data_AF-A0A9D5SH33-F1
#
_entry.id   AF-A0A9D5SH33-F1
#
_cell.length_a   1.000
_cell.length_b   1.000
_cell.length_c   1.000
_cell.angle_alpha   90.00
_cell.angle_beta   90.00
_cell.angle_gamma   90.00
#
_symmetry.space_group_name_H-M   'P 1'
#
loop_
_entity.id
_entity.type
_entity.pdbx_description
1 polymer ?
#
loop_
_entity_poly.entity_id
_entity_poly.type
_entity_poly.pdbx_seq_one_letter_code
_entity_poly.pdbx_strand_id
1 'polypeptide(L)'
;MNYKKILGVFLPALLLCSCVKWSENPPVPPEKVTSNAEQKSIPAAVQSDPAARWRNLDLKKYPNANILNLDSIERISFNSDATYTSNCEEWILLINEKGRKDYQTYHLFFNEFYNKVPEFSCEIIKPDGRVVKPKLQKNITSDQDQMKSNIYDPSNKYLNVGIPDLEVGDILHITSCNKYIRPRMKDIWCDISLLQESEPILHRVCEISAPEKSPLRSIVVKDEVKGTLQQSQSRRNGRIIYRFEVKDVPQLMAERYMPPPYLHSMRVLSSTAPDWETISRWYYNLCEPRLQAVSPELTAHARKLVKNQSGLAAVRKVFDFVAKEIRYTGVTNEDTAPGYEPHDVKDTFAQRHGVCRDKAALLTAMLREAGFDAFMVLFMAGDPKDPEVPNNYFNHAITGVKMPDGKLILMDSTDENTFDLLPAYAMDKSFLCATAQGDTLRRTPVIPPEKNMLVIRTVGDIDSQYQLKLKSELTFRGFNDNIYRDAFARWNPEYRRQFVTSVLKSILPGAELLKMQLQPENVRDLSRELKLIIECKVADYVDIAWGAGCLRMPFFNNGFGALIFMLDDRLLKTRRYPLLLESTAGVDEICSITLPPELEVLALPEYKNVDNKFLQIKNSVVTQKNQLQCKRYITLKKVLVPAAEYPQFRRSVLDLRLADNNRVVVKRCFAGSDVKFPEADSILESSHSQVTVKNAQECLVDTQRKIKVLTYGGVKKYSEITIPFYPGISDAEFVEGWVTAPDGQKVKVDLNTIQIMDSGNSEAAPRYPVGKKIIVPMPGVKIGSTIECRWRVHYRGNPLEVMKTFYEKMPVRQSSIVFDCPQDLSRKLQMVLPEAGFDIVRMNKDDRLIVKVNGRDLPMMPDEPGTPPAEIFAPVAGISFFDPATCSEQLRNALLKAAANAPLSQLLAQKLCGKIPDMAGKIKAIRDYVAKNIRLAGPEMNVLGIRYITPADVTLQENYGNSLDRAVLLYAMLKAVGVKDIKILLASKVPNIPELKDFFCRLPQNVFNTVLLMCKVGERELFLNDSSEYAPLEYSSHNMCMALNSANGELVTVCNEQGFNSGSRDEWVIRMLPGGSAEFCRTVSYYGGKFAGFNEFFANITPEDERKFWEQQFSGVLAGAEMLDKSRDFKLYPGQLVMKFIVPEFWKKSGDYVSFVLPDAGVASLVRTAGKRTLPYWFFPQNQLEVKYSVELPDNWQQCELDGAQFKFELPGNYGKVEQKVKMSAGVLQLEFTADLASAVYVPVQAYGELEALQKKLADPASRTFLFKSTGK
;
A
#
# COMPACT_ATOMS: atom_id res chain seq x y z
N MET A 1 -4.23 -6.39 1.91
CA MET A 1 -4.26 -4.92 2.06
C MET A 1 -4.50 -4.48 3.52
N ASN A 2 -5.54 -4.99 4.20
CA ASN A 2 -6.09 -4.36 5.42
C ASN A 2 -5.16 -4.28 6.65
N TYR A 3 -4.19 -5.19 6.83
CA TYR A 3 -3.31 -5.23 8.01
C TYR A 3 -2.47 -3.95 8.20
N LYS A 4 -2.21 -3.19 7.13
CA LYS A 4 -1.56 -1.87 7.19
C LYS A 4 -2.31 -0.84 8.06
N LYS A 5 -3.56 -1.08 8.48
CA LYS A 5 -4.32 -0.14 9.34
C LYS A 5 -4.21 -0.39 10.86
N ILE A 6 -3.70 -1.54 11.31
CA ILE A 6 -3.30 -1.72 12.73
C ILE A 6 -1.85 -1.29 12.89
N LEU A 7 -0.95 -1.83 12.05
CA LEU A 7 0.43 -1.37 11.99
C LEU A 7 0.55 0.12 11.60
N GLY A 8 -0.39 0.66 10.82
CA GLY A 8 -0.48 2.10 10.51
C GLY A 8 -1.10 2.96 11.62
N VAL A 9 -1.47 2.37 12.76
CA VAL A 9 -1.76 3.06 14.03
C VAL A 9 -0.60 2.88 15.02
N PHE A 10 0.15 1.78 14.92
CA PHE A 10 1.39 1.55 15.69
C PHE A 10 2.66 2.22 15.13
N LEU A 11 2.75 2.46 13.81
CA LEU A 11 3.77 3.36 13.26
C LEU A 11 3.61 4.77 13.84
N PRO A 12 2.40 5.37 13.91
CA PRO A 12 2.15 6.54 14.74
C PRO A 12 2.60 6.37 16.19
N ALA A 13 2.35 5.25 16.88
CA ALA A 13 2.85 5.07 18.26
C ALA A 13 4.39 5.15 18.38
N LEU A 14 5.13 4.62 17.40
CA LEU A 14 6.59 4.69 17.33
C LEU A 14 7.14 6.01 16.76
N LEU A 15 6.34 6.74 15.96
CA LEU A 15 6.65 8.06 15.41
C LEU A 15 6.16 9.21 16.29
N LEU A 16 5.23 8.97 17.23
CA LEU A 16 4.74 9.93 18.22
C LEU A 16 5.85 10.41 19.16
N CYS A 17 6.91 9.60 19.31
CA CYS A 17 8.14 9.96 20.02
C CYS A 17 9.32 10.26 19.08
N SER A 18 9.10 10.41 17.76
CA SER A 18 10.11 10.88 16.80
C SER A 18 10.08 12.41 16.60
N CYS A 19 9.51 13.16 17.56
CA CYS A 19 9.56 14.63 17.63
C CYS A 19 10.97 15.18 17.87
N VAL A 20 11.97 14.31 18.04
CA VAL A 20 13.38 14.60 17.75
C VAL A 20 13.77 13.76 16.53
N LYS A 21 13.54 14.29 15.33
CA LYS A 21 14.36 13.90 14.19
C LYS A 21 15.76 14.44 14.47
N TRP A 22 16.74 13.56 14.55
CA TRP A 22 18.14 13.97 14.54
C TRP A 22 18.40 14.64 13.20
N SER A 23 18.78 15.92 13.24
CA SER A 23 19.03 16.69 12.04
C SER A 23 20.26 16.13 11.35
N GLU A 24 20.06 15.51 10.20
CA GLU A 24 21.15 15.22 9.26
C GLU A 24 21.81 16.56 8.89
N ASN A 25 23.04 16.76 9.40
CA ASN A 25 24.01 17.85 9.18
C ASN A 25 23.69 19.27 9.73
N PRO A 26 24.23 19.64 10.92
CA PRO A 26 24.23 21.00 11.49
C PRO A 26 25.50 21.83 11.11
N PRO A 27 25.43 23.14 10.75
CA PRO A 27 26.65 23.86 10.25
C PRO A 27 26.86 25.40 10.66
N VAL A 28 27.74 26.29 10.11
CA VAL A 28 27.89 27.78 10.45
C VAL A 28 28.45 28.72 9.32
N PRO A 29 28.22 30.06 9.34
CA PRO A 29 28.67 31.03 8.32
C PRO A 29 30.09 31.62 8.52
N PRO A 30 30.66 32.27 7.49
CA PRO A 30 31.99 32.88 7.55
C PRO A 30 32.02 34.26 8.23
N GLU A 31 33.11 34.54 8.96
CA GLU A 31 33.51 35.90 9.32
C GLU A 31 35.04 36.08 9.16
N LYS A 32 35.49 37.32 8.92
CA LYS A 32 36.86 37.59 8.42
C LYS A 32 37.91 37.47 9.53
N VAL A 33 38.76 36.45 9.47
CA VAL A 33 40.03 36.43 10.20
C VAL A 33 41.07 37.26 9.43
N THR A 34 41.65 38.26 10.08
CA THR A 34 42.76 39.05 9.52
C THR A 34 44.04 38.23 9.41
N SER A 35 44.81 38.46 8.35
CA SER A 35 46.07 37.77 8.09
C SER A 35 47.14 38.16 9.11
N ASN A 36 47.74 37.17 9.80
CA ASN A 36 49.19 37.01 9.99
C ASN A 36 49.54 35.78 10.84
N ALA A 37 49.77 34.63 10.20
CA ALA A 37 50.55 33.50 10.71
C ALA A 37 50.88 32.53 9.55
N GLU A 38 52.11 32.62 9.04
CA GLU A 38 52.79 31.74 8.07
C GLU A 38 52.00 30.60 7.41
N GLN A 39 51.66 30.77 6.13
CA GLN A 39 51.30 29.66 5.25
C GLN A 39 52.54 28.80 4.94
N LYS A 40 52.51 27.51 5.30
CA LYS A 40 53.25 26.51 4.53
C LYS A 40 52.43 26.18 3.28
N SER A 41 53.07 26.25 2.13
CA SER A 41 52.39 26.23 0.82
C SER A 41 51.79 24.87 0.47
N ILE A 42 50.50 24.89 0.13
CA ILE A 42 49.89 23.84 -0.69
C ILE A 42 50.36 24.09 -2.15
N PRO A 43 50.75 23.06 -2.94
CA PRO A 43 51.21 23.25 -4.31
C PRO A 43 50.19 23.97 -5.21
N ALA A 44 50.65 24.89 -6.04
CA ALA A 44 49.83 25.83 -6.82
C ALA A 44 49.03 25.23 -8.01
N ALA A 45 48.77 23.92 -8.00
CA ALA A 45 48.15 23.19 -9.11
C ALA A 45 46.61 23.06 -9.03
N VAL A 46 45.98 23.55 -7.95
CA VAL A 46 44.55 23.26 -7.63
C VAL A 46 43.60 24.44 -7.92
N GLN A 47 44.12 25.62 -8.29
CA GLN A 47 43.31 26.85 -8.39
C GLN A 47 42.50 27.05 -9.68
N SER A 48 42.52 26.11 -10.64
CA SER A 48 41.93 26.32 -11.98
C SER A 48 40.74 25.40 -12.35
N ASP A 49 40.41 24.38 -11.54
CA ASP A 49 39.27 23.49 -11.79
C ASP A 49 38.85 22.76 -10.49
N PRO A 50 37.73 23.14 -9.85
CA PRO A 50 37.22 22.46 -8.64
C PRO A 50 36.92 20.97 -8.85
N ALA A 51 36.56 20.55 -10.08
CA ALA A 51 36.22 19.17 -10.40
C ALA A 51 37.45 18.30 -10.74
N ALA A 52 38.67 18.85 -10.84
CA ALA A 52 39.85 18.15 -11.34
C ALA A 52 40.17 16.85 -10.60
N ARG A 53 40.12 16.90 -9.26
CA ARG A 53 40.33 15.78 -8.32
C ARG A 53 39.23 14.69 -8.39
N TRP A 54 38.17 14.90 -9.18
CA TRP A 54 36.87 14.22 -9.09
C TRP A 54 36.42 13.64 -10.44
N ARG A 55 36.80 14.28 -11.56
CA ARG A 55 36.47 13.91 -12.95
C ARG A 55 36.78 12.46 -13.36
N ASN A 56 37.70 11.80 -12.66
CA ASN A 56 38.17 10.45 -12.96
C ASN A 56 37.65 9.37 -11.98
N LEU A 57 36.57 9.65 -11.23
CA LEU A 57 35.97 8.68 -10.31
C LEU A 57 35.31 7.52 -11.05
N ASP A 58 35.74 6.29 -10.76
CA ASP A 58 35.11 5.08 -11.26
C ASP A 58 33.81 4.78 -10.51
N LEU A 59 32.70 5.35 -11.00
CA LEU A 59 31.37 5.18 -10.43
C LEU A 59 30.88 3.72 -10.40
N LYS A 60 31.54 2.80 -11.13
CA LYS A 60 31.27 1.35 -11.05
C LYS A 60 31.54 0.77 -9.67
N LYS A 61 32.35 1.44 -8.83
CA LYS A 61 32.57 1.09 -7.42
C LYS A 61 31.35 1.36 -6.53
N TYR A 62 30.46 2.25 -6.95
CA TYR A 62 29.30 2.71 -6.17
C TYR A 62 27.97 2.39 -6.88
N PRO A 63 27.74 1.16 -7.37
CA PRO A 63 26.66 0.89 -8.32
C PRO A 63 25.26 0.93 -7.68
N ASN A 64 25.18 0.95 -6.34
CA ASN A 64 23.94 1.03 -5.55
C ASN A 64 23.66 2.44 -5.00
N ALA A 65 24.44 3.44 -5.43
CA ALA A 65 24.37 4.79 -4.90
C ALA A 65 23.55 5.70 -5.83
N ASN A 66 22.74 6.58 -5.25
CA ASN A 66 22.00 7.62 -5.96
C ASN A 66 22.79 8.93 -6.00
N ILE A 67 23.58 9.17 -4.95
CA ILE A 67 24.60 10.21 -4.89
C ILE A 67 25.92 9.63 -4.38
N LEU A 68 27.02 10.39 -4.46
CA LEU A 68 28.27 10.09 -3.74
C LEU A 68 28.62 11.29 -2.88
N ASN A 69 28.79 11.09 -1.57
CA ASN A 69 29.41 12.08 -0.69
C ASN A 69 30.92 11.94 -0.88
N LEU A 70 31.55 12.99 -1.39
CA LEU A 70 32.89 12.91 -1.99
C LEU A 70 33.97 13.47 -1.07
N ASP A 71 33.61 14.55 -0.39
CA ASP A 71 34.34 15.20 0.67
C ASP A 71 33.27 15.87 1.55
N SER A 72 33.36 15.71 2.86
CA SER A 72 32.49 16.40 3.82
C SER A 72 33.27 16.72 5.10
N ILE A 73 33.15 17.95 5.60
CA ILE A 73 33.90 18.41 6.77
C ILE A 73 32.95 19.02 7.80
N GLU A 74 32.67 18.25 8.85
CA GLU A 74 31.97 18.71 10.05
C GLU A 74 32.98 19.29 11.07
N ARG A 75 32.75 20.50 11.59
CA ARG A 75 33.57 21.16 12.63
C ARG A 75 32.68 21.71 13.75
N ILE A 76 32.54 20.94 14.82
CA ILE A 76 31.79 21.31 16.03
C ILE A 76 32.70 22.05 17.00
N SER A 77 32.27 23.20 17.49
CA SER A 77 32.97 24.00 18.49
C SER A 77 32.02 24.45 19.59
N PHE A 78 32.18 23.87 20.79
CA PHE A 78 31.35 24.18 21.96
C PHE A 78 32.08 25.04 23.01
N ASN A 79 31.32 25.79 23.80
CA ASN A 79 31.81 26.63 24.89
C ASN A 79 31.64 25.92 26.24
N SER A 80 32.26 26.46 27.30
CA SER A 80 32.18 25.85 28.64
C SER A 80 30.76 25.81 29.22
N ASP A 81 29.84 26.62 28.70
CA ASP A 81 28.42 26.65 29.06
C ASP A 81 27.55 25.67 28.23
N ALA A 82 28.17 24.93 27.31
CA ALA A 82 27.57 24.05 26.31
C ALA A 82 26.75 24.74 25.19
N THR A 83 26.84 26.07 25.02
CA THR A 83 26.49 26.71 23.73
C THR A 83 27.48 26.27 22.66
N TYR A 84 27.04 26.13 21.40
CA TYR A 84 27.93 25.61 20.35
C TYR A 84 27.58 26.05 18.93
N THR A 85 28.45 25.65 18.02
CA THR A 85 28.44 25.95 16.59
C THR A 85 29.00 24.71 15.90
N SER A 86 28.21 24.03 15.07
CA SER A 86 28.78 23.09 14.10
C SER A 86 29.12 23.84 12.82
N ASN A 87 29.86 23.24 11.88
CA ASN A 87 30.14 23.77 10.54
C ASN A 87 30.18 22.57 9.61
N CYS A 88 29.39 22.53 8.55
CA CYS A 88 29.41 21.45 7.57
C CYS A 88 29.57 22.06 6.18
N GLU A 89 30.47 21.46 5.44
CA GLU A 89 31.01 21.87 4.15
C GLU A 89 31.12 20.56 3.36
N GLU A 90 30.20 20.36 2.41
CA GLU A 90 30.00 19.07 1.74
C GLU A 90 30.02 19.20 0.22
N TRP A 91 30.43 18.13 -0.45
CA TRP A 91 30.29 17.98 -1.90
C TRP A 91 29.62 16.66 -2.28
N ILE A 92 28.61 16.74 -3.14
CA ILE A 92 27.66 15.65 -3.42
C ILE A 92 27.44 15.51 -4.94
N LEU A 93 27.82 14.38 -5.54
CA LEU A 93 27.63 14.08 -6.98
C LEU A 93 26.28 13.42 -7.20
N LEU A 94 25.48 13.94 -8.12
CA LEU A 94 24.18 13.38 -8.51
C LEU A 94 24.37 12.27 -9.56
N ILE A 95 24.45 11.00 -9.13
CA ILE A 95 24.79 9.86 -10.01
C ILE A 95 23.64 9.50 -10.97
N ASN A 96 22.39 9.63 -10.54
CA ASN A 96 21.22 9.20 -11.30
C ASN A 96 20.00 10.15 -11.13
N GLU A 97 18.94 9.89 -11.90
CA GLU A 97 17.71 10.70 -11.89
C GLU A 97 16.94 10.65 -10.56
N LYS A 98 17.15 9.61 -9.71
CA LYS A 98 16.62 9.59 -8.35
C LYS A 98 17.41 10.56 -7.46
N GLY A 99 18.73 10.46 -7.41
CA GLY A 99 19.57 11.40 -6.64
C GLY A 99 19.34 12.86 -7.07
N ARG A 100 19.19 13.10 -8.37
CA ARG A 100 18.81 14.41 -8.92
C ARG A 100 17.47 14.93 -8.39
N LYS A 101 16.46 14.06 -8.23
CA LYS A 101 15.15 14.39 -7.64
C LYS A 101 15.22 14.61 -6.14
N ASP A 102 15.90 13.72 -5.42
CA ASP A 102 16.01 13.78 -3.95
C ASP A 102 16.63 15.11 -3.49
N TYR A 103 17.62 15.63 -4.22
CA TYR A 103 18.29 16.90 -3.89
C TYR A 103 17.65 18.16 -4.49
N GLN A 104 16.49 18.08 -5.16
CA GLN A 104 15.79 19.30 -5.63
C GLN A 104 15.28 20.19 -4.50
N THR A 105 15.12 19.64 -3.29
CA THR A 105 14.88 20.41 -2.05
C THR A 105 15.80 19.91 -0.95
N TYR A 106 16.67 20.77 -0.43
CA TYR A 106 17.47 20.49 0.76
C TYR A 106 16.68 20.87 2.02
N HIS A 107 16.74 20.07 3.07
CA HIS A 107 15.98 20.28 4.31
C HIS A 107 16.92 20.41 5.52
N LEU A 108 16.81 21.51 6.27
CA LEU A 108 17.58 21.75 7.50
C LEU A 108 16.63 21.96 8.69
N PHE A 109 16.64 21.04 9.64
CA PHE A 109 15.87 21.15 10.88
C PHE A 109 16.54 22.06 11.91
N PHE A 110 15.74 22.81 12.68
CA PHE A 110 16.19 23.60 13.82
C PHE A 110 15.05 23.84 14.82
N ASN A 111 15.39 24.21 16.06
CA ASN A 111 14.42 24.65 17.06
C ASN A 111 14.67 26.11 17.45
N GLU A 112 13.72 27.02 17.20
CA GLU A 112 13.85 28.47 17.40
C GLU A 112 14.17 28.91 18.85
N PHE A 113 13.92 28.07 19.86
CA PHE A 113 14.33 28.37 21.24
C PHE A 113 15.83 28.11 21.48
N TYR A 114 16.38 27.05 20.87
CA TYR A 114 17.77 26.62 21.07
C TYR A 114 18.71 27.14 19.99
N ASN A 115 18.20 27.44 18.79
CA ASN A 115 18.96 27.71 17.58
C ASN A 115 18.62 29.08 16.96
N LYS A 116 19.60 29.64 16.23
CA LYS A 116 19.25 30.59 15.16
C LYS A 116 18.80 29.82 13.91
N VAL A 117 18.03 30.49 13.05
CA VAL A 117 17.65 29.98 11.73
C VAL A 117 18.91 29.52 10.97
N PRO A 118 18.91 28.30 10.38
CA PRO A 118 19.98 27.84 9.53
C PRO A 118 20.17 28.76 8.33
N GLU A 119 21.33 29.37 8.23
CA GLU A 119 21.81 30.02 7.00
C GLU A 119 22.28 28.90 6.02
N PHE A 120 22.33 29.15 4.70
CA PHE A 120 22.61 28.10 3.70
C PHE A 120 23.12 28.71 2.40
N SER A 121 24.05 28.05 1.75
CA SER A 121 24.70 28.37 0.49
C SER A 121 24.92 27.08 -0.31
N CYS A 122 24.75 27.15 -1.63
CA CYS A 122 25.03 26.05 -2.54
C CYS A 122 25.56 26.58 -3.87
N GLU A 123 26.52 25.88 -4.44
CA GLU A 123 27.07 26.09 -5.77
C GLU A 123 26.96 24.77 -6.56
N ILE A 124 26.51 24.84 -7.81
CA ILE A 124 26.40 23.67 -8.70
C ILE A 124 27.64 23.65 -9.58
N ILE A 125 28.52 22.67 -9.38
CA ILE A 125 29.70 22.44 -10.22
C ILE A 125 29.28 21.45 -11.31
N LYS A 126 29.15 21.93 -12.55
CA LYS A 126 28.79 21.11 -13.72
C LYS A 126 29.97 20.22 -14.15
N PRO A 127 29.74 19.10 -14.89
CA PRO A 127 30.81 18.20 -15.34
C PRO A 127 31.95 18.86 -16.15
N ASP A 128 31.60 19.91 -16.90
CA ASP A 128 32.53 20.79 -17.65
C ASP A 128 33.42 21.67 -16.74
N GLY A 129 33.27 21.60 -15.41
CA GLY A 129 33.98 22.39 -14.40
C GLY A 129 33.36 23.76 -14.14
N ARG A 130 32.28 24.12 -14.84
CA ARG A 130 31.60 25.41 -14.71
C ARG A 130 30.81 25.46 -13.40
N VAL A 131 31.16 26.41 -12.55
CA VAL A 131 30.41 26.70 -11.31
C VAL A 131 29.23 27.61 -11.62
N VAL A 132 28.03 27.20 -11.21
CA VAL A 132 26.77 27.93 -11.33
C VAL A 132 26.24 28.23 -9.92
N LYS A 133 25.80 29.47 -9.67
CA LYS A 133 25.16 29.84 -8.39
C LYS A 133 23.64 29.84 -8.57
N PRO A 134 22.91 28.80 -8.12
CA PRO A 134 21.46 28.70 -8.29
C PRO A 134 20.70 29.80 -7.55
N LYS A 135 19.54 30.19 -8.09
CA LYS A 135 18.57 31.06 -7.38
C LYS A 135 17.78 30.24 -6.37
N LEU A 136 18.40 30.00 -5.22
CA LEU A 136 17.86 29.16 -4.13
C LEU A 136 16.51 29.67 -3.63
N GLN A 137 15.53 28.78 -3.56
CA GLN A 137 14.17 29.06 -3.10
C GLN A 137 14.04 28.68 -1.62
N LYS A 138 14.22 29.64 -0.71
CA LYS A 138 14.20 29.39 0.74
C LYS A 138 12.81 29.60 1.34
N ASN A 139 12.32 28.61 2.08
CA ASN A 139 11.05 28.68 2.81
C ASN A 139 11.18 28.03 4.19
N ILE A 140 10.74 28.72 5.25
CA ILE A 140 10.72 28.18 6.62
C ILE A 140 9.32 27.65 6.92
N THR A 141 9.22 26.39 7.29
CA THR A 141 7.94 25.74 7.66
C THR A 141 8.03 25.15 9.05
N SER A 142 6.95 25.25 9.85
CA SER A 142 6.78 24.38 11.01
C SER A 142 6.78 22.91 10.59
N ASP A 143 7.21 22.03 11.47
CA ASP A 143 7.21 20.58 11.25
C ASP A 143 5.79 20.00 11.13
N GLN A 144 5.35 19.69 9.90
CA GLN A 144 4.00 19.17 9.65
C GLN A 144 3.80 17.72 10.13
N ASP A 145 4.85 16.96 10.44
CA ASP A 145 4.67 15.61 11.01
C ASP A 145 4.07 15.68 12.43
N GLN A 146 4.35 16.76 13.17
CA GLN A 146 3.74 17.01 14.48
C GLN A 146 2.24 17.31 14.41
N MET A 147 1.66 17.64 13.24
CA MET A 147 0.20 17.77 13.09
C MET A 147 -0.54 16.43 13.24
N LYS A 148 0.18 15.31 13.30
CA LYS A 148 -0.34 13.96 13.61
C LYS A 148 0.07 13.50 15.01
N SER A 149 0.76 14.36 15.77
CA SER A 149 1.24 14.10 17.13
C SER A 149 0.29 14.69 18.18
N ASN A 150 0.35 14.15 19.39
CA ASN A 150 -0.31 14.74 20.56
C ASN A 150 0.50 15.91 21.16
N ILE A 151 1.76 16.05 20.75
CA ILE A 151 2.69 17.10 21.20
C ILE A 151 3.03 17.98 20.00
N TYR A 152 2.82 19.29 20.13
CA TYR A 152 3.23 20.29 19.14
C TYR A 152 4.25 21.26 19.76
N ASP A 153 5.47 21.29 19.21
CA ASP A 153 6.46 22.33 19.50
C ASP A 153 6.45 23.35 18.34
N PRO A 154 5.90 24.57 18.55
CA PRO A 154 5.86 25.59 17.51
C PRO A 154 7.26 26.07 17.11
N SER A 155 8.28 25.87 17.94
CA SER A 155 9.67 26.26 17.69
C SER A 155 10.39 25.30 16.75
N ASN A 156 9.90 24.06 16.58
CA ASN A 156 10.47 23.07 15.66
C ASN A 156 10.14 23.42 14.19
N LYS A 157 11.18 23.79 13.43
CA LYS A 157 11.10 24.25 12.04
C LYS A 157 12.00 23.43 11.10
N TYR A 158 11.69 23.51 9.82
CA TYR A 158 12.65 23.26 8.74
C TYR A 158 12.87 24.54 7.93
N LEU A 159 14.12 24.85 7.62
CA LEU A 159 14.45 25.59 6.41
C LEU A 159 14.46 24.59 5.24
N ASN A 160 13.56 24.79 4.29
CA ASN A 160 13.54 24.09 3.02
C ASN A 160 14.21 24.98 1.97
N VAL A 161 15.11 24.42 1.16
CA VAL A 161 15.84 25.14 0.13
C VAL A 161 15.68 24.43 -1.21
N GLY A 162 14.80 24.95 -2.07
CA GLY A 162 14.65 24.49 -3.44
C GLY A 162 15.88 24.86 -4.27
N ILE A 163 16.49 23.87 -4.92
CA ILE A 163 17.67 24.01 -5.77
C ILE A 163 17.24 23.80 -7.24
N PRO A 164 17.09 24.88 -8.04
CA PRO A 164 16.72 24.76 -9.46
C PRO A 164 17.88 24.25 -10.32
N ASP A 165 17.55 23.87 -11.57
CA ASP A 165 18.49 23.62 -12.67
C ASP A 165 19.52 22.47 -12.44
N LEU A 166 19.18 21.53 -11.54
CA LEU A 166 19.93 20.30 -11.31
C LEU A 166 19.80 19.30 -12.45
N GLU A 167 20.94 18.79 -12.90
CA GLU A 167 21.14 17.77 -13.94
C GLU A 167 21.88 16.55 -13.36
N VAL A 168 21.77 15.38 -14.01
CA VAL A 168 22.55 14.19 -13.62
C VAL A 168 24.02 14.41 -14.00
N GLY A 169 24.93 14.13 -13.05
CA GLY A 169 26.37 14.41 -13.17
C GLY A 169 26.83 15.70 -12.50
N ASP A 170 25.91 16.55 -12.02
CA ASP A 170 26.25 17.73 -11.24
C ASP A 170 26.88 17.37 -9.89
N ILE A 171 27.85 18.15 -9.43
CA ILE A 171 28.35 18.12 -8.05
C ILE A 171 27.81 19.36 -7.32
N LEU A 172 27.02 19.15 -6.28
CA LEU A 172 26.59 20.21 -5.36
C LEU A 172 27.73 20.46 -4.36
N HIS A 173 28.21 21.70 -4.26
CA HIS A 173 29.01 22.18 -3.14
C HIS A 173 28.06 22.91 -2.18
N ILE A 174 27.95 22.44 -0.93
CA ILE A 174 26.99 22.92 0.07
C ILE A 174 27.71 23.41 1.32
N THR A 175 27.34 24.61 1.78
CA THR A 175 27.81 25.21 3.05
C THR A 175 26.62 25.82 3.78
N SER A 176 26.44 25.53 5.07
CA SER A 176 25.18 25.85 5.77
C SER A 176 25.38 26.18 7.26
N CYS A 177 24.35 26.51 8.08
CA CYS A 177 24.56 27.37 9.27
C CYS A 177 23.63 27.30 10.54
N ASN A 178 23.62 26.22 11.34
CA ASN A 178 23.02 26.04 12.67
C ASN A 178 23.91 26.53 13.84
N LYS A 179 23.62 27.72 14.40
CA LYS A 179 24.20 28.17 15.69
C LYS A 179 23.31 27.72 16.86
N TYR A 180 23.87 27.11 17.92
CA TYR A 180 23.16 26.72 19.14
C TYR A 180 23.41 27.77 20.24
N ILE A 181 22.40 28.63 20.46
CA ILE A 181 22.48 29.81 21.34
C ILE A 181 22.03 29.53 22.78
N ARG A 182 21.41 28.37 23.05
CA ARG A 182 21.11 27.89 24.40
C ARG A 182 21.45 26.39 24.50
N PRO A 183 22.06 25.92 25.60
CA PRO A 183 22.25 24.50 25.83
C PRO A 183 20.92 23.85 26.27
N ARG A 184 20.75 22.54 26.03
CA ARG A 184 19.66 21.75 26.63
C ARG A 184 19.92 21.42 28.10
N MET A 185 21.20 21.23 28.45
CA MET A 185 21.69 20.96 29.80
C MET A 185 22.90 21.86 30.00
N LYS A 186 22.81 22.82 30.91
CA LYS A 186 23.86 23.84 31.09
C LYS A 186 25.20 23.19 31.46
N ASP A 187 26.29 23.72 30.90
CA ASP A 187 27.67 23.31 31.15
C ASP A 187 28.03 21.87 30.68
N ILE A 188 27.06 21.11 30.13
CA ILE A 188 27.21 19.74 29.63
C ILE A 188 26.89 19.67 28.14
N TRP A 189 27.88 19.30 27.34
CA TRP A 189 27.76 19.09 25.90
C TRP A 189 27.94 17.60 25.58
N CYS A 190 27.15 17.05 24.67
CA CYS A 190 27.25 15.68 24.19
C CYS A 190 26.66 15.58 22.79
N ASP A 191 27.14 14.63 21.97
CA ASP A 191 26.62 14.44 20.61
C ASP A 191 26.92 13.07 19.97
N ILE A 192 26.27 12.82 18.83
CA ILE A 192 26.37 11.60 18.01
C ILE A 192 26.69 11.98 16.55
N SER A 193 27.97 12.00 16.18
CA SER A 193 28.41 12.28 14.79
C SER A 193 28.44 11.00 13.96
N LEU A 194 27.77 10.99 12.81
CA LEU A 194 27.75 9.83 11.89
C LEU A 194 28.95 9.85 10.92
N LEU A 195 29.64 8.72 10.84
CA LEU A 195 30.77 8.49 9.93
C LEU A 195 30.42 7.47 8.82
N GLN A 196 29.17 7.01 8.78
CA GLN A 196 28.60 6.16 7.74
C GLN A 196 27.10 6.45 7.61
N GLU A 197 26.62 6.55 6.36
CA GLU A 197 25.25 6.93 6.00
C GLU A 197 24.65 5.95 4.97
N SER A 198 23.40 6.18 4.54
CA SER A 198 22.68 5.37 3.54
C SER A 198 23.27 5.43 2.12
N GLU A 199 24.08 6.45 1.84
CA GLU A 199 24.84 6.67 0.61
C GLU A 199 26.36 6.61 0.93
N PRO A 200 27.23 6.33 -0.06
CA PRO A 200 28.66 6.12 0.20
C PRO A 200 29.43 7.42 0.47
N ILE A 201 30.49 7.32 1.28
CA ILE A 201 31.35 8.44 1.67
C ILE A 201 32.80 8.15 1.24
N LEU A 202 33.29 8.88 0.25
CA LEU A 202 34.69 8.78 -0.23
C LEU A 202 35.67 9.39 0.79
N HIS A 203 35.32 10.52 1.39
CA HIS A 203 36.08 11.18 2.45
C HIS A 203 35.13 11.96 3.37
N ARG A 204 35.28 11.83 4.69
CA ARG A 204 34.66 12.72 5.67
C ARG A 204 35.60 13.02 6.83
N VAL A 205 35.52 14.24 7.36
CA VAL A 205 36.22 14.69 8.57
C VAL A 205 35.18 15.21 9.56
N CYS A 206 35.23 14.73 10.80
CA CYS A 206 34.52 15.32 11.94
C CYS A 206 35.56 15.85 12.95
N GLU A 207 35.51 17.14 13.24
CA GLU A 207 36.38 17.85 14.18
C GLU A 207 35.56 18.41 15.35
N ILE A 208 35.69 17.83 16.54
CA ILE A 208 35.09 18.35 17.77
C ILE A 208 36.15 19.17 18.53
N SER A 209 35.95 20.48 18.54
CA SER A 209 36.72 21.45 19.31
C SER A 209 36.08 21.68 20.67
N ALA A 210 36.78 21.28 21.74
CA ALA A 210 36.41 21.48 23.14
C ALA A 210 37.28 22.57 23.81
N PRO A 211 36.77 23.37 24.75
CA PRO A 211 37.60 24.26 25.56
C PRO A 211 38.40 23.43 26.58
N GLU A 212 39.66 23.78 26.86
CA GLU A 212 40.50 22.99 27.80
C GLU A 212 39.94 22.93 29.24
N LYS A 213 39.02 23.84 29.59
CA LYS A 213 38.29 23.85 30.88
C LYS A 213 37.09 22.89 30.93
N SER A 214 36.58 22.43 29.79
CA SER A 214 35.50 21.43 29.70
C SER A 214 35.82 20.42 28.58
N PRO A 215 36.81 19.54 28.79
CA PRO A 215 37.15 18.50 27.83
C PRO A 215 36.05 17.43 27.76
N LEU A 216 35.96 16.73 26.62
CA LEU A 216 35.19 15.49 26.56
C LEU A 216 35.70 14.50 27.61
N ARG A 217 34.76 13.89 28.33
CA ARG A 217 34.97 12.85 29.34
C ARG A 217 34.79 11.45 28.76
N SER A 218 33.86 11.32 27.82
CA SER A 218 33.54 10.09 27.12
C SER A 218 33.66 10.31 25.61
N ILE A 219 34.39 9.42 24.94
CA ILE A 219 34.51 9.35 23.48
C ILE A 219 34.52 7.86 23.11
N VAL A 220 33.56 7.40 22.33
CA VAL A 220 33.47 6.00 21.89
C VAL A 220 33.08 5.95 20.42
N VAL A 221 33.81 5.17 19.62
CA VAL A 221 33.40 4.84 18.25
C VAL A 221 32.68 3.49 18.27
N LYS A 222 31.49 3.45 17.69
CA LYS A 222 30.69 2.21 17.51
C LYS A 222 30.69 1.82 16.04
N ASP A 223 30.54 0.51 15.80
CA ASP A 223 30.35 -0.09 14.46
C ASP A 223 31.41 0.33 13.42
N GLU A 224 32.69 0.35 13.81
CA GLU A 224 33.80 0.75 12.95
C GLU A 224 33.90 -0.09 11.67
N VAL A 225 33.86 0.57 10.50
CA VAL A 225 34.28 -0.03 9.24
C VAL A 225 35.82 -0.12 9.24
N LYS A 226 36.33 -1.30 9.61
CA LYS A 226 37.77 -1.53 9.82
C LYS A 226 38.64 -1.00 8.69
N GLY A 227 39.58 -0.13 9.05
CA GLY A 227 40.58 0.42 8.13
C GLY A 227 40.18 1.70 7.38
N THR A 228 38.93 2.18 7.51
CA THR A 228 38.54 3.49 6.97
C THR A 228 38.95 4.64 7.88
N LEU A 229 39.03 4.39 9.19
CA LEU A 229 39.17 5.40 10.24
C LEU A 229 40.61 5.79 10.56
N GLN A 230 40.83 7.10 10.73
CA GLN A 230 41.98 7.66 11.43
C GLN A 230 41.49 8.62 12.52
N GLN A 231 42.02 8.47 13.73
CA GLN A 231 41.70 9.34 14.87
C GLN A 231 42.94 10.14 15.28
N SER A 232 42.75 11.39 15.69
CA SER A 232 43.82 12.24 16.21
C SER A 232 43.31 13.24 17.24
N GLN A 233 44.18 13.66 18.14
CA GLN A 233 43.92 14.71 19.12
C GLN A 233 45.03 15.76 19.05
N SER A 234 44.68 17.04 19.08
CA SER A 234 45.63 18.14 19.17
C SER A 234 45.17 19.22 20.16
N ARG A 235 46.07 20.15 20.51
CA ARG A 235 45.77 21.33 21.33
C ARG A 235 46.19 22.59 20.59
N ARG A 236 45.32 23.58 20.52
CA ARG A 236 45.58 24.88 19.89
C ARG A 236 44.67 25.96 20.50
N ASN A 237 45.21 27.16 20.73
CA ASN A 237 44.46 28.34 21.19
C ASN A 237 43.56 28.10 22.44
N GLY A 238 44.05 27.34 23.44
CA GLY A 238 43.28 27.03 24.66
C GLY A 238 42.14 26.01 24.47
N ARG A 239 42.17 25.27 23.36
CA ARG A 239 41.16 24.29 22.96
C ARG A 239 41.80 22.95 22.58
N ILE A 240 41.09 21.87 22.86
CA ILE A 240 41.42 20.51 22.43
C ILE A 240 40.61 20.21 21.17
N ILE A 241 41.27 19.75 20.10
CA ILE A 241 40.59 19.29 18.89
C ILE A 241 40.66 17.77 18.87
N TYR A 242 39.50 17.10 18.89
CA TYR A 242 39.34 15.68 18.64
C TYR A 242 38.90 15.52 17.19
N ARG A 243 39.61 14.71 16.40
CA ARG A 243 39.42 14.65 14.95
C ARG A 243 39.33 13.22 14.46
N PHE A 244 38.25 12.93 13.74
CA PHE A 244 37.91 11.64 13.16
C PHE A 244 37.84 11.82 11.65
N GLU A 245 38.77 11.20 10.92
CA GLU A 245 38.82 11.21 9.46
C GLU A 245 38.50 9.82 8.95
N VAL A 246 37.59 9.71 7.97
CA VAL A 246 37.22 8.44 7.34
C VAL A 246 37.36 8.53 5.83
N LYS A 247 37.79 7.41 5.22
CA LYS A 247 37.99 7.25 3.77
C LYS A 247 37.35 5.97 3.25
N ASP A 248 36.80 6.03 2.05
CA ASP A 248 36.20 4.88 1.34
C ASP A 248 35.15 4.10 2.18
N VAL A 249 34.29 4.81 2.92
CA VAL A 249 33.24 4.20 3.74
C VAL A 249 32.08 3.72 2.87
N PRO A 250 31.70 2.42 2.93
CA PRO A 250 30.62 1.87 2.13
C PRO A 250 29.24 2.28 2.68
N GLN A 251 28.29 2.46 1.78
CA GLN A 251 26.91 2.84 2.11
C GLN A 251 26.18 1.80 2.98
N LEU A 252 25.36 2.28 3.92
CA LEU A 252 24.54 1.46 4.81
C LEU A 252 23.26 0.97 4.09
N MET A 253 23.25 -0.31 3.71
CA MET A 253 22.17 -0.88 2.90
C MET A 253 20.97 -1.32 3.76
N ALA A 254 19.91 -0.51 3.83
CA ALA A 254 18.77 -0.76 4.71
C ALA A 254 18.01 -2.07 4.42
N GLU A 255 17.88 -2.93 5.44
CA GLU A 255 17.07 -4.16 5.42
C GLU A 255 15.73 -3.96 6.14
N ARG A 256 14.63 -4.49 5.59
CA ARG A 256 13.31 -4.42 6.26
C ARG A 256 13.38 -5.04 7.65
N TYR A 257 12.84 -4.36 8.67
CA TYR A 257 12.91 -4.75 10.08
C TYR A 257 14.35 -4.88 10.66
N MET A 258 15.32 -4.11 10.16
CA MET A 258 16.53 -3.83 10.95
C MET A 258 16.25 -2.75 12.02
N PRO A 259 17.02 -2.70 13.12
CA PRO A 259 17.06 -1.53 14.01
C PRO A 259 17.49 -0.25 13.26
N PRO A 260 17.18 0.96 13.79
CA PRO A 260 17.46 2.23 13.13
C PRO A 260 18.92 2.37 12.64
N PRO A 261 19.14 2.96 11.44
CA PRO A 261 20.47 3.12 10.84
C PRO A 261 21.57 3.57 11.80
N TYR A 262 21.31 4.62 12.60
CA TYR A 262 22.28 5.22 13.52
C TYR A 262 22.76 4.30 14.66
N LEU A 263 22.17 3.12 14.86
CA LEU A 263 22.65 2.13 15.85
C LEU A 263 23.53 1.03 15.25
N HIS A 264 23.60 0.95 13.92
CA HIS A 264 24.39 -0.02 13.17
C HIS A 264 25.23 0.60 12.05
N SER A 265 25.28 1.94 12.00
CA SER A 265 26.25 2.69 11.23
C SER A 265 27.39 3.14 12.12
N MET A 266 28.57 3.24 11.51
CA MET A 266 29.76 3.80 12.14
C MET A 266 29.51 5.22 12.66
N ARG A 267 29.76 5.44 13.96
CA ARG A 267 29.47 6.71 14.66
C ARG A 267 30.45 7.02 15.77
N VAL A 268 30.59 8.31 16.08
CA VAL A 268 31.27 8.81 17.28
C VAL A 268 30.22 9.24 18.30
N LEU A 269 30.25 8.62 19.47
CA LEU A 269 29.52 9.05 20.66
C LEU A 269 30.45 9.91 21.51
N SER A 270 30.03 11.12 21.89
CA SER A 270 30.86 12.08 22.61
C SER A 270 30.11 12.78 23.75
N SER A 271 30.78 13.09 24.86
CA SER A 271 30.17 13.80 26.00
C SER A 271 31.17 14.42 26.96
N THR A 272 30.85 15.59 27.53
CA THR A 272 31.52 16.18 28.70
C THR A 272 30.94 15.72 30.05
N ALA A 273 29.80 15.01 30.05
CA ALA A 273 29.25 14.42 31.27
C ALA A 273 30.16 13.29 31.79
N PRO A 274 30.48 13.26 33.10
CA PRO A 274 31.37 12.25 33.66
C PRO A 274 30.66 10.90 33.90
N ASP A 275 29.35 10.93 34.17
CA ASP A 275 28.53 9.80 34.62
C ASP A 275 27.04 10.02 34.25
N TRP A 276 26.21 8.98 34.39
CA TRP A 276 24.76 9.09 34.17
C TRP A 276 24.06 9.77 35.34
N GLU A 277 24.63 9.65 36.53
CA GLU A 277 24.20 10.21 37.79
C GLU A 277 24.10 11.76 37.71
N THR A 278 24.98 12.42 36.95
CA THR A 278 24.94 13.86 36.67
C THR A 278 23.72 14.26 35.85
N ILE A 279 23.31 13.42 34.89
CA ILE A 279 22.11 13.62 34.07
C ILE A 279 20.86 13.38 34.93
N SER A 280 20.87 12.37 35.79
CA SER A 280 19.82 12.15 36.80
C SER A 280 19.66 13.37 37.73
N ARG A 281 20.76 13.86 38.32
CA ARG A 281 20.75 15.02 39.24
C ARG A 281 20.24 16.28 38.54
N TRP A 282 20.64 16.53 37.29
CA TRP A 282 20.12 17.63 36.49
C TRP A 282 18.61 17.51 36.27
N TYR A 283 18.11 16.35 35.84
CA TYR A 283 16.69 16.18 35.59
C TYR A 283 15.84 16.22 36.87
N TYR A 284 16.39 15.72 37.98
CA TYR A 284 15.80 15.89 39.31
C TYR A 284 15.67 17.38 39.67
N ASN A 285 16.75 18.16 39.57
CA ASN A 285 16.73 19.59 39.88
C ASN A 285 15.82 20.41 38.95
N LEU A 286 15.63 19.97 37.69
CA LEU A 286 14.70 20.58 36.73
C LEU A 286 13.23 20.30 37.10
N CYS A 287 12.91 19.08 37.54
CA CYS A 287 11.54 18.66 37.83
C CYS A 287 11.08 19.00 39.26
N GLU A 288 11.96 18.95 40.26
CA GLU A 288 11.57 19.02 41.68
C GLU A 288 10.80 20.30 42.07
N PRO A 289 11.13 21.52 41.60
CA PRO A 289 10.32 22.71 41.87
C PRO A 289 8.89 22.61 41.30
N ARG A 290 8.74 22.00 40.13
CA ARG A 290 7.47 21.79 39.43
C ARG A 290 6.61 20.72 40.11
N LEU A 291 7.25 19.70 40.69
CA LEU A 291 6.63 18.67 41.54
C LEU A 291 6.14 19.23 42.87
N GLN A 292 6.84 20.20 43.45
CA GLN A 292 6.48 20.84 44.73
C GLN A 292 5.34 21.86 44.60
N ALA A 293 4.99 22.26 43.39
CA ALA A 293 3.85 23.14 43.09
C ALA A 293 2.50 22.42 43.22
N VAL A 294 2.19 21.90 44.42
CA VAL A 294 0.99 21.13 44.77
C VAL A 294 -0.11 22.04 45.33
N SER A 295 -1.37 21.78 44.98
CA SER A 295 -2.53 22.46 45.58
C SER A 295 -3.23 21.62 46.66
N PRO A 296 -3.95 22.22 47.64
CA PRO A 296 -4.69 21.49 48.66
C PRO A 296 -5.72 20.49 48.08
N GLU A 297 -6.32 20.83 46.94
CA GLU A 297 -7.28 19.99 46.22
C GLU A 297 -6.61 18.75 45.61
N LEU A 298 -5.39 18.90 45.07
CA LEU A 298 -4.57 17.81 44.55
C LEU A 298 -4.22 16.84 45.68
N THR A 299 -3.67 17.34 46.79
CA THR A 299 -3.40 16.58 48.03
C THR A 299 -4.63 15.83 48.53
N ALA A 300 -5.76 16.52 48.66
CA ALA A 300 -7.01 15.92 49.14
C ALA A 300 -7.53 14.84 48.17
N HIS A 301 -7.38 15.05 46.85
CA HIS A 301 -7.79 14.08 45.84
C HIS A 301 -6.89 12.84 45.83
N ALA A 302 -5.57 13.00 45.88
CA ALA A 302 -4.61 11.89 45.96
C ALA A 302 -4.88 10.99 47.17
N ARG A 303 -5.01 11.59 48.36
CA ARG A 303 -5.32 10.86 49.61
C ARG A 303 -6.73 10.23 49.59
N LYS A 304 -7.69 10.80 48.86
CA LYS A 304 -9.02 10.22 48.65
C LYS A 304 -8.98 8.99 47.72
N LEU A 305 -8.18 9.01 46.65
CA LEU A 305 -8.07 7.88 45.71
C LEU A 305 -7.52 6.61 46.36
N VAL A 306 -6.59 6.76 47.31
CA VAL A 306 -5.97 5.64 48.04
C VAL A 306 -6.70 5.26 49.33
N LYS A 307 -7.85 5.90 49.64
CA LYS A 307 -8.60 5.59 50.86
C LYS A 307 -9.04 4.13 50.87
N ASN A 308 -8.71 3.42 51.95
CA ASN A 308 -8.92 1.98 52.14
C ASN A 308 -8.18 1.11 51.09
N GLN A 309 -7.08 1.60 50.52
CA GLN A 309 -6.18 0.86 49.63
C GLN A 309 -4.75 0.93 50.17
N SER A 310 -3.90 -0.03 49.79
CA SER A 310 -2.47 -0.03 50.15
C SER A 310 -1.62 -0.71 49.08
N GLY A 311 -0.30 -0.51 49.15
CA GLY A 311 0.67 -1.10 48.23
C GLY A 311 0.32 -0.87 46.76
N LEU A 312 0.46 -1.91 45.94
CA LEU A 312 0.23 -1.84 44.49
C LEU A 312 -1.20 -1.45 44.11
N ALA A 313 -2.21 -1.76 44.94
CA ALA A 313 -3.60 -1.39 44.66
C ALA A 313 -3.83 0.12 44.80
N ALA A 314 -3.19 0.76 45.79
CA ALA A 314 -3.18 2.21 45.94
C ALA A 314 -2.42 2.90 44.79
N VAL A 315 -1.21 2.42 44.45
CA VAL A 315 -0.44 2.91 43.30
C VAL A 315 -1.26 2.84 42.01
N ARG A 316 -1.93 1.70 41.76
CA ARG A 316 -2.80 1.52 40.59
C ARG A 316 -3.98 2.50 40.57
N LYS A 317 -4.56 2.89 41.71
CA LYS A 317 -5.65 3.88 41.75
C LYS A 317 -5.20 5.29 41.36
N VAL A 318 -3.99 5.69 41.73
CA VAL A 318 -3.43 6.99 41.31
C VAL A 318 -3.02 6.95 39.82
N PHE A 319 -2.42 5.85 39.37
CA PHE A 319 -2.13 5.61 37.95
C PHE A 319 -3.39 5.66 37.08
N ASP A 320 -4.43 4.90 37.44
CA ASP A 320 -5.71 4.85 36.72
C ASP A 320 -6.34 6.24 36.56
N PHE A 321 -6.20 7.11 37.57
CA PHE A 321 -6.68 8.50 37.51
C PHE A 321 -5.88 9.34 36.53
N VAL A 322 -4.54 9.38 36.64
CA VAL A 322 -3.71 10.22 35.76
C VAL A 322 -3.72 9.71 34.32
N ALA A 323 -3.83 8.40 34.09
CA ALA A 323 -3.98 7.84 32.75
C ALA A 323 -5.28 8.30 32.06
N LYS A 324 -6.43 8.28 32.76
CA LYS A 324 -7.77 8.49 32.19
C LYS A 324 -8.27 9.93 32.24
N GLU A 325 -8.04 10.64 33.35
CA GLU A 325 -8.65 11.94 33.65
C GLU A 325 -7.79 13.14 33.21
N ILE A 326 -6.55 12.89 32.75
CA ILE A 326 -5.61 13.90 32.26
C ILE A 326 -5.30 13.59 30.79
N ARG A 327 -5.81 14.41 29.86
CA ARG A 327 -5.67 14.13 28.42
C ARG A 327 -4.22 14.29 27.97
N TYR A 328 -3.69 13.29 27.27
CA TYR A 328 -2.34 13.33 26.71
C TYR A 328 -2.30 14.22 25.47
N THR A 329 -2.13 15.52 25.67
CA THR A 329 -2.01 16.55 24.63
C THR A 329 -1.40 17.82 25.20
N GLY A 330 -0.64 18.55 24.40
CA GLY A 330 -0.15 19.88 24.78
C GLY A 330 0.75 20.55 23.75
N VAL A 331 1.02 21.83 24.00
CA VAL A 331 1.99 22.64 23.25
C VAL A 331 3.27 22.72 24.09
N THR A 332 4.44 22.71 23.46
CA THR A 332 5.72 22.95 24.15
C THR A 332 5.97 24.45 24.24
N ASN A 333 5.97 24.98 25.46
CA ASN A 333 6.07 26.42 25.74
C ASN A 333 6.79 26.73 27.08
N GLU A 334 7.66 25.83 27.55
CA GLU A 334 8.42 26.05 28.79
C GLU A 334 9.57 27.05 28.60
N ASP A 335 10.07 27.64 29.69
CA ASP A 335 11.07 28.72 29.65
C ASP A 335 12.51 28.28 29.95
N THR A 336 12.72 27.17 30.68
CA THR A 336 14.07 26.75 31.14
C THR A 336 14.67 25.69 30.22
N ALA A 337 13.93 24.62 29.94
CA ALA A 337 14.38 23.52 29.09
C ALA A 337 13.22 22.87 28.29
N PRO A 338 12.71 23.54 27.24
CA PRO A 338 11.67 23.02 26.34
C PRO A 338 11.91 21.57 25.92
N GLY A 339 10.87 20.75 26.08
CA GLY A 339 10.92 19.32 25.80
C GLY A 339 11.20 18.43 27.03
N TYR A 340 11.91 18.96 28.05
CA TYR A 340 12.31 18.20 29.25
C TYR A 340 11.58 18.67 30.51
N GLU A 341 11.45 19.98 30.68
CA GLU A 341 10.81 20.62 31.84
C GLU A 341 9.29 20.37 31.87
N PRO A 342 8.73 19.81 32.95
CA PRO A 342 7.27 19.70 33.12
C PRO A 342 6.65 21.02 33.62
N HIS A 343 5.36 21.18 33.38
CA HIS A 343 4.55 22.23 34.01
C HIS A 343 4.37 21.98 35.52
N ASP A 344 3.99 23.03 36.27
CA ASP A 344 3.61 22.93 37.68
C ASP A 344 2.45 21.94 37.85
N VAL A 345 2.57 20.98 38.78
CA VAL A 345 1.59 19.87 38.89
C VAL A 345 0.17 20.32 39.27
N LYS A 346 0.02 21.45 39.99
CA LYS A 346 -1.28 22.11 40.22
C LYS A 346 -2.00 22.48 38.90
N ASP A 347 -1.27 22.89 37.88
CA ASP A 347 -1.81 23.42 36.63
C ASP A 347 -2.17 22.28 35.69
N THR A 348 -1.29 21.27 35.55
CA THR A 348 -1.64 19.99 34.89
C THR A 348 -2.87 19.34 35.53
N PHE A 349 -2.98 19.38 36.87
CA PHE A 349 -4.15 18.90 37.58
C PHE A 349 -5.39 19.74 37.23
N ALA A 350 -5.34 21.07 37.37
CA ALA A 350 -6.48 21.95 37.11
C ALA A 350 -6.99 21.91 35.66
N GLN A 351 -6.08 21.87 34.68
CA GLN A 351 -6.39 21.94 33.25
C GLN A 351 -6.82 20.59 32.65
N ARG A 352 -6.53 19.47 33.33
CA ARG A 352 -6.85 18.10 32.88
C ARG A 352 -6.29 17.76 31.48
N HIS A 353 -5.11 18.27 31.18
CA HIS A 353 -4.29 17.89 30.03
C HIS A 353 -2.80 18.13 30.30
N GLY A 354 -1.94 17.50 29.51
CA GLY A 354 -0.49 17.69 29.53
C GLY A 354 0.23 16.68 28.64
N VAL A 355 1.52 16.89 28.40
CA VAL A 355 2.39 15.99 27.64
C VAL A 355 3.11 15.00 28.58
N CYS A 356 4.13 14.28 28.10
CA CYS A 356 4.64 13.09 28.80
C CYS A 356 5.28 13.43 30.15
N ARG A 357 6.15 14.43 30.16
CA ARG A 357 6.74 15.05 31.36
C ARG A 357 5.67 15.56 32.34
N ASP A 358 4.57 16.16 31.88
CA ASP A 358 3.49 16.66 32.75
C ASP A 358 2.70 15.52 33.40
N LYS A 359 2.28 14.50 32.62
CA LYS A 359 1.54 13.34 33.15
C LYS A 359 2.42 12.50 34.09
N ALA A 360 3.72 12.40 33.82
CA ALA A 360 4.68 11.78 34.73
C ALA A 360 4.91 12.60 36.00
N ALA A 361 4.97 13.94 35.90
CA ALA A 361 5.15 14.83 37.04
C ALA A 361 3.93 14.80 37.97
N LEU A 362 2.72 14.93 37.42
CA LEU A 362 1.48 14.87 38.19
C LEU A 362 1.30 13.50 38.86
N LEU A 363 1.59 12.39 38.17
CA LEU A 363 1.56 11.06 38.77
C LEU A 363 2.58 10.93 39.92
N THR A 364 3.81 11.44 39.73
CA THR A 364 4.86 11.46 40.77
C THR A 364 4.39 12.24 42.00
N ALA A 365 3.87 13.45 41.83
CA ALA A 365 3.40 14.29 42.93
C ALA A 365 2.20 13.67 43.67
N MET A 366 1.20 13.14 42.94
CA MET A 366 0.05 12.47 43.56
C MET A 366 0.45 11.19 44.33
N LEU A 367 1.49 10.47 43.88
CA LEU A 367 2.02 9.31 44.59
C LEU A 367 2.78 9.70 45.86
N ARG A 368 3.58 10.79 45.82
CA ARG A 368 4.22 11.36 47.03
C ARG A 368 3.18 11.82 48.05
N GLU A 369 2.12 12.51 47.61
CA GLU A 369 1.00 12.94 48.47
C GLU A 369 0.17 11.80 49.05
N ALA A 370 0.25 10.61 48.44
CA ALA A 370 -0.31 9.36 48.93
C ALA A 370 0.67 8.52 49.77
N GLY A 371 1.90 9.02 50.03
CA GLY A 371 2.90 8.38 50.89
C GLY A 371 3.85 7.40 50.21
N PHE A 372 4.01 7.46 48.87
CA PHE A 372 4.92 6.58 48.12
C PHE A 372 6.24 7.28 47.73
N ASP A 373 7.34 6.53 47.78
CA ASP A 373 8.66 6.95 47.31
C ASP A 373 8.69 6.97 45.77
N ALA A 374 8.38 8.12 45.18
CA ALA A 374 8.11 8.28 43.76
C ALA A 374 9.03 9.30 43.05
N PHE A 375 9.41 8.96 41.82
CA PHE A 375 10.43 9.61 41.02
C PHE A 375 9.96 9.89 39.59
N MET A 376 10.41 11.01 39.02
CA MET A 376 10.45 11.22 37.57
C MET A 376 11.49 10.28 36.94
N VAL A 377 11.25 9.85 35.71
CA VAL A 377 12.14 8.92 34.98
C VAL A 377 12.29 9.37 33.53
N LEU A 378 13.51 9.66 33.10
CA LEU A 378 13.83 9.83 31.68
C LEU A 378 13.77 8.47 30.98
N PHE A 379 13.14 8.42 29.82
CA PHE A 379 12.84 7.17 29.13
C PHE A 379 13.16 7.25 27.64
N MET A 380 13.75 6.17 27.09
CA MET A 380 14.03 6.05 25.67
C MET A 380 12.93 5.21 24.99
N ALA A 381 11.88 5.89 24.53
CA ALA A 381 10.81 5.30 23.72
C ALA A 381 11.31 5.09 22.28
N GLY A 382 12.17 4.09 22.11
CA GLY A 382 12.88 3.79 20.87
C GLY A 382 13.73 2.53 21.05
N ASP A 383 14.93 2.51 20.49
CA ASP A 383 15.93 1.48 20.78
C ASP A 383 16.83 1.91 21.96
N PRO A 384 17.58 0.99 22.58
CA PRO A 384 18.37 1.28 23.77
C PRO A 384 19.47 2.31 23.49
N LYS A 385 19.77 3.14 24.51
CA LYS A 385 20.92 4.03 24.49
C LYS A 385 22.20 3.22 24.74
N ASP A 386 23.25 3.53 23.99
CA ASP A 386 24.61 3.06 24.28
C ASP A 386 25.00 3.48 25.73
N PRO A 387 25.21 2.54 26.67
CA PRO A 387 25.39 2.87 28.09
C PRO A 387 26.78 3.45 28.41
N GLU A 388 27.72 3.32 27.47
CA GLU A 388 29.13 3.70 27.59
C GLU A 388 29.36 5.21 27.57
N VAL A 389 28.41 6.01 27.07
CA VAL A 389 28.55 7.47 26.90
C VAL A 389 27.32 8.19 27.48
N PRO A 390 27.42 8.83 28.66
CA PRO A 390 26.32 9.59 29.25
C PRO A 390 25.89 10.77 28.36
N ASN A 391 24.63 10.77 27.92
CA ASN A 391 24.06 11.82 27.06
C ASN A 391 22.58 12.03 27.37
N ASN A 392 22.11 13.29 27.31
CA ASN A 392 20.74 13.64 27.72
C ASN A 392 19.67 13.34 26.67
N TYR A 393 20.01 12.66 25.57
CA TYR A 393 19.16 12.43 24.40
C TYR A 393 18.06 11.38 24.65
N PHE A 394 17.11 11.67 25.55
CA PHE A 394 15.89 10.90 25.78
C PHE A 394 14.71 11.58 25.07
N ASN A 395 13.71 10.80 24.65
CA ASN A 395 12.55 11.29 23.90
C ASN A 395 11.21 11.14 24.64
N HIS A 396 11.22 10.61 25.87
CA HIS A 396 10.02 10.35 26.67
C HIS A 396 10.28 10.47 28.17
N ALA A 397 9.21 10.58 28.96
CA ALA A 397 9.27 10.67 30.42
C ALA A 397 8.13 9.87 31.06
N ILE A 398 8.46 9.09 32.11
CA ILE A 398 7.53 8.21 32.84
C ILE A 398 7.73 8.35 34.36
N THR A 399 6.93 7.65 35.18
CA THR A 399 7.06 7.65 36.64
C THR A 399 7.67 6.33 37.14
N GLY A 400 8.41 6.37 38.25
CA GLY A 400 8.82 5.21 39.02
C GLY A 400 8.41 5.31 40.48
N VAL A 401 8.02 4.20 41.11
CA VAL A 401 7.82 4.06 42.56
C VAL A 401 8.72 2.96 43.10
N LYS A 402 9.43 3.25 44.20
CA LYS A 402 10.15 2.25 44.98
C LYS A 402 9.22 1.71 46.07
N MET A 403 8.94 0.42 46.00
CA MET A 403 8.10 -0.28 46.97
C MET A 403 8.89 -0.60 48.27
N PRO A 404 8.22 -0.89 49.40
CA PRO A 404 8.90 -1.18 50.68
C PRO A 404 9.81 -2.43 50.67
N ASP A 405 9.62 -3.35 49.71
CA ASP A 405 10.51 -4.50 49.45
C ASP A 405 11.76 -4.11 48.62
N GLY A 406 11.95 -2.81 48.34
CA GLY A 406 13.01 -2.26 47.50
C GLY A 406 12.72 -2.33 46.00
N LYS A 407 11.61 -2.93 45.57
CA LYS A 407 11.30 -3.15 44.15
C LYS A 407 10.88 -1.85 43.45
N LEU A 408 11.56 -1.49 42.37
CA LEU A 408 11.14 -0.42 41.49
C LEU A 408 9.99 -0.88 40.58
N ILE A 409 8.90 -0.12 40.56
CA ILE A 409 7.77 -0.27 39.65
C ILE A 409 7.73 0.97 38.76
N LEU A 410 7.92 0.78 37.46
CA LEU A 410 7.80 1.84 36.45
C LEU A 410 6.36 1.92 35.93
N MET A 411 5.95 3.12 35.53
CA MET A 411 4.58 3.48 35.16
C MET A 411 4.56 4.51 34.03
N ASP A 412 3.98 4.17 32.87
CA ASP A 412 3.74 5.11 31.78
C ASP A 412 2.26 5.49 31.72
N SER A 413 1.93 6.70 32.14
CA SER A 413 0.56 7.23 32.15
C SER A 413 0.16 7.93 30.85
N THR A 414 1.02 7.97 29.83
CA THR A 414 0.73 8.63 28.55
C THR A 414 -0.14 7.78 27.63
N ASP A 415 -0.04 6.47 27.74
CA ASP A 415 -1.00 5.54 27.15
C ASP A 415 -2.31 5.55 27.97
N GLU A 416 -3.32 6.26 27.46
CA GLU A 416 -4.65 6.36 28.08
C GLU A 416 -5.44 5.04 28.04
N ASN A 417 -4.97 4.03 27.30
CA ASN A 417 -5.67 2.80 27.01
C ASN A 417 -4.99 1.55 27.64
N THR A 418 -3.75 1.61 28.14
CA THR A 418 -3.02 0.43 28.64
C THR A 418 -3.67 -0.26 29.85
N PHE A 419 -3.78 -1.60 29.81
CA PHE A 419 -4.08 -2.37 31.01
C PHE A 419 -2.86 -2.52 31.96
N ASP A 420 -1.63 -2.47 31.44
CA ASP A 420 -0.41 -2.64 32.24
C ASP A 420 0.17 -1.29 32.69
N LEU A 421 0.71 -1.25 33.92
CA LEU A 421 1.36 -0.05 34.47
C LEU A 421 2.53 0.41 33.59
N LEU A 422 3.35 -0.54 33.13
CA LEU A 422 4.37 -0.33 32.11
C LEU A 422 3.93 -1.13 30.86
N PRO A 423 3.50 -0.48 29.77
CA PRO A 423 3.04 -1.16 28.56
C PRO A 423 4.15 -2.01 27.90
N ALA A 424 3.75 -3.04 27.16
CA ALA A 424 4.71 -3.98 26.56
C ALA A 424 5.56 -3.41 25.40
N TYR A 425 5.31 -2.18 24.93
CA TYR A 425 6.25 -1.46 24.05
C TYR A 425 7.44 -0.88 24.83
N ALA A 426 7.30 -0.67 26.14
CA ALA A 426 8.30 -0.07 27.02
C ALA A 426 9.25 -1.12 27.63
N MET A 427 9.26 -2.35 27.11
CA MET A 427 10.18 -3.42 27.50
C MET A 427 11.50 -3.37 26.70
N ASP A 428 12.59 -3.85 27.29
CA ASP A 428 13.93 -3.86 26.69
C ASP A 428 14.46 -2.44 26.32
N LYS A 429 14.01 -1.41 27.04
CA LYS A 429 14.28 0.03 26.81
C LYS A 429 15.17 0.65 27.88
N SER A 430 15.94 1.67 27.53
CA SER A 430 16.77 2.41 28.49
C SER A 430 15.97 3.43 29.28
N PHE A 431 16.21 3.50 30.59
CA PHE A 431 15.60 4.47 31.51
C PHE A 431 16.61 4.96 32.55
N LEU A 432 16.35 6.14 33.13
CA LEU A 432 17.17 6.79 34.16
C LEU A 432 16.23 7.47 35.17
N CYS A 433 16.22 7.01 36.43
CA CYS A 433 15.40 7.66 37.46
C CYS A 433 16.05 8.96 37.91
N ALA A 434 15.27 10.03 38.07
CA ALA A 434 15.74 11.29 38.61
C ALA A 434 15.75 11.25 40.15
N THR A 435 16.94 11.28 40.74
CA THR A 435 17.14 11.34 42.20
C THR A 435 18.11 12.47 42.57
N ALA A 436 18.02 12.96 43.80
CA ALA A 436 18.90 14.01 44.33
C ALA A 436 20.38 13.58 44.39
N GLN A 437 20.64 12.29 44.57
CA GLN A 437 21.98 11.72 44.62
C GLN A 437 22.54 11.40 43.23
N GLY A 438 21.67 11.06 42.27
CA GLY A 438 22.02 10.41 41.02
C GLY A 438 21.54 8.95 40.97
N ASP A 439 21.32 8.45 39.76
CA ASP A 439 21.05 7.04 39.46
C ASP A 439 21.79 6.68 38.16
N THR A 440 21.93 5.38 37.90
CA THR A 440 22.59 4.83 36.72
C THR A 440 21.59 4.56 35.59
N LEU A 441 22.06 4.56 34.34
CA LEU A 441 21.24 4.12 33.21
C LEU A 441 20.94 2.63 33.34
N ARG A 442 19.65 2.28 33.35
CA ARG A 442 19.17 0.90 33.48
C ARG A 442 18.27 0.53 32.31
N ARG A 443 18.01 -0.76 32.12
CA ARG A 443 17.18 -1.29 31.03
C ARG A 443 15.95 -2.01 31.59
N THR A 444 14.78 -1.76 31.02
CA THR A 444 13.56 -2.50 31.40
C THR A 444 13.68 -3.95 30.93
N PRO A 445 13.19 -4.95 31.69
CA PRO A 445 13.32 -6.35 31.32
C PRO A 445 12.46 -6.67 30.09
N VAL A 446 12.91 -7.62 29.26
CA VAL A 446 12.05 -8.26 28.24
C VAL A 446 10.89 -8.96 28.95
N ILE A 447 9.66 -8.63 28.55
CA ILE A 447 8.46 -9.30 29.06
C ILE A 447 8.39 -10.72 28.46
N PRO A 448 8.13 -11.77 29.25
CA PRO A 448 8.02 -13.13 28.72
C PRO A 448 6.72 -13.31 27.91
N PRO A 449 6.72 -14.11 26.81
CA PRO A 449 5.58 -14.20 25.90
C PRO A 449 4.27 -14.68 26.56
N GLU A 450 4.35 -15.41 27.68
CA GLU A 450 3.23 -15.87 28.49
C GLU A 450 2.40 -14.72 29.10
N LYS A 451 2.97 -13.50 29.18
CA LYS A 451 2.24 -12.26 29.53
C LYS A 451 1.64 -11.56 28.31
N ASN A 452 2.20 -11.78 27.12
CA ASN A 452 1.78 -11.18 25.85
C ASN A 452 0.95 -12.17 25.00
N MET A 453 0.13 -13.01 25.63
CA MET A 453 -0.65 -14.06 24.96
C MET A 453 -1.94 -13.54 24.31
N LEU A 454 -2.30 -14.11 23.17
CA LEU A 454 -3.68 -14.22 22.72
C LEU A 454 -4.19 -15.62 23.06
N VAL A 455 -5.13 -15.70 24.01
CA VAL A 455 -5.78 -16.96 24.42
C VAL A 455 -7.10 -17.09 23.67
N ILE A 456 -7.25 -18.15 22.88
CA ILE A 456 -8.44 -18.38 22.04
C ILE A 456 -9.14 -19.66 22.48
N ARG A 457 -10.46 -19.59 22.69
CA ARG A 457 -11.31 -20.74 23.00
C ARG A 457 -12.51 -20.75 22.04
N THR A 458 -12.56 -21.76 21.19
CA THR A 458 -13.56 -21.88 20.13
C THR A 458 -14.36 -23.17 20.26
N VAL A 459 -15.68 -23.08 20.16
CA VAL A 459 -16.61 -24.23 20.07
C VAL A 459 -17.50 -24.06 18.84
N GLY A 460 -17.91 -25.15 18.21
CA GLY A 460 -18.81 -25.09 17.07
C GLY A 460 -19.50 -26.41 16.71
N ASP A 461 -20.47 -26.27 15.82
CA ASP A 461 -21.32 -27.31 15.25
C ASP A 461 -21.37 -27.15 13.72
N ILE A 462 -21.18 -28.23 12.98
CA ILE A 462 -21.52 -28.31 11.56
C ILE A 462 -22.87 -28.99 11.48
N ASP A 463 -23.84 -28.35 10.84
CA ASP A 463 -25.17 -28.95 10.62
C ASP A 463 -25.24 -29.80 9.34
N SER A 464 -26.38 -30.45 9.10
CA SER A 464 -26.61 -31.35 7.96
C SER A 464 -26.62 -30.63 6.60
N GLN A 465 -26.64 -29.29 6.60
CA GLN A 465 -26.46 -28.44 5.43
C GLN A 465 -24.99 -28.02 5.24
N TYR A 466 -24.06 -28.57 6.04
CA TYR A 466 -22.63 -28.21 6.10
C TYR A 466 -22.36 -26.75 6.44
N GLN A 467 -23.35 -26.06 7.01
CA GLN A 467 -23.15 -24.74 7.57
C GLN A 467 -22.50 -24.92 8.94
N LEU A 468 -21.26 -24.43 9.06
CA LEU A 468 -20.58 -24.35 10.34
C LEU A 468 -21.15 -23.17 11.14
N LYS A 469 -21.44 -23.38 12.42
CA LYS A 469 -21.61 -22.33 13.42
C LYS A 469 -20.45 -22.39 14.41
N LEU A 470 -19.94 -21.24 14.83
CA LEU A 470 -18.84 -21.11 15.78
C LEU A 470 -19.14 -20.03 16.81
N LYS A 471 -18.72 -20.29 18.05
CA LYS A 471 -18.50 -19.29 19.08
C LYS A 471 -17.03 -19.31 19.48
N SER A 472 -16.37 -18.16 19.39
CA SER A 472 -14.95 -17.97 19.69
C SER A 472 -14.78 -16.84 20.71
N GLU A 473 -14.15 -17.13 21.85
CA GLU A 473 -13.71 -16.14 22.82
C GLU A 473 -12.19 -15.93 22.67
N LEU A 474 -11.82 -14.71 22.31
CA LEU A 474 -10.44 -14.25 22.20
C LEU A 474 -10.14 -13.35 23.40
N THR A 475 -9.28 -13.80 24.32
CA THR A 475 -8.76 -12.98 25.43
C THR A 475 -7.35 -12.50 25.07
N PHE A 476 -7.17 -11.18 25.02
CA PHE A 476 -5.91 -10.53 24.71
C PHE A 476 -5.17 -10.16 26.01
N ARG A 477 -3.83 -10.29 26.03
CA ARG A 477 -2.99 -9.97 27.21
C ARG A 477 -1.73 -9.20 26.83
N GLY A 478 -1.29 -8.31 27.71
CA GLY A 478 -0.06 -7.54 27.55
C GLY A 478 -0.03 -6.79 26.22
N PHE A 479 1.00 -7.01 25.41
CA PHE A 479 1.10 -6.45 24.06
C PHE A 479 -0.12 -6.76 23.18
N ASN A 480 -0.69 -7.97 23.27
CA ASN A 480 -1.90 -8.32 22.52
C ASN A 480 -3.14 -7.54 23.00
N ASP A 481 -3.26 -7.23 24.30
CA ASP A 481 -4.36 -6.39 24.82
C ASP A 481 -4.20 -4.99 24.22
N ASN A 482 -3.03 -4.38 24.43
CA ASN A 482 -2.82 -2.97 24.11
C ASN A 482 -3.03 -2.66 22.62
N ILE A 483 -2.46 -3.45 21.69
CA ILE A 483 -2.58 -3.17 20.25
C ILE A 483 -4.03 -3.23 19.75
N TYR A 484 -4.89 -4.06 20.35
CA TYR A 484 -6.29 -4.18 19.96
C TYR A 484 -7.18 -3.19 20.73
N ARG A 485 -6.90 -2.94 22.01
CA ARG A 485 -7.63 -1.97 22.82
C ARG A 485 -7.46 -0.55 22.32
N ASP A 486 -6.24 -0.16 21.99
CA ASP A 486 -5.91 1.18 21.48
C ASP A 486 -6.51 1.42 20.09
N ALA A 487 -6.46 0.41 19.21
CA ALA A 487 -7.16 0.43 17.93
C ALA A 487 -8.69 0.54 18.12
N PHE A 488 -9.30 -0.27 18.97
CA PHE A 488 -10.74 -0.23 19.24
C PHE A 488 -11.17 1.08 19.91
N ALA A 489 -10.39 1.64 20.84
CA ALA A 489 -10.70 2.90 21.52
C ALA A 489 -10.86 4.06 20.52
N ARG A 490 -9.99 4.11 19.50
CA ARG A 490 -10.01 5.12 18.43
C ARG A 490 -11.10 4.87 17.37
N TRP A 491 -11.60 3.64 17.24
CA TRP A 491 -12.60 3.26 16.23
C TRP A 491 -14.03 3.28 16.79
N ASN A 492 -14.98 3.79 16.00
CA ASN A 492 -16.40 3.64 16.32
C ASN A 492 -16.85 2.16 16.24
N PRO A 493 -17.91 1.74 16.95
CA PRO A 493 -18.31 0.33 17.04
C PRO A 493 -18.60 -0.35 15.70
N GLU A 494 -19.08 0.41 14.71
CA GLU A 494 -19.35 -0.10 13.37
C GLU A 494 -18.05 -0.39 12.59
N TYR A 495 -17.04 0.46 12.67
CA TYR A 495 -15.73 0.18 12.08
C TYR A 495 -15.04 -1.01 12.79
N ARG A 496 -15.18 -1.15 14.11
CA ARG A 496 -14.73 -2.35 14.85
C ARG A 496 -15.40 -3.62 14.29
N ARG A 497 -16.71 -3.57 14.04
CA ARG A 497 -17.49 -4.68 13.43
C ARG A 497 -17.04 -4.98 12.00
N GLN A 498 -16.84 -3.97 11.16
CA GLN A 498 -16.33 -4.16 9.79
C GLN A 498 -14.94 -4.77 9.76
N PHE A 499 -14.03 -4.33 10.64
CA PHE A 499 -12.72 -4.91 10.81
C PHE A 499 -12.81 -6.39 11.22
N VAL A 500 -13.57 -6.72 12.28
CA VAL A 500 -13.75 -8.11 12.74
C VAL A 500 -14.37 -8.99 11.65
N THR A 501 -15.38 -8.50 10.92
CA THR A 501 -15.96 -9.22 9.76
C THR A 501 -14.93 -9.45 8.65
N SER A 502 -14.10 -8.45 8.32
CA SER A 502 -13.06 -8.59 7.28
C SER A 502 -11.97 -9.58 7.69
N VAL A 503 -11.59 -9.63 8.96
CA VAL A 503 -10.62 -10.60 9.47
C VAL A 503 -11.23 -11.99 9.50
N LEU A 504 -12.45 -12.13 10.01
CA LEU A 504 -13.21 -13.38 10.02
C LEU A 504 -13.32 -13.97 8.62
N LYS A 505 -13.70 -13.17 7.62
CA LYS A 505 -13.76 -13.59 6.20
C LYS A 505 -12.41 -13.96 5.57
N SER A 506 -11.29 -13.58 6.18
CA SER A 506 -9.94 -14.00 5.76
C SER A 506 -9.47 -15.32 6.40
N ILE A 507 -9.97 -15.64 7.60
CA ILE A 507 -9.76 -16.94 8.25
C ILE A 507 -10.70 -17.99 7.62
N LEU A 508 -11.97 -17.59 7.44
CA LEU A 508 -13.11 -18.39 7.02
C LEU A 508 -13.82 -17.70 5.83
N PRO A 509 -13.46 -18.04 4.58
CA PRO A 509 -14.20 -17.57 3.41
C PRO A 509 -15.70 -17.85 3.56
N GLY A 510 -16.56 -16.91 3.14
CA GLY A 510 -18.01 -17.03 3.27
C GLY A 510 -18.61 -16.67 4.65
N ALA A 511 -17.80 -16.43 5.69
CA ALA A 511 -18.31 -16.27 7.05
C ALA A 511 -19.20 -15.02 7.28
N GLU A 512 -20.32 -15.21 7.98
CA GLU A 512 -21.23 -14.17 8.46
C GLU A 512 -21.08 -13.98 9.97
N LEU A 513 -20.86 -12.73 10.40
CA LEU A 513 -20.69 -12.34 11.80
C LEU A 513 -22.05 -12.14 12.48
N LEU A 514 -22.56 -13.19 13.14
CA LEU A 514 -23.83 -13.16 13.88
C LEU A 514 -23.75 -12.21 15.09
N LYS A 515 -22.66 -12.27 15.85
CA LYS A 515 -22.45 -11.46 17.06
C LYS A 515 -20.99 -11.07 17.23
N MET A 516 -20.81 -9.84 17.69
CA MET A 516 -19.56 -9.33 18.21
C MET A 516 -19.86 -8.67 19.55
N GLN A 517 -19.12 -9.04 20.59
CA GLN A 517 -19.18 -8.41 21.90
C GLN A 517 -17.75 -8.17 22.40
N LEU A 518 -17.49 -6.96 22.89
CA LEU A 518 -16.26 -6.63 23.60
C LEU A 518 -16.54 -6.71 25.11
N GLN A 519 -15.56 -7.19 25.88
CA GLN A 519 -15.58 -7.13 27.34
C GLN A 519 -14.22 -6.61 27.84
N PRO A 520 -14.17 -5.56 28.67
CA PRO A 520 -15.29 -4.66 28.99
C PRO A 520 -15.84 -3.94 27.75
N GLU A 521 -17.11 -3.57 27.77
CA GLU A 521 -17.79 -2.91 26.63
C GLU A 521 -17.21 -1.51 26.38
N ASN A 522 -17.02 -0.74 27.46
CA ASN A 522 -16.10 0.39 27.44
C ASN A 522 -14.67 -0.14 27.45
N VAL A 523 -14.01 -0.13 26.29
CA VAL A 523 -12.61 -0.58 26.14
C VAL A 523 -11.60 0.23 26.98
N ARG A 524 -11.98 1.41 27.50
CA ARG A 524 -11.17 2.20 28.47
C ARG A 524 -11.38 1.80 29.93
N ASP A 525 -12.15 0.76 30.22
CA ASP A 525 -12.13 0.12 31.54
C ASP A 525 -10.86 -0.74 31.67
N LEU A 526 -9.86 -0.16 32.33
CA LEU A 526 -8.55 -0.76 32.60
C LEU A 526 -8.56 -1.67 33.84
N SER A 527 -9.73 -2.08 34.36
CA SER A 527 -9.83 -3.02 35.48
C SER A 527 -9.85 -4.50 35.07
N ARG A 528 -9.96 -4.80 33.76
CA ARG A 528 -10.08 -6.18 33.21
C ARG A 528 -9.34 -6.32 31.89
N GLU A 529 -8.84 -7.53 31.61
CA GLU A 529 -8.26 -7.94 30.31
C GLU A 529 -9.30 -7.75 29.17
N LEU A 530 -8.84 -7.33 27.98
CA LEU A 530 -9.70 -7.19 26.81
C LEU A 530 -10.10 -8.56 26.26
N LYS A 531 -11.39 -8.75 26.04
CA LYS A 531 -11.95 -9.89 25.32
C LYS A 531 -12.78 -9.48 24.12
N LEU A 532 -12.71 -10.28 23.07
CA LEU A 532 -13.58 -10.25 21.90
C LEU A 532 -14.29 -11.59 21.78
N ILE A 533 -15.62 -11.58 21.96
CA ILE A 533 -16.48 -12.73 21.72
C ILE A 533 -17.08 -12.59 20.33
N ILE A 534 -16.84 -13.59 19.48
CA ILE A 534 -17.36 -13.72 18.12
C ILE A 534 -18.32 -14.90 18.10
N GLU A 535 -19.55 -14.70 17.66
CA GLU A 535 -20.44 -15.79 17.23
C GLU A 535 -20.67 -15.61 15.72
N CYS A 536 -20.53 -16.66 14.93
CA CYS A 536 -20.56 -16.59 13.48
C CYS A 536 -21.05 -17.89 12.84
N LYS A 537 -21.48 -17.82 11.58
CA LYS A 537 -21.77 -18.97 10.74
C LYS A 537 -21.00 -18.90 9.42
N VAL A 538 -20.82 -20.03 8.76
CA VAL A 538 -20.23 -20.14 7.42
C VAL A 538 -21.06 -21.14 6.64
N ALA A 539 -21.72 -20.70 5.56
CA ALA A 539 -22.38 -21.61 4.63
C ALA A 539 -21.35 -22.47 3.89
N ASP A 540 -21.74 -23.67 3.47
CA ASP A 540 -20.91 -24.58 2.65
C ASP A 540 -19.48 -24.79 3.20
N TYR A 541 -19.34 -24.92 4.53
CA TYR A 541 -18.02 -24.93 5.19
C TYR A 541 -17.20 -26.18 4.89
N VAL A 542 -17.88 -27.30 4.64
CA VAL A 542 -17.26 -28.54 4.22
C VAL A 542 -17.39 -28.65 2.71
N ASP A 543 -16.25 -28.58 2.03
CA ASP A 543 -16.18 -28.72 0.57
C ASP A 543 -16.35 -30.22 0.24
N ILE A 544 -17.54 -30.61 -0.20
CA ILE A 544 -17.94 -32.01 -0.44
C ILE A 544 -18.38 -32.21 -1.88
N ALA A 545 -17.71 -33.13 -2.57
CA ALA A 545 -18.07 -33.57 -3.91
C ALA A 545 -18.10 -35.11 -3.99
N TRP A 546 -19.15 -35.67 -4.59
CA TRP A 546 -19.26 -37.11 -4.91
C TRP A 546 -19.03 -38.08 -3.73
N GLY A 547 -19.34 -37.67 -2.51
CA GLY A 547 -19.31 -38.51 -1.31
C GLY A 547 -18.07 -38.35 -0.42
N ALA A 548 -17.03 -37.64 -0.87
CA ALA A 548 -15.88 -37.26 -0.05
C ALA A 548 -15.74 -35.72 0.01
N GLY A 549 -15.02 -35.21 0.99
CA GLY A 549 -14.81 -33.79 1.15
C GLY A 549 -13.69 -33.43 2.13
N CYS A 550 -13.43 -32.14 2.28
CA CYS A 550 -12.46 -31.65 3.26
C CYS A 550 -12.93 -30.39 3.97
N LEU A 551 -12.36 -30.16 5.16
CA LEU A 551 -12.53 -28.92 5.91
C LEU A 551 -11.18 -28.45 6.47
N ARG A 552 -11.08 -27.15 6.72
CA ARG A 552 -9.94 -26.54 7.45
C ARG A 552 -10.28 -26.51 8.93
N MET A 553 -9.29 -26.44 9.82
CA MET A 553 -9.54 -25.99 11.19
C MET A 553 -9.59 -24.45 11.24
N PRO A 554 -10.58 -23.84 11.92
CA PRO A 554 -10.83 -22.41 11.92
C PRO A 554 -9.92 -21.68 12.93
N PHE A 555 -8.61 -21.73 12.71
CA PHE A 555 -7.62 -21.03 13.54
C PHE A 555 -7.82 -19.51 13.48
N PHE A 556 -8.43 -18.92 14.51
CA PHE A 556 -8.59 -17.48 14.63
C PHE A 556 -7.25 -16.76 14.72
N ASN A 557 -6.17 -17.43 15.17
CA ASN A 557 -4.84 -16.85 15.10
C ASN A 557 -4.31 -16.64 13.67
N ASN A 558 -4.96 -17.17 12.63
CA ASN A 558 -4.62 -16.81 11.25
C ASN A 558 -5.17 -15.43 10.83
N GLY A 559 -5.94 -14.76 11.69
CA GLY A 559 -6.43 -13.39 11.48
C GLY A 559 -6.32 -12.44 12.69
N PHE A 560 -6.25 -12.95 13.92
CA PHE A 560 -6.05 -12.18 15.16
C PHE A 560 -4.73 -12.48 15.87
N GLY A 561 -4.13 -11.45 16.47
CA GLY A 561 -2.98 -11.55 17.37
C GLY A 561 -1.66 -11.05 16.78
N ALA A 562 -0.79 -10.55 17.66
CA ALA A 562 0.47 -9.88 17.32
C ALA A 562 1.42 -10.71 16.42
N LEU A 563 1.44 -12.05 16.60
CA LEU A 563 2.31 -12.94 15.83
C LEU A 563 2.05 -12.92 14.32
N ILE A 564 0.87 -12.50 13.85
CA ILE A 564 0.60 -12.34 12.41
C ILE A 564 1.48 -11.24 11.81
N PHE A 565 1.68 -10.15 12.55
CA PHE A 565 2.47 -9.01 12.12
C PHE A 565 3.98 -9.28 12.19
N MET A 566 4.40 -10.10 13.18
CA MET A 566 5.80 -10.43 13.46
C MET A 566 6.33 -11.60 12.61
N LEU A 567 5.47 -12.57 12.27
CA LEU A 567 5.82 -13.79 11.51
C LEU A 567 5.29 -13.70 10.06
N ASP A 568 5.61 -12.58 9.42
CA ASP A 568 5.28 -12.22 8.04
C ASP A 568 5.91 -13.19 7.01
N ASP A 569 5.32 -13.29 5.82
CA ASP A 569 5.75 -14.22 4.76
C ASP A 569 7.02 -13.77 4.02
N ARG A 570 7.20 -12.46 3.86
CA ARG A 570 8.27 -11.80 3.10
C ARG A 570 9.61 -11.75 3.86
N LEU A 571 10.09 -12.91 4.31
CA LEU A 571 11.39 -13.10 4.96
C LEU A 571 12.51 -13.33 3.91
N LEU A 572 13.51 -12.43 3.90
CA LEU A 572 14.74 -12.50 3.09
C LEU A 572 15.43 -13.87 3.21
N LYS A 573 16.23 -14.29 2.22
CA LYS A 573 16.99 -15.57 2.30
C LYS A 573 18.08 -15.51 3.38
N THR A 574 18.78 -14.39 3.46
CA THR A 574 19.86 -14.06 4.41
C THR A 574 19.69 -12.62 4.90
N ARG A 575 20.44 -12.22 5.94
CA ARG A 575 20.47 -10.84 6.45
C ARG A 575 21.90 -10.42 6.78
N ARG A 576 22.16 -9.11 6.68
CA ARG A 576 23.37 -8.45 7.21
C ARG A 576 23.12 -7.92 8.62
N TYR A 577 21.94 -7.35 8.87
CA TYR A 577 21.58 -6.75 10.16
C TYR A 577 20.65 -7.66 10.97
N PRO A 578 20.59 -7.51 12.30
CA PRO A 578 19.58 -8.18 13.11
C PRO A 578 18.16 -7.97 12.57
N LEU A 579 17.27 -8.93 12.81
CA LEU A 579 15.84 -8.74 12.68
C LEU A 579 15.31 -8.27 14.04
N LEU A 580 14.69 -7.09 14.07
CA LEU A 580 14.02 -6.53 15.23
C LEU A 580 12.50 -6.71 15.09
N LEU A 581 11.88 -7.27 16.12
CA LEU A 581 10.45 -7.51 16.25
C LEU A 581 9.89 -6.66 17.39
N GLU A 582 8.67 -6.15 17.24
CA GLU A 582 8.11 -5.09 18.11
C GLU A 582 7.91 -5.53 19.57
N SER A 583 7.62 -6.81 19.82
CA SER A 583 7.51 -7.37 21.17
C SER A 583 7.66 -8.90 21.16
N THR A 584 7.75 -9.51 22.34
CA THR A 584 7.45 -10.94 22.52
C THR A 584 5.94 -11.12 22.48
N ALA A 585 5.47 -12.25 21.96
CA ALA A 585 4.04 -12.55 21.91
C ALA A 585 3.80 -14.05 21.90
N GLY A 586 2.59 -14.46 22.26
CA GLY A 586 2.19 -15.86 22.16
C GLY A 586 0.73 -16.07 21.84
N VAL A 587 0.39 -17.31 21.57
CA VAL A 587 -0.94 -17.80 21.18
C VAL A 587 -1.17 -19.12 21.90
N ASP A 588 -2.34 -19.25 22.52
CA ASP A 588 -2.84 -20.50 23.10
C ASP A 588 -4.29 -20.68 22.63
N GLU A 589 -4.45 -21.43 21.54
CA GLU A 589 -5.70 -21.61 20.82
C GLU A 589 -6.21 -23.06 20.96
N ILE A 590 -7.44 -23.22 21.44
CA ILE A 590 -8.14 -24.51 21.51
C ILE A 590 -9.47 -24.37 20.78
N CYS A 591 -9.72 -25.28 19.82
CA CYS A 591 -10.92 -25.30 19.00
C CYS A 591 -11.56 -26.70 19.01
N SER A 592 -12.87 -26.77 19.29
CA SER A 592 -13.65 -28.01 19.24
C SER A 592 -14.83 -27.87 18.28
N ILE A 593 -14.91 -28.72 17.25
CA ILE A 593 -16.02 -28.73 16.27
C ILE A 593 -16.73 -30.07 16.30
N THR A 594 -18.05 -30.03 16.48
CA THR A 594 -18.91 -31.21 16.41
C THR A 594 -19.40 -31.40 14.98
N LEU A 595 -19.24 -32.61 14.44
CA LEU A 595 -19.67 -33.01 13.11
C LEU A 595 -21.08 -33.63 13.15
N PRO A 596 -21.88 -33.46 12.08
CA PRO A 596 -23.21 -34.06 11.99
C PRO A 596 -23.08 -35.58 11.73
N PRO A 597 -24.11 -36.41 12.02
CA PRO A 597 -24.02 -37.87 11.93
C PRO A 597 -23.61 -38.43 10.57
N GLU A 598 -23.89 -37.69 9.49
CA GLU A 598 -23.55 -38.04 8.11
C GLU A 598 -22.11 -37.70 7.68
N LEU A 599 -21.26 -37.16 8.58
CA LEU A 599 -19.84 -36.90 8.32
C LEU A 599 -18.90 -37.82 9.13
N GLU A 600 -18.31 -38.78 8.44
CA GLU A 600 -17.22 -39.65 8.94
C GLU A 600 -15.86 -39.01 8.65
N VAL A 601 -14.91 -39.07 9.59
CA VAL A 601 -13.55 -38.52 9.42
C VAL A 601 -12.60 -39.62 8.92
N LEU A 602 -11.96 -39.38 7.77
CA LEU A 602 -11.07 -40.35 7.12
C LEU A 602 -9.59 -40.12 7.43
N ALA A 603 -9.15 -38.87 7.55
CA ALA A 603 -7.76 -38.53 7.81
C ALA A 603 -7.63 -37.19 8.58
N LEU A 604 -6.61 -37.11 9.42
CA LEU A 604 -6.25 -35.92 10.19
C LEU A 604 -4.91 -35.33 9.72
N PRO A 605 -4.73 -34.00 9.86
CA PRO A 605 -3.48 -33.34 9.50
C PRO A 605 -2.37 -33.61 10.53
N GLU A 606 -1.22 -34.09 10.07
CA GLU A 606 0.00 -34.13 10.88
C GLU A 606 0.63 -32.74 11.04
N TYR A 607 1.40 -32.58 12.12
CA TYR A 607 2.05 -31.32 12.47
C TYR A 607 3.46 -31.52 13.02
N LYS A 608 4.42 -30.76 12.47
CA LYS A 608 5.78 -30.69 13.01
C LYS A 608 5.83 -29.71 14.18
N ASN A 609 6.20 -30.21 15.36
CA ASN A 609 6.48 -29.37 16.52
C ASN A 609 7.88 -28.75 16.41
N VAL A 610 8.05 -27.53 16.93
CA VAL A 610 9.33 -26.80 16.96
C VAL A 610 9.56 -26.27 18.37
N ASP A 611 10.79 -26.39 18.89
CA ASP A 611 11.18 -25.71 20.11
C ASP A 611 12.64 -25.25 20.01
N ASN A 612 12.86 -23.94 20.05
CA ASN A 612 14.19 -23.34 20.01
C ASN A 612 14.25 -22.01 20.79
N LYS A 613 15.39 -21.32 20.72
CA LYS A 613 15.67 -20.07 21.46
C LYS A 613 14.83 -18.85 21.04
N PHE A 614 14.11 -18.93 19.92
CA PHE A 614 13.24 -17.87 19.40
C PHE A 614 11.77 -18.26 19.40
N LEU A 615 11.45 -19.49 19.00
CA LEU A 615 10.09 -19.96 18.76
C LEU A 615 9.83 -21.29 19.47
N GLN A 616 8.64 -21.43 20.05
CA GLN A 616 8.02 -22.72 20.35
C GLN A 616 6.72 -22.80 19.53
N ILE A 617 6.48 -23.93 18.86
CA ILE A 617 5.29 -24.23 18.06
C ILE A 617 4.86 -25.65 18.43
N LYS A 618 3.64 -25.80 18.93
CA LYS A 618 3.00 -27.09 19.23
C LYS A 618 1.60 -27.10 18.63
N ASN A 619 1.35 -27.98 17.67
CA ASN A 619 0.06 -28.10 16.95
C ASN A 619 -0.41 -29.55 17.00
N SER A 620 -1.71 -29.77 17.22
CA SER A 620 -2.32 -31.10 17.20
C SER A 620 -3.82 -31.03 16.88
N VAL A 621 -4.29 -31.89 15.98
CA VAL A 621 -5.73 -32.18 15.78
C VAL A 621 -5.97 -33.65 16.13
N VAL A 622 -7.05 -33.94 16.85
CA VAL A 622 -7.49 -35.30 17.23
C VAL A 622 -9.00 -35.44 17.07
N THR A 623 -9.48 -36.63 16.72
CA THR A 623 -10.90 -37.00 16.77
C THR A 623 -11.26 -37.61 18.12
N GLN A 624 -12.43 -37.26 18.64
CA GLN A 624 -13.06 -37.92 19.79
C GLN A 624 -14.55 -38.11 19.47
N LYS A 625 -14.94 -39.33 19.07
CA LYS A 625 -16.25 -39.60 18.45
C LYS A 625 -16.47 -38.62 17.27
N ASN A 626 -17.66 -38.04 17.14
CA ASN A 626 -18.00 -37.04 16.12
C ASN A 626 -17.44 -35.62 16.41
N GLN A 627 -16.46 -35.45 17.30
CA GLN A 627 -15.85 -34.15 17.57
C GLN A 627 -14.39 -34.09 17.14
N LEU A 628 -14.05 -33.07 16.35
CA LEU A 628 -12.67 -32.65 16.09
C LEU A 628 -12.21 -31.72 17.20
N GLN A 629 -11.14 -32.07 17.90
CA GLN A 629 -10.48 -31.20 18.88
C GLN A 629 -9.11 -30.80 18.35
N CYS A 630 -8.80 -29.51 18.43
CA CYS A 630 -7.55 -28.93 17.98
C CYS A 630 -6.91 -28.06 19.06
N LYS A 631 -5.58 -28.12 19.15
CA LYS A 631 -4.76 -27.29 20.05
C LYS A 631 -3.59 -26.71 19.26
N ARG A 632 -3.36 -25.41 19.41
CA ARG A 632 -2.27 -24.62 18.80
C ARG A 632 -1.65 -23.73 19.85
N TYR A 633 -0.38 -23.96 20.16
CA TYR A 633 0.40 -23.16 21.09
C TYR A 633 1.66 -22.64 20.38
N ILE A 634 1.82 -21.31 20.33
CA ILE A 634 2.93 -20.65 19.63
C ILE A 634 3.47 -19.54 20.53
N THR A 635 4.78 -19.47 20.75
CA THR A 635 5.42 -18.34 21.46
C THR A 635 6.66 -17.82 20.75
N LEU A 636 6.77 -16.49 20.64
CA LEU A 636 7.95 -15.74 20.23
C LEU A 636 8.69 -15.25 21.47
N LYS A 637 9.83 -15.87 21.76
CA LYS A 637 10.58 -15.76 23.02
C LYS A 637 11.57 -14.58 23.07
N LYS A 638 11.85 -13.92 21.93
CA LYS A 638 12.80 -12.79 21.82
C LYS A 638 12.34 -11.77 20.78
N VAL A 639 12.69 -10.50 21.01
CA VAL A 639 12.50 -9.39 20.06
C VAL A 639 13.63 -9.27 19.02
N LEU A 640 14.87 -9.59 19.41
CA LEU A 640 16.03 -9.49 18.52
C LEU A 640 16.50 -10.87 18.07
N VAL A 641 16.58 -11.06 16.75
CA VAL A 641 17.17 -12.24 16.10
C VAL A 641 18.46 -11.79 15.40
N PRO A 642 19.66 -12.13 15.91
CA PRO A 642 20.92 -11.75 15.27
C PRO A 642 21.04 -12.31 13.85
N ALA A 643 21.74 -11.61 12.97
CA ALA A 643 21.86 -11.97 11.54
C ALA A 643 22.38 -13.41 11.32
N ALA A 644 23.37 -13.85 12.11
CA ALA A 644 23.91 -15.21 12.06
C ALA A 644 22.91 -16.30 12.51
N GLU A 645 21.91 -15.95 13.33
CA GLU A 645 20.92 -16.88 13.88
C GLU A 645 19.59 -16.87 13.10
N TYR A 646 19.42 -15.88 12.22
CA TYR A 646 18.23 -15.68 11.38
C TYR A 646 17.81 -16.88 10.51
N PRO A 647 18.72 -17.68 9.90
CA PRO A 647 18.32 -18.84 9.10
C PRO A 647 17.50 -19.88 9.89
N GLN A 648 17.84 -20.10 11.17
CA GLN A 648 17.09 -21.03 12.05
C GLN A 648 15.70 -20.50 12.37
N PHE A 649 15.58 -19.19 12.66
CA PHE A 649 14.31 -18.51 12.86
C PHE A 649 13.43 -18.59 11.60
N ARG A 650 13.99 -18.23 10.43
CA ARG A 650 13.31 -18.28 9.13
C ARG A 650 12.74 -19.66 8.82
N ARG A 651 13.53 -20.73 9.01
CA ARG A 651 13.06 -22.10 8.78
C ARG A 651 11.90 -22.47 9.70
N SER A 652 11.93 -22.04 10.96
CA SER A 652 10.86 -22.29 11.94
C SER A 652 9.55 -21.59 11.56
N VAL A 653 9.61 -20.38 10.99
CA VAL A 653 8.43 -19.67 10.48
C VAL A 653 7.87 -20.34 9.22
N LEU A 654 8.72 -20.80 8.31
CA LEU A 654 8.27 -21.53 7.11
C LEU A 654 7.62 -22.88 7.43
N ASP A 655 8.18 -23.64 8.37
CA ASP A 655 7.59 -24.91 8.82
C ASP A 655 6.19 -24.69 9.45
N LEU A 656 5.98 -23.58 10.18
CA LEU A 656 4.65 -23.17 10.68
C LEU A 656 3.67 -22.84 9.54
N ARG A 657 4.11 -22.12 8.50
CA ARG A 657 3.24 -21.71 7.38
C ARG A 657 2.83 -22.86 6.47
N LEU A 658 3.70 -23.86 6.29
CA LEU A 658 3.33 -25.08 5.57
C LEU A 658 2.19 -25.83 6.29
N ALA A 659 2.24 -25.90 7.63
CA ALA A 659 1.21 -26.53 8.45
C ALA A 659 -0.17 -25.83 8.40
N ASP A 660 -0.24 -24.53 8.10
CA ASP A 660 -1.52 -23.79 7.97
C ASP A 660 -2.37 -24.22 6.77
N ASN A 661 -1.81 -24.98 5.83
CA ASN A 661 -2.51 -25.48 4.64
C ASN A 661 -3.19 -26.85 4.86
N ASN A 662 -2.75 -27.63 5.86
CA ASN A 662 -3.22 -29.00 6.07
C ASN A 662 -4.73 -29.04 6.34
N ARG A 663 -5.40 -30.11 5.88
CA ARG A 663 -6.87 -30.30 5.92
C ARG A 663 -7.27 -31.52 6.75
N VAL A 664 -8.50 -31.52 7.25
CA VAL A 664 -9.20 -32.73 7.72
C VAL A 664 -10.03 -33.27 6.55
N VAL A 665 -9.99 -34.58 6.33
CA VAL A 665 -10.73 -35.26 5.24
C VAL A 665 -11.93 -36.00 5.81
N VAL A 666 -13.10 -35.86 5.16
CA VAL A 666 -14.38 -36.41 5.61
C VAL A 666 -15.18 -37.07 4.47
N LYS A 667 -16.22 -37.82 4.81
CA LYS A 667 -17.10 -38.58 3.88
C LYS A 667 -18.58 -38.33 4.21
N ARG A 668 -19.46 -38.27 3.19
CA ARG A 668 -20.87 -37.83 3.29
C ARG A 668 -21.90 -38.93 3.00
N CYS A 669 -23.00 -38.92 3.78
CA CYS A 669 -24.29 -39.58 3.47
C CYS A 669 -25.39 -38.55 3.05
N PHE A 670 -26.49 -38.98 2.42
CA PHE A 670 -27.42 -38.09 1.69
C PHE A 670 -28.94 -38.28 1.96
N ALA A 671 -29.67 -37.15 2.01
CA ALA A 671 -31.12 -36.98 1.78
C ALA A 671 -31.41 -35.53 1.29
N GLY A 672 -32.61 -35.23 0.74
CA GLY A 672 -33.00 -33.91 0.17
C GLY A 672 -33.76 -32.98 1.15
N SER A 673 -34.31 -31.80 0.76
CA SER A 673 -34.48 -31.16 -0.57
C SER A 673 -34.75 -29.62 -0.49
N ASP A 674 -34.88 -28.95 -1.65
CA ASP A 674 -35.59 -27.67 -1.95
C ASP A 674 -35.09 -26.29 -1.44
N VAL A 675 -35.44 -25.23 -2.20
CA VAL A 675 -34.90 -23.84 -2.07
C VAL A 675 -35.98 -22.75 -2.24
N LYS A 676 -35.82 -21.61 -1.54
CA LYS A 676 -36.52 -20.32 -1.74
C LYS A 676 -35.51 -19.16 -1.69
N PHE A 677 -35.93 -17.90 -1.93
CA PHE A 677 -35.05 -16.72 -1.99
C PHE A 677 -35.12 -15.83 -0.70
N PRO A 678 -34.13 -15.86 0.22
CA PRO A 678 -34.16 -15.08 1.46
C PRO A 678 -33.23 -13.85 1.53
N GLU A 679 -32.41 -13.55 0.52
CA GLU A 679 -31.18 -12.74 0.70
C GLU A 679 -31.24 -11.23 0.32
N ALA A 680 -32.43 -10.67 0.06
CA ALA A 680 -32.54 -9.32 -0.50
C ALA A 680 -32.44 -8.18 0.55
N ASP A 681 -31.48 -7.26 0.38
CA ASP A 681 -31.28 -6.07 1.23
C ASP A 681 -32.45 -5.06 1.19
N SER A 682 -33.17 -5.04 0.06
CA SER A 682 -34.27 -4.11 -0.24
C SER A 682 -35.16 -4.70 -1.34
N ILE A 683 -36.33 -4.11 -1.58
CA ILE A 683 -37.18 -4.37 -2.75
C ILE A 683 -37.52 -3.04 -3.42
N LEU A 684 -37.46 -2.98 -4.74
CA LEU A 684 -38.01 -1.87 -5.52
C LEU A 684 -39.52 -2.10 -5.68
N GLU A 685 -40.34 -1.47 -4.83
CA GLU A 685 -41.81 -1.57 -4.87
C GLU A 685 -42.35 -0.97 -6.17
N SER A 686 -41.82 0.19 -6.57
CA SER A 686 -42.03 0.72 -7.92
C SER A 686 -40.86 1.57 -8.40
N SER A 687 -40.62 1.56 -9.72
CA SER A 687 -39.92 2.64 -10.41
C SER A 687 -40.73 3.10 -11.61
N HIS A 688 -40.80 4.42 -11.78
CA HIS A 688 -41.34 5.07 -12.96
C HIS A 688 -40.33 6.08 -13.47
N SER A 689 -40.09 6.07 -14.78
CA SER A 689 -39.25 7.07 -15.45
C SER A 689 -40.00 7.60 -16.67
N GLN A 690 -40.15 8.92 -16.80
CA GLN A 690 -40.68 9.55 -18.01
C GLN A 690 -39.55 10.30 -18.71
N VAL A 691 -39.31 9.94 -19.97
CA VAL A 691 -38.30 10.52 -20.86
C VAL A 691 -39.03 11.33 -21.92
N THR A 692 -39.19 12.63 -21.68
CA THR A 692 -39.79 13.56 -22.65
C THR A 692 -38.68 14.14 -23.51
N VAL A 693 -38.60 13.68 -24.76
CA VAL A 693 -37.67 14.17 -25.78
C VAL A 693 -38.21 15.47 -26.37
N LYS A 694 -37.40 16.53 -26.36
CA LYS A 694 -37.72 17.80 -27.05
C LYS A 694 -37.15 17.79 -28.47
N ASN A 695 -35.91 17.38 -28.61
CA ASN A 695 -35.16 17.28 -29.86
C ASN A 695 -33.99 16.27 -29.69
N ALA A 696 -33.23 16.02 -30.76
CA ALA A 696 -32.14 15.03 -30.77
C ALA A 696 -30.92 15.35 -29.86
N GLN A 697 -30.91 16.50 -29.16
CA GLN A 697 -29.87 16.89 -28.20
C GLN A 697 -30.43 17.25 -26.80
N GLU A 698 -31.75 17.12 -26.60
CA GLU A 698 -32.41 17.63 -25.40
C GLU A 698 -33.58 16.76 -24.94
N CYS A 699 -33.52 16.27 -23.70
CA CYS A 699 -34.65 15.61 -23.06
C CYS A 699 -34.72 15.90 -21.56
N LEU A 700 -35.91 15.70 -21.00
CA LEU A 700 -36.14 15.67 -19.56
C LEU A 700 -36.42 14.24 -19.12
N VAL A 701 -35.64 13.74 -18.16
CA VAL A 701 -35.86 12.44 -17.50
C VAL A 701 -36.38 12.70 -16.08
N ASP A 702 -37.69 12.64 -15.89
CA ASP A 702 -38.33 12.63 -14.57
C ASP A 702 -38.34 11.18 -14.07
N THR A 703 -37.83 10.92 -12.87
CA THR A 703 -37.80 9.56 -12.28
C THR A 703 -38.30 9.57 -10.85
N GLN A 704 -39.27 8.69 -10.60
CA GLN A 704 -39.82 8.37 -9.30
C GLN A 704 -39.43 6.94 -8.91
N ARG A 705 -39.06 6.71 -7.65
CA ARG A 705 -38.83 5.38 -7.08
C ARG A 705 -39.51 5.23 -5.72
N LYS A 706 -40.03 4.03 -5.45
CA LYS A 706 -40.55 3.56 -4.17
C LYS A 706 -39.77 2.31 -3.76
N ILE A 707 -39.00 2.40 -2.67
CA ILE A 707 -38.04 1.38 -2.23
C ILE A 707 -38.40 0.91 -0.82
N LYS A 708 -38.59 -0.39 -0.63
CA LYS A 708 -38.72 -1.02 0.68
C LYS A 708 -37.35 -1.45 1.19
N VAL A 709 -36.94 -0.96 2.35
CA VAL A 709 -35.71 -1.38 3.01
C VAL A 709 -35.99 -2.65 3.83
N LEU A 710 -35.27 -3.74 3.57
CA LEU A 710 -35.45 -5.03 4.26
C LEU A 710 -34.38 -5.33 5.29
N THR A 711 -33.15 -4.82 5.11
CA THR A 711 -32.00 -5.10 6.00
C THR A 711 -31.28 -3.82 6.40
N TYR A 712 -30.30 -3.94 7.31
CA TYR A 712 -29.37 -2.85 7.62
C TYR A 712 -28.43 -2.48 6.45
N GLY A 713 -28.19 -3.40 5.51
CA GLY A 713 -27.50 -3.10 4.25
C GLY A 713 -28.32 -2.15 3.38
N GLY A 714 -29.62 -2.44 3.24
CA GLY A 714 -30.59 -1.54 2.61
C GLY A 714 -30.71 -0.18 3.31
N VAL A 715 -30.64 -0.12 4.65
CA VAL A 715 -30.62 1.16 5.39
C VAL A 715 -29.43 2.00 4.93
N LYS A 716 -28.19 1.48 5.06
CA LYS A 716 -26.98 2.22 4.66
C LYS A 716 -27.01 2.66 3.20
N LYS A 717 -27.53 1.82 2.30
CA LYS A 717 -27.57 2.09 0.86
C LYS A 717 -28.55 3.21 0.46
N TYR A 718 -29.58 3.47 1.27
CA TYR A 718 -30.61 4.45 0.95
C TYR A 718 -30.88 5.49 2.06
N SER A 719 -30.01 5.60 3.08
CA SER A 719 -29.96 6.77 3.97
C SER A 719 -29.56 8.06 3.25
N GLU A 720 -28.97 7.95 2.06
CA GLU A 720 -28.74 9.05 1.12
C GLU A 720 -29.12 8.60 -0.30
N ILE A 721 -29.59 9.54 -1.13
CA ILE A 721 -29.73 9.35 -2.57
C ILE A 721 -28.75 10.29 -3.26
N THR A 722 -27.86 9.75 -4.10
CA THR A 722 -26.89 10.53 -4.89
C THR A 722 -27.33 10.58 -6.36
N ILE A 723 -27.41 11.79 -6.93
CA ILE A 723 -27.73 12.04 -8.34
C ILE A 723 -26.55 12.77 -8.99
N PRO A 724 -25.70 12.09 -9.79
CA PRO A 724 -24.60 12.73 -10.52
C PRO A 724 -25.12 13.52 -11.73
N PHE A 725 -24.47 14.64 -12.05
CA PHE A 725 -24.71 15.45 -13.25
C PHE A 725 -23.46 16.24 -13.65
N TYR A 726 -23.32 16.57 -14.93
CA TYR A 726 -22.23 17.41 -15.44
C TYR A 726 -22.79 18.75 -15.93
N PRO A 727 -22.52 19.89 -15.25
CA PRO A 727 -23.13 21.19 -15.57
C PRO A 727 -22.92 21.70 -17.02
N GLY A 728 -21.93 21.18 -17.74
CA GLY A 728 -21.68 21.52 -19.15
C GLY A 728 -22.57 20.80 -20.18
N ILE A 729 -23.31 19.76 -19.75
CA ILE A 729 -24.16 18.91 -20.62
C ILE A 729 -25.49 18.49 -19.98
N SER A 730 -25.73 18.81 -18.70
CA SER A 730 -26.90 18.33 -17.94
C SER A 730 -27.12 19.14 -16.66
N ASP A 731 -28.38 19.22 -16.23
CA ASP A 731 -28.80 19.73 -14.93
C ASP A 731 -29.56 18.62 -14.19
N ALA A 732 -29.48 18.59 -12.86
CA ALA A 732 -30.32 17.73 -12.04
C ALA A 732 -31.06 18.54 -10.97
N GLU A 733 -32.25 18.10 -10.59
CA GLU A 733 -33.02 18.60 -9.45
C GLU A 733 -33.66 17.44 -8.69
N PHE A 734 -33.66 17.50 -7.36
CA PHE A 734 -34.50 16.62 -6.55
C PHE A 734 -35.81 17.34 -6.25
N VAL A 735 -36.93 16.76 -6.68
CA VAL A 735 -38.24 17.41 -6.64
C VAL A 735 -38.88 17.26 -5.26
N GLU A 736 -38.94 16.01 -4.77
CA GLU A 736 -39.66 15.66 -3.55
C GLU A 736 -39.29 14.24 -3.08
N GLY A 737 -39.43 14.00 -1.79
CA GLY A 737 -39.32 12.65 -1.24
C GLY A 737 -39.86 12.54 0.17
N TRP A 738 -40.08 11.30 0.60
CA TRP A 738 -40.59 10.93 1.91
C TRP A 738 -39.98 9.60 2.36
N VAL A 739 -39.83 9.45 3.67
CA VAL A 739 -39.53 8.18 4.32
C VAL A 739 -40.73 7.82 5.19
N THR A 740 -41.42 6.73 4.84
CA THR A 740 -42.48 6.12 5.65
C THR A 740 -41.85 5.04 6.52
N ALA A 741 -41.91 5.20 7.84
CA ALA A 741 -41.42 4.24 8.81
C ALA A 741 -42.31 2.97 8.91
N PRO A 742 -41.84 1.86 9.53
CA PRO A 742 -42.62 0.64 9.70
C PRO A 742 -43.89 0.82 10.55
N ASP A 743 -43.84 1.78 11.48
CA ASP A 743 -44.93 2.26 12.33
C ASP A 743 -45.93 3.19 11.60
N GLY A 744 -45.71 3.47 10.31
CA GLY A 744 -46.55 4.32 9.47
C GLY A 744 -46.20 5.81 9.50
N GLN A 745 -45.26 6.27 10.34
CA GLN A 745 -44.87 7.68 10.37
C GLN A 745 -44.21 8.10 9.05
N LYS A 746 -44.85 9.00 8.30
CA LYS A 746 -44.33 9.52 7.02
C LYS A 746 -43.67 10.88 7.19
N VAL A 747 -42.35 10.93 7.05
CA VAL A 747 -41.52 12.15 7.15
C VAL A 747 -41.19 12.63 5.74
N LYS A 748 -41.37 13.93 5.44
CA LYS A 748 -40.93 14.52 4.15
C LYS A 748 -39.44 14.87 4.21
N VAL A 749 -38.72 14.69 3.10
CA VAL A 749 -37.36 15.19 2.91
C VAL A 749 -37.39 16.72 2.92
N ASP A 750 -36.58 17.35 3.76
CA ASP A 750 -36.37 18.80 3.73
C ASP A 750 -35.38 19.16 2.61
N LEU A 751 -35.85 19.92 1.63
CA LEU A 751 -35.05 20.32 0.47
C LEU A 751 -33.86 21.22 0.86
N ASN A 752 -33.90 21.88 2.01
CA ASN A 752 -32.78 22.67 2.53
C ASN A 752 -31.58 21.81 3.01
N THR A 753 -31.78 20.49 3.19
CA THR A 753 -30.70 19.56 3.58
C THR A 753 -29.93 18.99 2.38
N ILE A 754 -30.33 19.33 1.16
CA ILE A 754 -29.72 18.85 -0.08
C ILE A 754 -28.36 19.52 -0.27
N GLN A 755 -27.33 18.71 -0.53
CA GLN A 755 -25.98 19.19 -0.78
C GLN A 755 -25.60 18.96 -2.24
N ILE A 756 -25.01 19.97 -2.89
CA ILE A 756 -24.37 19.82 -4.20
C ILE A 756 -22.86 19.80 -3.97
N MET A 757 -22.22 18.68 -4.27
CA MET A 757 -20.78 18.50 -4.15
C MET A 757 -20.15 18.27 -5.52
N ASP A 758 -18.88 18.62 -5.64
CA ASP A 758 -18.06 18.23 -6.78
C ASP A 758 -17.76 16.72 -6.75
N SER A 759 -17.59 16.12 -7.94
CA SER A 759 -17.39 14.68 -8.15
C SER A 759 -16.06 14.35 -8.84
N GLY A 760 -14.98 14.96 -8.33
CA GLY A 760 -13.60 14.65 -8.70
C GLY A 760 -12.98 15.57 -9.76
N ASN A 761 -11.68 15.38 -9.98
CA ASN A 761 -10.82 16.06 -10.96
C ASN A 761 -10.58 17.59 -10.82
N SER A 762 -11.26 18.30 -9.92
CA SER A 762 -11.15 19.77 -9.76
C SER A 762 -9.71 20.27 -9.52
N GLU A 763 -9.02 19.76 -8.50
CA GLU A 763 -7.65 20.19 -8.16
C GLU A 763 -6.60 19.84 -9.24
N ALA A 764 -6.81 18.74 -9.97
CA ALA A 764 -5.83 18.18 -10.89
C ALA A 764 -5.94 18.71 -12.32
N ALA A 765 -7.06 19.33 -12.69
CA ALA A 765 -7.36 19.70 -14.07
C ALA A 765 -8.31 20.92 -14.21
N PRO A 766 -7.91 22.11 -13.74
CA PRO A 766 -8.79 23.27 -13.60
C PRO A 766 -9.36 23.87 -14.91
N ARG A 767 -8.85 23.50 -16.10
CA ARG A 767 -9.45 23.89 -17.39
C ARG A 767 -10.88 23.34 -17.62
N TYR A 768 -11.27 22.25 -16.95
CA TYR A 768 -12.53 21.55 -17.25
C TYR A 768 -13.64 21.87 -16.23
N PRO A 769 -14.92 21.88 -16.65
CA PRO A 769 -16.03 22.02 -15.72
C PRO A 769 -16.08 20.78 -14.81
N VAL A 770 -16.07 21.02 -13.51
CA VAL A 770 -16.12 19.95 -12.51
C VAL A 770 -17.47 19.25 -12.58
N GLY A 771 -17.47 17.92 -12.67
CA GLY A 771 -18.69 17.12 -12.54
C GLY A 771 -19.27 17.29 -11.14
N LYS A 772 -20.59 17.22 -10.99
CA LYS A 772 -21.27 17.44 -9.71
C LYS A 772 -22.15 16.25 -9.32
N LYS A 773 -22.49 16.19 -8.04
CA LYS A 773 -23.46 15.26 -7.47
C LYS A 773 -24.36 15.97 -6.48
N ILE A 774 -25.66 15.73 -6.60
CA ILE A 774 -26.64 16.10 -5.59
C ILE A 774 -26.69 14.95 -4.59
N ILE A 775 -26.47 15.23 -3.31
CA ILE A 775 -26.64 14.28 -2.21
C ILE A 775 -27.89 14.72 -1.43
N VAL A 776 -28.84 13.79 -1.31
CA VAL A 776 -30.14 14.02 -0.69
C VAL A 776 -30.26 13.09 0.53
N PRO A 777 -30.12 13.61 1.77
CA PRO A 777 -30.31 12.82 2.98
C PRO A 777 -31.76 12.31 3.09
N MET A 778 -31.95 11.03 3.37
CA MET A 778 -33.27 10.43 3.61
C MET A 778 -33.53 10.35 5.11
N PRO A 779 -34.46 11.15 5.68
CA PRO A 779 -34.61 11.28 7.12
C PRO A 779 -35.22 10.02 7.75
N GLY A 780 -34.56 9.48 8.78
CA GLY A 780 -35.15 8.42 9.63
C GLY A 780 -35.30 7.04 8.97
N VAL A 781 -34.52 6.73 7.91
CA VAL A 781 -34.51 5.41 7.29
C VAL A 781 -34.09 4.32 8.28
N LYS A 782 -34.96 3.32 8.47
CA LYS A 782 -34.75 2.15 9.33
C LYS A 782 -35.19 0.87 8.59
N ILE A 783 -34.90 -0.29 9.18
CA ILE A 783 -35.36 -1.57 8.62
C ILE A 783 -36.89 -1.56 8.54
N GLY A 784 -37.43 -1.94 7.38
CA GLY A 784 -38.87 -1.87 7.08
C GLY A 784 -39.37 -0.51 6.58
N SER A 785 -38.55 0.55 6.52
CA SER A 785 -38.95 1.83 5.93
C SER A 785 -39.27 1.68 4.44
N THR A 786 -40.29 2.41 3.97
CA THR A 786 -40.58 2.63 2.54
C THR A 786 -40.14 4.05 2.19
N ILE A 787 -39.20 4.19 1.25
CA ILE A 787 -38.69 5.47 0.75
C ILE A 787 -39.39 5.77 -0.57
N GLU A 788 -40.04 6.93 -0.67
CA GLU A 788 -40.63 7.46 -1.90
C GLU A 788 -39.83 8.69 -2.31
N CYS A 789 -39.37 8.76 -3.56
CA CYS A 789 -38.48 9.84 -4.01
C CYS A 789 -38.68 10.15 -5.49
N ARG A 790 -38.47 11.41 -5.87
CA ARG A 790 -38.60 11.90 -7.24
C ARG A 790 -37.56 12.95 -7.56
N TRP A 791 -36.92 12.81 -8.72
CA TRP A 791 -35.94 13.76 -9.23
C TRP A 791 -36.07 13.91 -10.75
N ARG A 792 -35.50 14.98 -11.30
CA ARG A 792 -35.38 15.17 -12.75
C ARG A 792 -33.92 15.36 -13.13
N VAL A 793 -33.57 14.89 -14.33
CA VAL A 793 -32.32 15.26 -15.01
C VAL A 793 -32.67 15.80 -16.38
N HIS A 794 -32.23 17.03 -16.66
CA HIS A 794 -32.41 17.69 -17.95
C HIS A 794 -31.10 17.58 -18.73
N TYR A 795 -31.09 16.76 -19.78
CA TYR A 795 -29.90 16.54 -20.61
C TYR A 795 -29.88 17.54 -21.77
N ARG A 796 -28.71 18.15 -22.01
CA ARG A 796 -28.44 19.24 -22.95
C ARG A 796 -27.13 18.99 -23.71
N GLY A 797 -27.03 17.85 -24.40
CA GLY A 797 -25.80 17.28 -24.94
C GLY A 797 -25.96 16.57 -26.29
N ASN A 798 -24.84 16.30 -26.96
CA ASN A 798 -24.81 15.60 -28.25
C ASN A 798 -23.83 14.42 -28.17
N PRO A 799 -24.25 13.18 -28.45
CA PRO A 799 -25.63 12.76 -28.75
C PRO A 799 -26.54 12.76 -27.52
N LEU A 800 -27.86 12.65 -27.74
CA LEU A 800 -28.81 12.28 -26.69
C LEU A 800 -28.92 10.75 -26.60
N GLU A 801 -28.63 10.20 -25.43
CA GLU A 801 -28.72 8.77 -25.11
C GLU A 801 -29.42 8.60 -23.75
N VAL A 802 -30.50 7.80 -23.72
CA VAL A 802 -31.19 7.45 -22.46
C VAL A 802 -31.65 6.00 -22.52
N MET A 803 -31.20 5.16 -21.59
CA MET A 803 -31.62 3.77 -21.46
C MET A 803 -31.94 3.39 -20.01
N LYS A 804 -32.75 2.34 -19.83
CA LYS A 804 -33.13 1.77 -18.53
C LYS A 804 -33.09 0.25 -18.62
N THR A 805 -32.22 -0.36 -17.83
CA THR A 805 -32.27 -1.79 -17.50
C THR A 805 -33.40 -2.04 -16.50
N PHE A 806 -34.10 -3.18 -16.63
CA PHE A 806 -35.23 -3.51 -15.74
C PHE A 806 -34.85 -4.47 -14.60
N TYR A 807 -33.74 -5.20 -14.71
CA TYR A 807 -33.18 -5.98 -13.61
C TYR A 807 -32.23 -5.11 -12.77
N GLU A 808 -32.35 -5.23 -11.46
CA GLU A 808 -31.58 -4.48 -10.46
C GLU A 808 -30.90 -5.47 -9.49
N LYS A 809 -29.92 -5.01 -8.71
CA LYS A 809 -29.35 -5.79 -7.57
C LYS A 809 -30.30 -5.80 -6.35
N MET A 810 -31.59 -5.95 -6.60
CA MET A 810 -32.70 -6.14 -5.65
C MET A 810 -33.93 -6.68 -6.42
N PRO A 811 -34.88 -7.39 -5.79
CA PRO A 811 -36.13 -7.78 -6.46
C PRO A 811 -36.97 -6.54 -6.83
N VAL A 812 -37.67 -6.61 -7.96
CA VAL A 812 -38.41 -5.47 -8.52
C VAL A 812 -39.88 -5.83 -8.72
N ARG A 813 -40.75 -5.31 -7.85
CA ARG A 813 -42.22 -5.54 -7.94
C ARG A 813 -42.83 -4.89 -9.17
N GLN A 814 -42.42 -3.66 -9.48
CA GLN A 814 -42.85 -2.96 -10.68
C GLN A 814 -41.76 -2.01 -11.16
N SER A 815 -41.44 -2.01 -12.46
CA SER A 815 -40.55 -1.02 -13.06
C SER A 815 -41.08 -0.61 -14.42
N SER A 816 -41.10 0.69 -14.69
CA SER A 816 -41.67 1.24 -15.91
C SER A 816 -40.86 2.41 -16.45
N ILE A 817 -40.94 2.58 -17.77
CA ILE A 817 -40.43 3.75 -18.48
C ILE A 817 -41.44 4.18 -19.55
N VAL A 818 -41.57 5.49 -19.73
CA VAL A 818 -42.37 6.12 -20.76
C VAL A 818 -41.44 6.97 -21.62
N PHE A 819 -41.27 6.60 -22.88
CA PHE A 819 -40.66 7.45 -23.89
C PHE A 819 -41.75 8.28 -24.54
N ASP A 820 -41.61 9.60 -24.47
CA ASP A 820 -42.51 10.59 -25.04
C ASP A 820 -41.70 11.37 -26.07
N CYS A 821 -41.90 11.06 -27.35
CA CYS A 821 -41.00 11.44 -28.44
C CYS A 821 -41.76 12.04 -29.64
N PRO A 822 -41.28 13.12 -30.28
CA PRO A 822 -41.81 13.62 -31.54
C PRO A 822 -41.98 12.52 -32.61
N GLN A 823 -43.02 12.62 -33.45
CA GLN A 823 -43.37 11.58 -34.43
C GLN A 823 -42.26 11.35 -35.47
N ASP A 824 -41.51 12.39 -35.85
CA ASP A 824 -40.35 12.33 -36.75
C ASP A 824 -39.15 11.61 -36.11
N LEU A 825 -38.83 11.95 -34.86
CA LEU A 825 -37.74 11.35 -34.08
C LEU A 825 -38.06 9.92 -33.60
N SER A 826 -39.34 9.55 -33.56
CA SER A 826 -39.81 8.25 -33.06
C SER A 826 -39.14 7.03 -33.72
N ARG A 827 -38.67 7.17 -34.97
CA ARG A 827 -37.95 6.14 -35.73
C ARG A 827 -36.57 5.77 -35.16
N LYS A 828 -36.06 6.51 -34.16
CA LYS A 828 -34.80 6.24 -33.44
C LYS A 828 -35.01 5.55 -32.08
N LEU A 829 -36.25 5.30 -31.67
CA LEU A 829 -36.55 4.53 -30.45
C LEU A 829 -36.28 3.03 -30.68
N GLN A 830 -35.42 2.41 -29.86
CA GLN A 830 -35.07 1.00 -29.97
C GLN A 830 -35.18 0.27 -28.63
N MET A 831 -35.63 -0.98 -28.64
CA MET A 831 -36.03 -1.71 -27.43
C MET A 831 -35.57 -3.17 -27.51
N VAL A 832 -34.98 -3.67 -26.43
CA VAL A 832 -34.47 -5.04 -26.31
C VAL A 832 -35.08 -5.68 -25.07
N LEU A 833 -36.23 -6.31 -25.26
CA LEU A 833 -37.03 -6.93 -24.19
C LEU A 833 -37.29 -8.40 -24.53
N PRO A 834 -37.30 -9.32 -23.55
CA PRO A 834 -37.78 -10.67 -23.74
C PRO A 834 -39.31 -10.66 -23.91
N GLU A 835 -39.84 -11.69 -24.57
CA GLU A 835 -41.27 -11.80 -24.88
C GLU A 835 -42.17 -12.02 -23.64
N ALA A 836 -41.58 -12.40 -22.50
CA ALA A 836 -42.29 -12.68 -21.25
C ALA A 836 -42.00 -11.62 -20.17
N GLY A 837 -43.04 -11.20 -19.45
CA GLY A 837 -42.94 -10.35 -18.25
C GLY A 837 -43.02 -8.84 -18.49
N PHE A 838 -43.24 -8.37 -19.72
CA PHE A 838 -43.26 -6.94 -20.06
C PHE A 838 -44.53 -6.50 -20.81
N ASP A 839 -45.30 -5.57 -20.22
CA ASP A 839 -46.41 -4.89 -20.88
C ASP A 839 -45.89 -3.69 -21.70
N ILE A 840 -46.03 -3.73 -23.03
CA ILE A 840 -45.67 -2.62 -23.94
C ILE A 840 -46.96 -1.98 -24.48
N VAL A 841 -47.09 -0.66 -24.31
CA VAL A 841 -48.21 0.13 -24.83
C VAL A 841 -47.66 1.26 -25.71
N ARG A 842 -48.16 1.38 -26.94
CA ARG A 842 -47.82 2.46 -27.88
C ARG A 842 -49.07 3.30 -28.16
N MET A 843 -48.94 4.62 -28.10
CA MET A 843 -50.02 5.58 -28.35
C MET A 843 -49.46 6.75 -29.17
N ASN A 844 -50.15 7.14 -30.25
CA ASN A 844 -49.88 8.40 -30.93
C ASN A 844 -50.80 9.47 -30.33
N LYS A 845 -50.27 10.64 -29.97
CA LYS A 845 -51.04 11.78 -29.46
C LYS A 845 -50.32 13.08 -29.83
N ASP A 846 -51.05 14.06 -30.37
CA ASP A 846 -50.56 15.43 -30.60
C ASP A 846 -49.21 15.51 -31.35
N ASP A 847 -49.07 14.72 -32.43
CA ASP A 847 -47.83 14.52 -33.23
C ASP A 847 -46.61 13.98 -32.45
N ARG A 848 -46.89 13.16 -31.43
CA ARG A 848 -45.88 12.49 -30.59
C ARG A 848 -46.23 11.02 -30.41
N LEU A 849 -45.21 10.16 -30.48
CA LEU A 849 -45.30 8.76 -30.09
C LEU A 849 -44.97 8.63 -28.59
N ILE A 850 -45.92 8.11 -27.84
CA ILE A 850 -45.76 7.72 -26.44
C ILE A 850 -45.63 6.19 -26.38
N VAL A 851 -44.47 5.69 -25.91
CA VAL A 851 -44.22 4.27 -25.70
C VAL A 851 -43.97 4.01 -24.22
N LYS A 852 -44.90 3.30 -23.59
CA LYS A 852 -44.83 2.88 -22.19
C LYS A 852 -44.45 1.40 -22.10
N VAL A 853 -43.42 1.10 -21.31
CA VAL A 853 -42.94 -0.25 -21.01
C VAL A 853 -43.09 -0.50 -19.52
N ASN A 854 -43.58 -1.68 -19.11
CA ASN A 854 -43.77 -2.04 -17.71
C ASN A 854 -43.33 -3.49 -17.49
N GLY A 855 -42.37 -3.73 -16.60
CA GLY A 855 -42.08 -5.05 -16.04
C GLY A 855 -42.69 -5.21 -14.65
N ARG A 856 -43.07 -6.43 -14.29
CA ARG A 856 -43.68 -6.79 -13.00
C ARG A 856 -42.99 -8.01 -12.39
N ASP A 857 -42.87 -8.03 -11.06
CA ASP A 857 -42.30 -9.13 -10.26
C ASP A 857 -41.01 -9.73 -10.83
N LEU A 858 -40.10 -8.85 -11.27
CA LEU A 858 -38.84 -9.24 -11.91
C LEU A 858 -37.82 -9.75 -10.87
N PRO A 859 -37.00 -10.75 -11.23
CA PRO A 859 -36.02 -11.34 -10.32
C PRO A 859 -34.93 -10.33 -9.93
N MET A 860 -34.32 -10.58 -8.76
CA MET A 860 -33.08 -9.93 -8.37
C MET A 860 -31.92 -10.44 -9.25
N MET A 861 -31.07 -9.53 -9.73
CA MET A 861 -29.81 -9.91 -10.37
C MET A 861 -28.79 -10.40 -9.31
N PRO A 862 -28.28 -11.65 -9.40
CA PRO A 862 -27.26 -12.15 -8.49
C PRO A 862 -25.93 -11.37 -8.59
N ASP A 863 -25.22 -11.21 -7.47
CA ASP A 863 -23.96 -10.45 -7.41
C ASP A 863 -22.74 -11.34 -7.74
N GLU A 864 -22.78 -11.98 -8.91
CA GLU A 864 -21.72 -12.90 -9.35
C GLU A 864 -20.46 -12.13 -9.80
N PRO A 865 -19.25 -12.43 -9.27
CA PRO A 865 -18.02 -11.77 -9.72
C PRO A 865 -17.74 -11.99 -11.20
N GLY A 866 -17.28 -10.96 -11.91
CA GLY A 866 -17.08 -11.04 -13.37
C GLY A 866 -18.39 -11.17 -14.15
N THR A 867 -19.50 -10.62 -13.64
CA THR A 867 -20.71 -10.40 -14.45
C THR A 867 -20.47 -9.25 -15.43
N PRO A 868 -20.87 -9.37 -16.71
CA PRO A 868 -20.77 -8.28 -17.69
C PRO A 868 -21.70 -7.09 -17.36
N PRO A 869 -21.58 -5.95 -18.09
CA PRO A 869 -22.60 -4.90 -18.07
C PRO A 869 -24.02 -5.44 -18.26
N ALA A 870 -24.97 -4.93 -17.48
CA ALA A 870 -26.33 -5.46 -17.38
C ALA A 870 -27.09 -5.36 -18.70
N GLU A 871 -26.82 -4.32 -19.47
CA GLU A 871 -27.46 -3.92 -20.72
C GLU A 871 -27.37 -4.99 -21.82
N ILE A 872 -26.41 -5.91 -21.70
CA ILE A 872 -26.07 -6.94 -22.69
C ILE A 872 -26.96 -8.18 -22.55
N PHE A 873 -27.45 -8.47 -21.34
CA PHE A 873 -28.17 -9.71 -21.02
C PHE A 873 -29.48 -9.51 -20.25
N ALA A 874 -29.67 -8.35 -19.61
CA ALA A 874 -30.91 -7.99 -18.94
C ALA A 874 -31.87 -7.24 -19.90
N PRO A 875 -33.18 -7.24 -19.64
CA PRO A 875 -34.14 -6.46 -20.41
C PRO A 875 -33.80 -4.96 -20.33
N VAL A 876 -33.79 -4.28 -21.48
CA VAL A 876 -33.43 -2.87 -21.61
C VAL A 876 -34.31 -2.16 -22.65
N ALA A 877 -34.77 -0.95 -22.30
CA ALA A 877 -35.45 -0.06 -23.25
C ALA A 877 -34.73 1.29 -23.25
N GLY A 878 -34.55 1.89 -24.43
CA GLY A 878 -33.80 3.13 -24.57
C GLY A 878 -34.15 3.93 -25.82
N ILE A 879 -33.60 5.12 -25.91
CA ILE A 879 -33.53 5.90 -27.13
C ILE A 879 -32.12 6.41 -27.31
N SER A 880 -31.63 6.38 -28.55
CA SER A 880 -30.31 6.89 -28.90
C SER A 880 -30.37 7.68 -30.21
N PHE A 881 -29.80 8.88 -30.16
CA PHE A 881 -29.52 9.71 -31.31
C PHE A 881 -28.03 9.71 -31.67
N PHE A 882 -27.26 8.74 -31.14
CA PHE A 882 -25.85 8.58 -31.49
C PHE A 882 -25.69 8.10 -32.93
N ASP A 883 -24.99 8.92 -33.72
CA ASP A 883 -24.57 8.60 -35.07
C ASP A 883 -23.04 8.54 -35.11
N PRO A 884 -22.43 7.35 -35.25
CA PRO A 884 -20.99 7.16 -35.25
C PRO A 884 -20.24 7.99 -36.30
N ALA A 885 -20.83 8.20 -37.49
CA ALA A 885 -20.23 8.99 -38.57
C ALA A 885 -20.24 10.48 -38.27
N THR A 886 -21.38 11.03 -37.84
CA THR A 886 -21.51 12.43 -37.45
C THR A 886 -20.60 12.78 -36.27
N CYS A 887 -20.52 11.90 -35.25
CA CYS A 887 -19.61 12.10 -34.11
C CYS A 887 -18.14 12.08 -34.54
N SER A 888 -17.78 11.09 -35.38
CA SER A 888 -16.44 10.93 -35.96
C SER A 888 -15.99 12.15 -36.76
N GLU A 889 -16.85 12.68 -37.64
CA GLU A 889 -16.56 13.87 -38.41
C GLU A 889 -16.44 15.12 -37.52
N GLN A 890 -17.38 15.33 -36.59
CA GLN A 890 -17.35 16.49 -35.71
C GLN A 890 -16.09 16.50 -34.84
N LEU A 891 -15.66 15.35 -34.30
CA LEU A 891 -14.38 15.18 -33.62
C LEU A 891 -13.19 15.51 -34.52
N ARG A 892 -13.11 14.88 -35.70
CA ARG A 892 -12.01 15.10 -36.65
C ARG A 892 -11.85 16.59 -36.95
N ASN A 893 -12.96 17.24 -37.31
CA ASN A 893 -12.95 18.65 -37.70
C ASN A 893 -12.59 19.57 -36.52
N ALA A 894 -13.00 19.24 -35.29
CA ALA A 894 -12.59 19.95 -34.07
C ALA A 894 -11.08 19.77 -33.77
N LEU A 895 -10.56 18.54 -33.81
CA LEU A 895 -9.15 18.23 -33.55
C LEU A 895 -8.24 18.90 -34.58
N LEU A 896 -8.56 18.79 -35.87
CA LEU A 896 -7.82 19.45 -36.94
C LEU A 896 -7.78 20.98 -36.78
N LYS A 897 -8.87 21.60 -36.30
CA LYS A 897 -8.93 23.03 -35.99
C LYS A 897 -8.06 23.40 -34.79
N ALA A 898 -8.14 22.64 -33.69
CA ALA A 898 -7.36 22.88 -32.47
C ALA A 898 -5.85 22.66 -32.65
N ALA A 899 -5.45 21.83 -33.62
CA ALA A 899 -4.06 21.57 -33.99
C ALA A 899 -3.53 22.47 -35.13
N ALA A 900 -4.35 23.34 -35.73
CA ALA A 900 -3.98 24.08 -36.95
C ALA A 900 -2.96 25.21 -36.70
N ASN A 901 -3.08 25.93 -35.59
CA ASN A 901 -2.23 27.06 -35.22
C ASN A 901 -1.50 26.75 -33.91
N ALA A 902 -0.27 26.24 -34.01
CA ALA A 902 0.49 25.69 -32.88
C ALA A 902 2.01 25.96 -33.02
N PRO A 903 2.45 27.23 -33.17
CA PRO A 903 3.85 27.57 -33.44
C PRO A 903 4.85 27.07 -32.37
N LEU A 904 4.48 27.03 -31.09
CA LEU A 904 5.37 26.54 -30.02
C LEU A 904 5.53 25.02 -30.11
N SER A 905 4.44 24.29 -30.34
CA SER A 905 4.45 22.84 -30.57
C SER A 905 5.25 22.47 -31.82
N GLN A 906 5.11 23.26 -32.90
CA GLN A 906 5.86 23.08 -34.15
C GLN A 906 7.37 23.30 -33.94
N LEU A 907 7.75 24.42 -33.31
CA LEU A 907 9.15 24.75 -33.01
C LEU A 907 9.80 23.70 -32.10
N LEU A 908 9.07 23.24 -31.08
CA LEU A 908 9.54 22.19 -30.18
C LEU A 908 9.73 20.85 -30.91
N ALA A 909 8.76 20.43 -31.74
CA ALA A 909 8.87 19.21 -32.52
C ALA A 909 10.08 19.26 -33.47
N GLN A 910 10.29 20.38 -34.17
CA GLN A 910 11.47 20.61 -35.01
C GLN A 910 12.78 20.53 -34.20
N LYS A 911 12.82 21.12 -32.99
CA LYS A 911 13.98 21.05 -32.09
C LYS A 911 14.27 19.62 -31.60
N LEU A 912 13.24 18.85 -31.24
CA LEU A 912 13.37 17.44 -30.82
C LEU A 912 13.85 16.54 -31.97
N CYS A 913 13.32 16.76 -33.18
CA CYS A 913 13.54 15.89 -34.33
C CYS A 913 14.74 16.28 -35.21
N GLY A 914 15.30 17.49 -35.07
CA GLY A 914 16.28 18.06 -36.00
C GLY A 914 17.63 17.33 -36.11
N LYS A 915 17.93 16.38 -35.22
CA LYS A 915 19.12 15.50 -35.29
C LYS A 915 18.79 14.03 -35.61
N ILE A 916 17.52 13.69 -35.77
CA ILE A 916 17.07 12.31 -36.00
C ILE A 916 16.87 12.12 -37.51
N PRO A 917 17.50 11.11 -38.16
CA PRO A 917 17.38 10.95 -39.61
C PRO A 917 16.03 10.32 -40.01
N ASP A 918 15.64 9.24 -39.36
CA ASP A 918 14.50 8.39 -39.74
C ASP A 918 13.17 8.87 -39.16
N MET A 919 12.06 8.46 -39.76
CA MET A 919 10.72 8.93 -39.34
C MET A 919 10.22 8.26 -38.05
N ALA A 920 10.57 6.99 -37.80
CA ALA A 920 10.12 6.27 -36.61
C ALA A 920 10.76 6.85 -35.34
N GLY A 921 12.05 7.19 -35.38
CA GLY A 921 12.76 7.90 -34.32
C GLY A 921 12.19 9.30 -34.05
N LYS A 922 11.78 10.04 -35.10
CA LYS A 922 11.11 11.35 -34.94
C LYS A 922 9.77 11.21 -34.22
N ILE A 923 8.94 10.26 -34.66
CA ILE A 923 7.68 9.91 -34.03
C ILE A 923 7.90 9.50 -32.57
N LYS A 924 8.90 8.64 -32.29
CA LYS A 924 9.24 8.22 -30.92
C LYS A 924 9.66 9.39 -30.04
N ALA A 925 10.50 10.30 -30.52
CA ALA A 925 10.95 11.46 -29.75
C ALA A 925 9.79 12.39 -29.36
N ILE A 926 8.84 12.61 -30.27
CA ILE A 926 7.61 13.37 -30.01
C ILE A 926 6.70 12.63 -29.01
N ARG A 927 6.49 11.31 -29.22
CA ARG A 927 5.71 10.43 -28.33
C ARG A 927 6.25 10.44 -26.91
N ASP A 928 7.54 10.15 -26.75
CA ASP A 928 8.23 10.09 -25.47
C ASP A 928 8.24 11.45 -24.76
N TYR A 929 8.35 12.56 -25.50
CA TYR A 929 8.27 13.90 -24.92
C TYR A 929 6.88 14.16 -24.31
N VAL A 930 5.80 13.87 -25.05
CA VAL A 930 4.42 14.07 -24.54
C VAL A 930 4.03 13.04 -23.47
N ALA A 931 4.65 11.86 -23.46
CA ALA A 931 4.55 10.91 -22.34
C ALA A 931 5.17 11.48 -21.05
N LYS A 932 6.39 12.00 -21.13
CA LYS A 932 7.17 12.48 -19.97
C LYS A 932 6.71 13.82 -19.39
N ASN A 933 6.33 14.76 -20.25
CA ASN A 933 6.15 16.16 -19.85
C ASN A 933 4.69 16.59 -19.72
N ILE A 934 3.73 15.88 -20.34
CA ILE A 934 2.31 16.28 -20.38
C ILE A 934 1.46 15.32 -19.56
N ARG A 935 1.09 15.74 -18.35
CA ARG A 935 0.26 14.98 -17.41
C ARG A 935 -1.11 14.67 -18.01
N LEU A 936 -1.48 13.39 -18.05
CA LEU A 936 -2.85 12.98 -18.36
C LEU A 936 -3.77 13.37 -17.20
N ALA A 937 -4.63 14.38 -17.41
CA ALA A 937 -5.55 14.87 -16.38
C ALA A 937 -6.78 15.56 -17.01
N GLY A 938 -7.96 15.27 -16.47
CA GLY A 938 -9.25 15.80 -16.94
C GLY A 938 -10.28 14.70 -17.23
N PRO A 939 -11.57 15.04 -17.41
CA PRO A 939 -12.61 14.08 -17.75
C PRO A 939 -12.46 13.49 -19.18
N GLU A 940 -13.14 12.37 -19.40
CA GLU A 940 -13.13 11.60 -20.64
C GLU A 940 -13.90 12.28 -21.80
N MET A 941 -13.56 11.92 -23.05
CA MET A 941 -14.09 12.59 -24.25
C MET A 941 -15.62 12.43 -24.37
N ASN A 942 -16.15 11.25 -24.08
CA ASN A 942 -17.59 10.97 -24.13
C ASN A 942 -18.41 11.68 -23.03
N VAL A 943 -17.75 12.25 -22.01
CA VAL A 943 -18.41 13.00 -20.92
C VAL A 943 -18.49 14.50 -21.24
N LEU A 944 -17.41 15.12 -21.72
CA LEU A 944 -17.39 16.56 -22.03
C LEU A 944 -17.72 16.89 -23.49
N GLY A 945 -17.56 15.92 -24.38
CA GLY A 945 -17.63 16.10 -25.82
C GLY A 945 -16.57 17.07 -26.36
N ILE A 946 -16.70 17.40 -27.65
CA ILE A 946 -15.79 18.29 -28.38
C ILE A 946 -15.84 19.77 -27.93
N ARG A 947 -16.72 20.13 -26.98
CA ARG A 947 -16.93 21.52 -26.53
C ARG A 947 -15.76 22.07 -25.70
N TYR A 948 -14.96 21.21 -25.08
CA TYR A 948 -13.87 21.57 -24.15
C TYR A 948 -12.49 21.15 -24.68
N ILE A 949 -12.30 21.23 -26.00
CA ILE A 949 -11.04 20.90 -26.68
C ILE A 949 -10.00 22.02 -26.51
N THR A 950 -8.82 21.70 -26.00
CA THR A 950 -7.73 22.66 -25.78
C THR A 950 -6.83 22.76 -27.03
N PRO A 951 -6.39 23.96 -27.46
CA PRO A 951 -5.39 24.11 -28.51
C PRO A 951 -4.02 23.54 -28.11
N ALA A 952 -3.28 22.97 -29.08
CA ALA A 952 -2.01 22.27 -28.83
C ALA A 952 -1.00 23.06 -27.97
N ASP A 953 -0.75 24.32 -28.30
CA ASP A 953 0.22 25.17 -27.59
C ASP A 953 -0.19 25.45 -26.14
N VAL A 954 -1.49 25.49 -25.82
CA VAL A 954 -1.98 25.67 -24.44
C VAL A 954 -1.78 24.39 -23.63
N THR A 955 -2.09 23.22 -24.21
CA THR A 955 -1.78 21.92 -23.60
C THR A 955 -0.29 21.74 -23.33
N LEU A 956 0.57 22.24 -24.23
CA LEU A 956 2.02 22.24 -24.07
C LEU A 956 2.49 23.20 -22.97
N GLN A 957 2.00 24.45 -22.95
CA GLN A 957 2.37 25.44 -21.94
C GLN A 957 1.95 25.05 -20.53
N GLU A 958 0.72 24.52 -20.36
CA GLU A 958 0.20 24.12 -19.05
C GLU A 958 0.72 22.74 -18.57
N ASN A 959 1.37 21.96 -19.44
CA ASN A 959 1.89 20.62 -19.13
C ASN A 959 0.84 19.59 -18.66
N TYR A 960 -0.45 19.79 -18.99
CA TYR A 960 -1.48 18.77 -18.75
C TYR A 960 -2.65 18.84 -19.75
N GLY A 961 -3.33 17.71 -19.92
CA GLY A 961 -4.60 17.60 -20.63
C GLY A 961 -5.17 16.19 -20.63
N ASN A 962 -6.42 16.03 -21.03
CA ASN A 962 -7.07 14.73 -21.19
C ASN A 962 -6.60 14.00 -22.47
N SER A 963 -7.24 12.87 -22.81
CA SER A 963 -6.88 12.09 -24.00
C SER A 963 -7.00 12.89 -25.31
N LEU A 964 -8.05 13.70 -25.45
CA LEU A 964 -8.28 14.54 -26.63
C LEU A 964 -7.21 15.64 -26.74
N ASP A 965 -6.92 16.36 -25.66
CA ASP A 965 -5.92 17.43 -25.66
C ASP A 965 -4.51 16.90 -25.97
N ARG A 966 -4.13 15.74 -25.41
CA ARG A 966 -2.85 15.09 -25.74
C ARG A 966 -2.80 14.63 -27.20
N ALA A 967 -3.93 14.22 -27.78
CA ALA A 967 -4.02 13.91 -29.22
C ALA A 967 -3.91 15.18 -30.09
N VAL A 968 -4.53 16.30 -29.71
CA VAL A 968 -4.39 17.60 -30.41
C VAL A 968 -2.93 18.04 -30.46
N LEU A 969 -2.23 18.01 -29.31
CA LEU A 969 -0.81 18.36 -29.21
C LEU A 969 0.07 17.43 -30.06
N LEU A 970 -0.10 16.11 -29.94
CA LEU A 970 0.68 15.16 -30.73
C LEU A 970 0.44 15.32 -32.23
N TYR A 971 -0.82 15.49 -32.66
CA TYR A 971 -1.14 15.72 -34.07
C TYR A 971 -0.43 16.95 -34.63
N ALA A 972 -0.42 18.06 -33.88
CA ALA A 972 0.30 19.28 -34.25
C ALA A 972 1.82 19.05 -34.38
N MET A 973 2.44 18.38 -33.39
CA MET A 973 3.88 18.08 -33.39
C MET A 973 4.30 17.13 -34.51
N LEU A 974 3.54 16.06 -34.75
CA LEU A 974 3.81 15.06 -35.78
C LEU A 974 3.70 15.66 -37.20
N LYS A 975 2.66 16.47 -37.43
CA LYS A 975 2.47 17.20 -38.69
C LYS A 975 3.63 18.19 -38.95
N ALA A 976 4.15 18.83 -37.90
CA ALA A 976 5.26 19.79 -37.99
C ALA A 976 6.58 19.20 -38.52
N VAL A 977 6.78 17.88 -38.35
CA VAL A 977 8.00 17.17 -38.78
C VAL A 977 7.79 16.28 -40.01
N GLY A 978 6.62 16.41 -40.67
CA GLY A 978 6.33 15.78 -41.96
C GLY A 978 5.73 14.38 -41.88
N VAL A 979 5.18 13.95 -40.73
CA VAL A 979 4.40 12.71 -40.65
C VAL A 979 3.11 12.87 -41.46
N LYS A 980 2.87 11.94 -42.38
CA LYS A 980 1.66 11.86 -43.22
C LYS A 980 0.68 10.83 -42.66
N ASP A 981 -0.56 10.88 -43.15
CA ASP A 981 -1.56 9.81 -42.99
C ASP A 981 -1.81 9.38 -41.53
N ILE A 982 -1.81 10.38 -40.63
CA ILE A 982 -2.16 10.22 -39.21
C ILE A 982 -3.65 9.94 -39.11
N LYS A 983 -4.01 8.68 -38.87
CA LYS A 983 -5.38 8.27 -38.53
C LYS A 983 -5.71 8.74 -37.12
N ILE A 984 -6.92 9.26 -36.95
CA ILE A 984 -7.52 9.57 -35.64
C ILE A 984 -8.61 8.52 -35.43
N LEU A 985 -8.45 7.71 -34.39
CA LEU A 985 -9.41 6.68 -33.96
C LEU A 985 -10.07 7.15 -32.66
N LEU A 986 -11.39 6.99 -32.55
CA LEU A 986 -12.11 7.24 -31.30
C LEU A 986 -12.33 5.88 -30.62
N ALA A 987 -11.44 5.52 -29.69
CA ALA A 987 -11.33 4.20 -29.07
C ALA A 987 -12.10 4.09 -27.76
N SER A 988 -12.51 2.86 -27.45
CA SER A 988 -13.16 2.46 -26.19
C SER A 988 -12.35 1.36 -25.49
N LYS A 989 -12.62 1.10 -24.21
CA LYS A 989 -12.18 -0.15 -23.53
C LYS A 989 -13.16 -1.32 -23.71
N VAL A 990 -14.12 -1.22 -24.63
CA VAL A 990 -15.14 -2.25 -24.89
C VAL A 990 -14.62 -3.19 -25.99
N PRO A 991 -14.62 -4.52 -25.81
CA PRO A 991 -14.07 -5.47 -26.77
C PRO A 991 -14.98 -5.62 -28.01
N ASN A 992 -14.42 -5.88 -29.19
CA ASN A 992 -15.15 -5.91 -30.46
C ASN A 992 -15.86 -7.25 -30.76
N ILE A 993 -16.60 -7.79 -29.78
CA ILE A 993 -17.24 -9.13 -29.82
C ILE A 993 -18.67 -9.09 -30.42
N PRO A 994 -19.19 -10.19 -30.99
CA PRO A 994 -20.49 -10.23 -31.68
C PRO A 994 -21.69 -9.75 -30.85
N GLU A 995 -21.76 -10.10 -29.57
CA GLU A 995 -22.88 -9.76 -28.67
C GLU A 995 -22.90 -8.25 -28.37
N LEU A 996 -21.71 -7.64 -28.24
CA LEU A 996 -21.56 -6.19 -28.07
C LEU A 996 -21.78 -5.42 -29.37
N LYS A 997 -21.37 -5.97 -30.52
CA LYS A 997 -21.72 -5.42 -31.84
C LYS A 997 -23.22 -5.41 -32.05
N ASP A 998 -23.89 -6.53 -31.81
CA ASP A 998 -25.33 -6.67 -31.98
C ASP A 998 -26.11 -5.76 -31.01
N PHE A 999 -25.70 -5.70 -29.72
CA PHE A 999 -26.24 -4.70 -28.79
C PHE A 999 -26.05 -3.27 -29.31
N PHE A 1000 -24.84 -2.90 -29.75
CA PHE A 1000 -24.53 -1.57 -30.26
C PHE A 1000 -25.28 -1.23 -31.57
N CYS A 1001 -25.55 -2.21 -32.43
CA CYS A 1001 -26.40 -2.02 -33.61
C CYS A 1001 -27.87 -1.80 -33.22
N ARG A 1002 -28.37 -2.53 -32.22
CA ARG A 1002 -29.75 -2.41 -31.70
C ARG A 1002 -29.95 -1.21 -30.76
N LEU A 1003 -28.89 -0.66 -30.18
CA LEU A 1003 -28.92 0.56 -29.38
C LEU A 1003 -27.51 1.21 -29.36
N PRO A 1004 -27.18 2.10 -30.32
CA PRO A 1004 -25.87 2.76 -30.37
C PRO A 1004 -25.62 3.59 -29.11
N GLN A 1005 -24.45 3.48 -28.49
CA GLN A 1005 -24.08 4.25 -27.29
C GLN A 1005 -22.65 4.81 -27.42
N ASN A 1006 -22.37 6.00 -26.88
CA ASN A 1006 -21.05 6.63 -26.94
C ASN A 1006 -20.05 6.05 -25.92
N VAL A 1007 -19.66 4.80 -26.16
CA VAL A 1007 -18.69 4.05 -25.36
C VAL A 1007 -17.22 4.48 -25.57
N PHE A 1008 -16.97 5.41 -26.48
CA PHE A 1008 -15.62 5.73 -26.97
C PHE A 1008 -15.02 6.92 -26.21
N ASN A 1009 -14.24 6.63 -25.18
CA ASN A 1009 -13.76 7.61 -24.23
C ASN A 1009 -12.35 8.19 -24.55
N THR A 1010 -11.60 7.52 -25.43
CA THR A 1010 -10.19 7.81 -25.72
C THR A 1010 -10.00 8.20 -27.18
N VAL A 1011 -9.34 9.32 -27.45
CA VAL A 1011 -8.87 9.67 -28.80
C VAL A 1011 -7.48 9.05 -28.98
N LEU A 1012 -7.35 8.10 -29.90
CA LEU A 1012 -6.12 7.38 -30.19
C LEU A 1012 -5.56 7.83 -31.56
N LEU A 1013 -4.33 8.31 -31.60
CA LEU A 1013 -3.62 8.56 -32.86
C LEU A 1013 -2.87 7.30 -33.31
N MET A 1014 -2.98 7.00 -34.59
CA MET A 1014 -2.18 5.97 -35.26
C MET A 1014 -1.60 6.50 -36.58
N CYS A 1015 -0.39 6.11 -36.94
CA CYS A 1015 0.23 6.43 -38.24
C CYS A 1015 1.01 5.23 -38.78
N LYS A 1016 1.32 5.22 -40.09
CA LYS A 1016 2.14 4.18 -40.72
C LYS A 1016 3.57 4.63 -41.00
N VAL A 1017 4.53 3.72 -40.84
CA VAL A 1017 5.93 3.91 -41.29
C VAL A 1017 6.39 2.61 -41.97
N GLY A 1018 6.32 2.60 -43.30
CA GLY A 1018 6.30 1.34 -44.07
C GLY A 1018 5.03 0.56 -43.73
N GLU A 1019 5.15 -0.75 -43.55
CA GLU A 1019 4.01 -1.60 -43.17
C GLU A 1019 3.52 -1.37 -41.74
N ARG A 1020 4.42 -0.94 -40.83
CA ARG A 1020 4.17 -0.85 -39.38
C ARG A 1020 3.11 0.17 -39.01
N GLU A 1021 2.21 -0.17 -38.09
CA GLU A 1021 1.17 0.71 -37.52
C GLU A 1021 1.55 1.15 -36.09
N LEU A 1022 1.71 2.45 -35.90
CA LEU A 1022 2.30 3.04 -34.69
C LEU A 1022 1.25 3.81 -33.89
N PHE A 1023 1.01 3.40 -32.64
CA PHE A 1023 0.08 3.99 -31.67
C PHE A 1023 0.79 4.94 -30.70
N LEU A 1024 0.22 6.12 -30.47
CA LEU A 1024 1.02 7.28 -30.05
C LEU A 1024 0.65 7.95 -28.73
N ASN A 1025 -0.47 7.61 -28.07
CA ASN A 1025 -0.92 8.40 -26.91
C ASN A 1025 -1.68 7.65 -25.80
N ASP A 1026 -1.71 6.32 -25.83
CA ASP A 1026 -2.34 5.45 -24.83
C ASP A 1026 -1.33 4.55 -24.07
N SER A 1027 -0.03 4.88 -24.14
CA SER A 1027 1.09 4.16 -23.52
C SER A 1027 2.19 5.14 -23.04
N SER A 1028 3.12 4.66 -22.20
CA SER A 1028 4.29 5.42 -21.71
C SER A 1028 5.49 5.33 -22.67
N GLU A 1029 6.54 6.13 -22.44
CA GLU A 1029 7.78 6.12 -23.23
C GLU A 1029 8.50 4.76 -23.28
N TYR A 1030 8.23 3.90 -22.29
CA TYR A 1030 8.82 2.58 -22.10
C TYR A 1030 8.14 1.50 -22.97
N ALA A 1031 6.97 1.79 -23.54
CA ALA A 1031 6.28 0.90 -24.47
C ALA A 1031 6.84 1.04 -25.91
N PRO A 1032 6.86 -0.06 -26.70
CA PRO A 1032 7.05 0.04 -28.15
C PRO A 1032 5.90 0.83 -28.80
N LEU A 1033 6.09 1.29 -30.03
CA LEU A 1033 5.10 2.12 -30.72
C LEU A 1033 3.95 1.27 -31.29
N GLU A 1034 4.20 0.01 -31.61
CA GLU A 1034 3.25 -0.96 -32.15
C GLU A 1034 2.30 -1.55 -31.07
N TYR A 1035 2.45 -1.13 -29.80
CA TYR A 1035 1.59 -1.54 -28.69
C TYR A 1035 0.56 -0.47 -28.36
N SER A 1036 -0.72 -0.76 -28.63
CA SER A 1036 -1.85 -0.09 -28.01
C SER A 1036 -2.33 -0.86 -26.76
N SER A 1037 -2.80 -0.11 -25.76
CA SER A 1037 -3.58 -0.65 -24.63
C SER A 1037 -5.05 -0.89 -24.97
N HIS A 1038 -5.48 -0.66 -26.22
CA HIS A 1038 -6.83 -0.86 -26.75
C HIS A 1038 -6.92 -2.08 -27.67
N ASN A 1039 -5.93 -2.96 -27.67
CA ASN A 1039 -5.90 -4.17 -28.50
C ASN A 1039 -7.15 -5.07 -28.32
N MET A 1040 -7.79 -5.44 -29.43
CA MET A 1040 -9.08 -6.11 -29.54
C MET A 1040 -10.32 -5.29 -29.09
N CYS A 1041 -10.16 -4.00 -28.78
CA CYS A 1041 -11.28 -3.10 -28.46
C CYS A 1041 -11.87 -2.43 -29.71
N MET A 1042 -13.11 -1.97 -29.55
CA MET A 1042 -13.83 -1.16 -30.54
C MET A 1042 -13.27 0.26 -30.61
N ALA A 1043 -13.07 0.76 -31.83
CA ALA A 1043 -12.87 2.17 -32.12
C ALA A 1043 -13.67 2.61 -33.36
N LEU A 1044 -14.01 3.90 -33.43
CA LEU A 1044 -14.52 4.51 -34.66
C LEU A 1044 -13.36 5.12 -35.46
N ASN A 1045 -13.31 4.82 -36.76
CA ASN A 1045 -12.41 5.48 -37.69
C ASN A 1045 -12.95 6.89 -38.02
N SER A 1046 -12.25 7.95 -37.59
CA SER A 1046 -12.77 9.31 -37.79
C SER A 1046 -12.83 9.78 -39.26
N ALA A 1047 -12.28 9.01 -40.20
CA ALA A 1047 -12.40 9.27 -41.63
C ALA A 1047 -13.85 9.09 -42.14
N ASN A 1048 -14.55 8.04 -41.66
CA ASN A 1048 -15.81 7.57 -42.23
C ASN A 1048 -16.87 7.11 -41.20
N GLY A 1049 -16.55 7.07 -39.90
CA GLY A 1049 -17.46 6.58 -38.85
C GLY A 1049 -17.49 5.06 -38.67
N GLU A 1050 -16.62 4.33 -39.37
CA GLU A 1050 -16.62 2.87 -39.39
C GLU A 1050 -16.13 2.27 -38.06
N LEU A 1051 -16.82 1.23 -37.59
CA LEU A 1051 -16.49 0.49 -36.37
C LEU A 1051 -15.35 -0.51 -36.66
N VAL A 1052 -14.13 -0.15 -36.29
CA VAL A 1052 -12.93 -0.96 -36.47
C VAL A 1052 -12.49 -1.62 -35.15
N THR A 1053 -11.73 -2.72 -35.27
CA THR A 1053 -10.95 -3.25 -34.14
C THR A 1053 -9.61 -2.54 -34.10
N VAL A 1054 -9.15 -2.11 -32.92
CA VAL A 1054 -7.73 -1.78 -32.72
C VAL A 1054 -6.95 -3.08 -32.55
N CYS A 1055 -6.01 -3.35 -33.45
CA CYS A 1055 -5.14 -4.53 -33.39
C CYS A 1055 -3.68 -4.09 -33.28
N ASN A 1056 -2.93 -4.65 -32.34
CA ASN A 1056 -1.48 -4.54 -32.30
C ASN A 1056 -0.87 -5.44 -33.39
N GLU A 1057 0.35 -5.14 -33.83
CA GLU A 1057 1.10 -6.03 -34.72
C GLU A 1057 1.44 -7.37 -34.05
N GLN A 1058 1.68 -8.41 -34.86
CA GLN A 1058 2.06 -9.73 -34.37
C GLN A 1058 3.37 -9.64 -33.56
N GLY A 1059 3.36 -10.15 -32.33
CA GLY A 1059 4.47 -10.00 -31.39
C GLY A 1059 4.44 -8.71 -30.55
N PHE A 1060 3.47 -7.82 -30.77
CA PHE A 1060 3.24 -6.60 -29.96
C PHE A 1060 1.97 -6.66 -29.11
N ASN A 1061 1.29 -7.80 -29.07
CA ASN A 1061 0.35 -8.12 -28.00
C ASN A 1061 1.05 -8.06 -26.64
N SER A 1062 0.34 -7.60 -25.60
CA SER A 1062 0.82 -7.79 -24.22
C SER A 1062 0.91 -9.30 -23.96
N GLY A 1063 2.02 -9.78 -23.41
CA GLY A 1063 2.26 -11.23 -23.36
C GLY A 1063 3.50 -11.65 -22.59
N SER A 1064 3.62 -12.95 -22.37
CA SER A 1064 4.79 -13.58 -21.76
C SER A 1064 5.01 -14.98 -22.33
N ARG A 1065 6.20 -15.22 -22.89
CA ARG A 1065 6.72 -16.55 -23.24
C ARG A 1065 7.68 -17.00 -22.13
N ASP A 1066 7.52 -18.21 -21.63
CA ASP A 1066 8.29 -18.77 -20.52
C ASP A 1066 8.90 -20.12 -20.95
N GLU A 1067 10.18 -20.10 -21.33
CA GLU A 1067 10.91 -21.24 -21.87
C GLU A 1067 11.79 -21.87 -20.80
N TRP A 1068 11.68 -23.18 -20.61
CA TRP A 1068 12.34 -23.97 -19.56
C TRP A 1068 13.15 -25.09 -20.21
N VAL A 1069 14.47 -24.97 -20.26
CA VAL A 1069 15.36 -26.10 -20.56
C VAL A 1069 15.69 -26.79 -19.24
N ILE A 1070 15.52 -28.11 -19.18
CA ILE A 1070 15.69 -28.90 -17.96
C ILE A 1070 16.61 -30.08 -18.27
N ARG A 1071 17.67 -30.28 -17.48
CA ARG A 1071 18.60 -31.41 -17.60
C ARG A 1071 18.49 -32.29 -16.38
N MET A 1072 18.10 -33.54 -16.57
CA MET A 1072 18.07 -34.53 -15.49
C MET A 1072 19.51 -34.93 -15.12
N LEU A 1073 19.85 -34.84 -13.83
CA LEU A 1073 21.15 -35.24 -13.30
C LEU A 1073 21.04 -36.53 -12.47
N PRO A 1074 22.12 -37.32 -12.34
CA PRO A 1074 22.16 -38.46 -11.43
C PRO A 1074 21.82 -38.07 -9.98
N GLY A 1075 21.29 -39.03 -9.21
CA GLY A 1075 21.02 -38.84 -7.77
C GLY A 1075 19.79 -37.99 -7.44
N GLY A 1076 18.79 -37.93 -8.32
CA GLY A 1076 17.49 -37.27 -8.05
C GLY A 1076 17.43 -35.78 -8.40
N SER A 1077 18.55 -35.17 -8.81
CA SER A 1077 18.62 -33.71 -9.06
C SER A 1077 18.31 -33.36 -10.52
N ALA A 1078 17.98 -32.09 -10.79
CA ALA A 1078 17.91 -31.56 -12.15
C ALA A 1078 18.39 -30.10 -12.23
N GLU A 1079 19.06 -29.76 -13.32
CA GLU A 1079 19.41 -28.39 -13.73
C GLU A 1079 18.29 -27.77 -14.56
N PHE A 1080 18.11 -26.46 -14.43
CA PHE A 1080 17.08 -25.68 -15.10
C PHE A 1080 17.69 -24.41 -15.68
N CYS A 1081 17.26 -24.02 -16.88
CA CYS A 1081 17.46 -22.70 -17.47
C CYS A 1081 16.10 -22.18 -17.93
N ARG A 1082 15.57 -21.17 -17.23
CA ARG A 1082 14.29 -20.53 -17.49
C ARG A 1082 14.48 -19.15 -18.11
N THR A 1083 13.84 -18.90 -19.25
CA THR A 1083 13.85 -17.62 -19.97
C THR A 1083 12.42 -17.10 -20.13
N VAL A 1084 12.11 -15.99 -19.45
CA VAL A 1084 10.82 -15.30 -19.56
C VAL A 1084 10.98 -14.08 -20.48
N SER A 1085 10.40 -14.14 -21.68
CA SER A 1085 10.30 -13.01 -22.60
C SER A 1085 8.95 -12.30 -22.42
N TYR A 1086 8.97 -10.99 -22.21
CA TYR A 1086 7.79 -10.15 -22.01
C TYR A 1086 7.53 -9.26 -23.23
N TYR A 1087 6.25 -9.09 -23.56
CA TYR A 1087 5.77 -8.41 -24.76
C TYR A 1087 4.75 -7.31 -24.40
N GLY A 1088 4.58 -6.32 -25.28
CA GLY A 1088 3.60 -5.24 -25.18
C GLY A 1088 3.59 -4.51 -23.82
N GLY A 1089 2.43 -4.48 -23.17
CA GLY A 1089 2.24 -3.81 -21.87
C GLY A 1089 3.04 -4.44 -20.72
N LYS A 1090 3.22 -5.77 -20.72
CA LYS A 1090 4.09 -6.47 -19.75
C LYS A 1090 5.56 -6.04 -19.92
N PHE A 1091 6.03 -5.89 -21.17
CA PHE A 1091 7.36 -5.31 -21.44
C PHE A 1091 7.47 -3.88 -20.91
N ALA A 1092 6.50 -3.01 -21.23
CA ALA A 1092 6.57 -1.59 -20.88
C ALA A 1092 6.75 -1.35 -19.36
N GLY A 1093 5.96 -2.04 -18.53
CA GLY A 1093 6.04 -1.91 -17.06
C GLY A 1093 7.34 -2.48 -16.47
N PHE A 1094 7.88 -3.57 -17.03
CA PHE A 1094 9.19 -4.07 -16.59
C PHE A 1094 10.34 -3.19 -17.08
N ASN A 1095 10.27 -2.64 -18.29
CA ASN A 1095 11.26 -1.70 -18.82
C ASN A 1095 11.34 -0.42 -17.95
N GLU A 1096 10.18 0.15 -17.58
CA GLU A 1096 10.08 1.26 -16.63
C GLU A 1096 10.74 0.95 -15.28
N PHE A 1097 10.42 -0.21 -14.69
CA PHE A 1097 11.02 -0.69 -13.44
C PHE A 1097 12.55 -0.87 -13.56
N PHE A 1098 13.01 -1.56 -14.61
CA PHE A 1098 14.41 -1.93 -14.80
C PHE A 1098 15.31 -0.79 -15.31
N ALA A 1099 14.74 0.30 -15.82
CA ALA A 1099 15.45 1.54 -16.13
C ALA A 1099 15.78 2.37 -14.88
N ASN A 1100 15.07 2.16 -13.76
CA ASN A 1100 15.11 3.02 -12.56
C ASN A 1100 15.52 2.27 -11.27
N ILE A 1101 16.04 1.04 -11.37
CA ILE A 1101 16.35 0.16 -10.23
C ILE A 1101 17.83 0.19 -9.82
N THR A 1102 18.13 0.06 -8.52
CA THR A 1102 19.48 -0.19 -8.00
C THR A 1102 19.85 -1.69 -8.11
N PRO A 1103 21.13 -2.08 -8.21
CA PRO A 1103 21.54 -3.49 -8.19
C PRO A 1103 21.13 -4.26 -6.93
N GLU A 1104 20.99 -3.58 -5.79
CA GLU A 1104 20.54 -4.15 -4.51
C GLU A 1104 19.02 -4.33 -4.46
N ASP A 1105 18.24 -3.42 -5.04
CA ASP A 1105 16.80 -3.63 -5.21
C ASP A 1105 16.52 -4.65 -6.33
N GLU A 1106 17.40 -4.74 -7.32
CA GLU A 1106 17.43 -5.85 -8.28
C GLU A 1106 17.82 -7.18 -7.60
N ARG A 1107 18.76 -7.20 -6.65
CA ARG A 1107 19.05 -8.39 -5.83
C ARG A 1107 17.80 -8.83 -5.06
N LYS A 1108 17.11 -7.90 -4.40
CA LYS A 1108 15.84 -8.15 -3.69
C LYS A 1108 14.74 -8.64 -4.63
N PHE A 1109 14.62 -8.05 -5.82
CA PHE A 1109 13.70 -8.50 -6.87
C PHE A 1109 13.99 -9.96 -7.27
N TRP A 1110 15.23 -10.28 -7.61
CA TRP A 1110 15.63 -11.63 -7.98
C TRP A 1110 15.42 -12.64 -6.85
N GLU A 1111 15.66 -12.27 -5.59
CA GLU A 1111 15.34 -13.12 -4.43
C GLU A 1111 13.83 -13.35 -4.26
N GLN A 1112 13.01 -12.33 -4.50
CA GLN A 1112 11.55 -12.48 -4.48
C GLN A 1112 11.04 -13.37 -5.62
N GLN A 1113 11.47 -13.13 -6.86
CA GLN A 1113 11.12 -13.99 -8.01
C GLN A 1113 11.54 -15.44 -7.75
N PHE A 1114 12.78 -15.66 -7.33
CA PHE A 1114 13.31 -17.00 -7.10
C PHE A 1114 12.62 -17.74 -5.95
N SER A 1115 12.20 -17.02 -4.90
CA SER A 1115 11.55 -17.63 -3.72
C SER A 1115 10.23 -18.34 -4.03
N GLY A 1116 9.60 -18.05 -5.17
CA GLY A 1116 8.37 -18.69 -5.65
C GLY A 1116 8.57 -19.70 -6.79
N VAL A 1117 9.80 -20.00 -7.23
CA VAL A 1117 10.04 -20.90 -8.39
C VAL A 1117 9.85 -22.37 -8.02
N LEU A 1118 10.70 -22.90 -7.13
CA LEU A 1118 10.64 -24.27 -6.62
C LEU A 1118 11.21 -24.34 -5.21
N ALA A 1119 10.60 -25.15 -4.35
CA ALA A 1119 11.08 -25.37 -2.99
C ALA A 1119 12.40 -26.16 -3.01
N GLY A 1120 13.45 -25.62 -2.39
CA GLY A 1120 14.78 -26.24 -2.33
C GLY A 1120 15.72 -25.89 -3.50
N ALA A 1121 15.27 -25.10 -4.48
CA ALA A 1121 16.11 -24.70 -5.60
C ALA A 1121 17.30 -23.81 -5.20
N GLU A 1122 18.41 -23.92 -5.93
CA GLU A 1122 19.62 -23.12 -5.77
C GLU A 1122 19.99 -22.40 -7.07
N MET A 1123 20.08 -21.07 -7.04
CA MET A 1123 20.37 -20.25 -8.22
C MET A 1123 21.83 -20.39 -8.64
N LEU A 1124 22.05 -20.73 -9.92
CA LEU A 1124 23.35 -20.84 -10.57
C LEU A 1124 23.73 -19.54 -11.29
N ASP A 1125 22.79 -18.92 -12.01
CA ASP A 1125 23.02 -17.75 -12.87
C ASP A 1125 21.71 -16.98 -13.10
N LYS A 1126 21.78 -15.69 -13.48
CA LYS A 1126 20.61 -14.88 -13.86
C LYS A 1126 21.00 -13.65 -14.67
N SER A 1127 20.15 -13.22 -15.61
CA SER A 1127 20.35 -12.01 -16.39
C SER A 1127 19.02 -11.35 -16.80
N ARG A 1128 19.10 -10.10 -17.25
CA ARG A 1128 17.98 -9.35 -17.84
C ARG A 1128 18.42 -8.58 -19.08
N ASP A 1129 17.51 -8.38 -20.01
CA ASP A 1129 17.62 -7.31 -21.02
C ASP A 1129 16.24 -6.70 -21.28
N PHE A 1130 16.10 -5.39 -21.12
CA PHE A 1130 14.91 -4.62 -21.50
C PHE A 1130 15.26 -3.42 -22.41
N LYS A 1131 16.51 -3.37 -22.90
CA LYS A 1131 16.96 -2.42 -23.93
C LYS A 1131 16.51 -2.87 -25.31
N LEU A 1132 16.43 -4.19 -25.52
CA LEU A 1132 15.84 -4.83 -26.68
C LEU A 1132 14.37 -5.20 -26.42
N TYR A 1133 13.63 -5.43 -27.50
CA TYR A 1133 12.26 -5.93 -27.49
C TYR A 1133 12.18 -7.28 -28.22
N PRO A 1134 11.55 -8.33 -27.66
CA PRO A 1134 10.95 -8.40 -26.32
C PRO A 1134 12.00 -8.31 -25.21
N GLY A 1135 11.58 -7.87 -24.03
CA GLY A 1135 12.45 -7.78 -22.86
C GLY A 1135 12.47 -9.12 -22.10
N GLN A 1136 13.64 -9.58 -21.70
CA GLN A 1136 13.87 -10.93 -21.18
C GLN A 1136 14.38 -10.94 -19.74
N LEU A 1137 13.99 -11.97 -18.99
CA LEU A 1137 14.59 -12.40 -17.73
C LEU A 1137 15.08 -13.85 -17.90
N VAL A 1138 16.34 -14.13 -17.61
CA VAL A 1138 16.91 -15.48 -17.62
C VAL A 1138 17.31 -15.87 -16.20
N MET A 1139 17.04 -17.12 -15.79
CA MET A 1139 17.47 -17.71 -14.53
C MET A 1139 17.96 -19.14 -14.77
N LYS A 1140 19.15 -19.49 -14.30
CA LYS A 1140 19.63 -20.87 -14.23
C LYS A 1140 19.70 -21.31 -12.77
N PHE A 1141 19.26 -22.52 -12.48
CA PHE A 1141 19.21 -23.04 -11.11
C PHE A 1141 19.24 -24.57 -11.10
N ILE A 1142 19.67 -25.17 -10.00
CA ILE A 1142 19.60 -26.61 -9.75
C ILE A 1142 18.54 -26.90 -8.69
N VAL A 1143 17.89 -28.05 -8.78
CA VAL A 1143 16.88 -28.51 -7.82
C VAL A 1143 17.27 -29.92 -7.33
N PRO A 1144 17.70 -30.06 -6.06
CA PRO A 1144 17.88 -31.36 -5.42
C PRO A 1144 16.55 -32.12 -5.29
N GLU A 1145 16.59 -33.45 -5.41
CA GLU A 1145 15.42 -34.35 -5.28
C GLU A 1145 14.20 -34.02 -6.18
N PHE A 1146 14.42 -33.37 -7.32
CA PHE A 1146 13.38 -33.06 -8.31
C PHE A 1146 12.68 -34.30 -8.87
N TRP A 1147 13.43 -35.39 -9.09
CA TRP A 1147 12.90 -36.66 -9.60
C TRP A 1147 13.15 -37.81 -8.62
N LYS A 1148 12.28 -38.81 -8.60
CA LYS A 1148 12.32 -39.92 -7.64
C LYS A 1148 12.20 -41.28 -8.33
N LYS A 1149 13.14 -42.20 -8.04
CA LYS A 1149 13.09 -43.62 -8.45
C LYS A 1149 12.31 -44.43 -7.41
N SER A 1150 11.39 -45.27 -7.87
CA SER A 1150 10.61 -46.21 -7.06
C SER A 1150 10.53 -47.55 -7.80
N GLY A 1151 11.36 -48.51 -7.38
CA GLY A 1151 11.62 -49.71 -8.16
C GLY A 1151 12.22 -49.37 -9.53
N ASP A 1152 11.64 -49.93 -10.59
CA ASP A 1152 12.04 -49.66 -11.97
C ASP A 1152 11.51 -48.34 -12.53
N TYR A 1153 10.66 -47.60 -11.80
CA TYR A 1153 10.01 -46.39 -12.31
C TYR A 1153 10.67 -45.12 -11.78
N VAL A 1154 10.66 -44.05 -12.59
CA VAL A 1154 11.08 -42.70 -12.20
C VAL A 1154 9.96 -41.70 -12.48
N SER A 1155 9.66 -40.82 -11.53
CA SER A 1155 8.68 -39.75 -11.72
C SER A 1155 9.19 -38.37 -11.33
N PHE A 1156 8.61 -37.35 -11.98
CA PHE A 1156 8.78 -35.93 -11.69
C PHE A 1156 7.53 -35.14 -12.13
N VAL A 1157 7.41 -33.89 -11.67
CA VAL A 1157 6.30 -32.99 -12.02
C VAL A 1157 6.88 -31.65 -12.51
N LEU A 1158 6.47 -31.20 -13.69
CA LEU A 1158 6.92 -29.90 -14.22
C LEU A 1158 6.27 -28.73 -13.45
N PRO A 1159 7.01 -27.64 -13.17
CA PRO A 1159 6.52 -26.49 -12.39
C PRO A 1159 5.26 -25.84 -12.94
N ASP A 1160 4.48 -25.14 -12.11
CA ASP A 1160 3.40 -24.28 -12.61
C ASP A 1160 3.95 -22.93 -13.06
N ALA A 1161 4.13 -22.75 -14.37
CA ALA A 1161 4.41 -21.44 -14.99
C ALA A 1161 3.17 -20.50 -15.00
N GLY A 1162 2.36 -20.52 -13.94
CA GLY A 1162 1.09 -19.79 -13.84
C GLY A 1162 -0.07 -20.36 -14.66
N VAL A 1163 0.12 -21.50 -15.33
CA VAL A 1163 -0.86 -22.17 -16.22
C VAL A 1163 -2.16 -22.47 -15.47
N ALA A 1164 -2.08 -23.01 -14.25
CA ALA A 1164 -3.22 -23.28 -13.39
C ALA A 1164 -4.01 -22.02 -12.98
N SER A 1165 -3.43 -20.83 -13.17
CA SER A 1165 -4.01 -19.56 -12.74
C SER A 1165 -4.63 -18.72 -13.86
N LEU A 1166 -4.45 -19.16 -15.12
CA LEU A 1166 -4.89 -18.50 -16.36
C LEU A 1166 -6.42 -18.33 -16.45
N VAL A 1167 -7.16 -19.33 -15.99
CA VAL A 1167 -8.63 -19.35 -15.90
C VAL A 1167 -9.02 -19.54 -14.44
N ARG A 1168 -9.99 -18.76 -13.95
CA ARG A 1168 -10.47 -18.84 -12.56
C ARG A 1168 -11.97 -18.82 -12.48
N THR A 1169 -12.58 -20.00 -12.55
CA THR A 1169 -14.01 -20.19 -12.28
C THR A 1169 -14.27 -20.15 -10.76
N ALA A 1170 -15.36 -19.47 -10.40
CA ALA A 1170 -16.08 -19.72 -9.15
C ALA A 1170 -16.96 -20.98 -9.31
N GLY A 1171 -17.78 -21.32 -8.31
CA GLY A 1171 -18.81 -22.34 -8.45
C GLY A 1171 -19.90 -22.01 -9.48
N LYS A 1172 -20.99 -22.79 -9.46
CA LYS A 1172 -22.14 -22.67 -10.38
C LYS A 1172 -22.60 -21.21 -10.56
N ARG A 1173 -22.80 -20.83 -11.82
CA ARG A 1173 -23.30 -19.51 -12.22
C ARG A 1173 -24.73 -19.55 -12.75
N THR A 1174 -25.36 -18.39 -12.69
CA THR A 1174 -26.67 -18.08 -13.30
C THR A 1174 -26.60 -16.91 -14.26
N LEU A 1175 -25.54 -16.07 -14.20
CA LEU A 1175 -25.28 -14.99 -15.14
C LEU A 1175 -24.07 -15.29 -16.04
N PRO A 1176 -24.00 -14.75 -17.27
CA PRO A 1176 -22.82 -14.89 -18.12
C PRO A 1176 -21.55 -14.42 -17.40
N TYR A 1177 -20.40 -14.98 -17.78
CA TYR A 1177 -19.11 -14.65 -17.20
C TYR A 1177 -18.28 -13.83 -18.19
N TRP A 1178 -17.80 -12.66 -17.78
CA TRP A 1178 -16.87 -11.82 -18.51
C TRP A 1178 -15.59 -11.70 -17.68
N PHE A 1179 -14.45 -12.06 -18.27
CA PHE A 1179 -13.13 -11.82 -17.69
C PHE A 1179 -12.16 -11.21 -18.71
N PHE A 1180 -11.19 -10.47 -18.19
CA PHE A 1180 -10.06 -9.93 -18.95
C PHE A 1180 -8.84 -10.78 -18.60
N PRO A 1181 -8.46 -11.78 -19.43
CA PRO A 1181 -7.27 -12.59 -19.17
C PRO A 1181 -6.01 -11.72 -19.24
N GLN A 1182 -4.93 -12.17 -18.61
CA GLN A 1182 -3.62 -11.62 -18.98
C GLN A 1182 -3.23 -12.23 -20.33
N ASN A 1183 -3.32 -11.41 -21.38
CA ASN A 1183 -3.02 -11.76 -22.77
C ASN A 1183 -1.75 -12.61 -22.95
N GLN A 1184 -1.81 -13.47 -23.98
CA GLN A 1184 -0.79 -14.37 -24.53
C GLN A 1184 0.21 -14.96 -23.51
N LEU A 1185 -0.06 -16.20 -23.12
CA LEU A 1185 0.86 -17.04 -22.35
C LEU A 1185 1.33 -18.21 -23.23
N GLU A 1186 2.64 -18.28 -23.46
CA GLU A 1186 3.31 -19.42 -24.08
C GLU A 1186 4.28 -19.99 -23.05
N VAL A 1187 4.24 -21.30 -22.80
CA VAL A 1187 5.16 -21.98 -21.88
C VAL A 1187 5.72 -23.20 -22.59
N LYS A 1188 7.05 -23.34 -22.61
CA LYS A 1188 7.73 -24.43 -23.30
C LYS A 1188 8.74 -25.10 -22.38
N TYR A 1189 8.55 -26.38 -22.09
CA TYR A 1189 9.53 -27.21 -21.41
C TYR A 1189 10.26 -28.07 -22.43
N SER A 1190 11.58 -28.16 -22.30
CA SER A 1190 12.45 -29.07 -23.06
C SER A 1190 13.33 -29.80 -22.05
N VAL A 1191 13.03 -31.06 -21.81
CA VAL A 1191 13.63 -31.89 -20.77
C VAL A 1191 14.58 -32.90 -21.42
N GLU A 1192 15.88 -32.74 -21.19
CA GLU A 1192 16.91 -33.71 -21.53
C GLU A 1192 16.83 -34.88 -20.54
N LEU A 1193 16.51 -36.07 -21.04
CA LEU A 1193 16.36 -37.31 -20.27
C LEU A 1193 17.65 -38.17 -20.35
N PRO A 1194 17.97 -38.98 -19.34
CA PRO A 1194 19.06 -39.95 -19.41
C PRO A 1194 18.75 -41.08 -20.40
N ASP A 1195 19.79 -41.64 -21.03
CA ASP A 1195 19.69 -42.66 -22.10
C ASP A 1195 18.88 -43.92 -21.71
N ASN A 1196 18.74 -44.22 -20.42
CA ASN A 1196 18.02 -45.39 -19.91
C ASN A 1196 16.54 -45.12 -19.53
N TRP A 1197 15.98 -43.94 -19.82
CA TRP A 1197 14.57 -43.60 -19.55
C TRP A 1197 13.74 -43.52 -20.85
N GLN A 1198 13.84 -44.55 -21.71
CA GLN A 1198 13.26 -44.49 -23.07
C GLN A 1198 11.75 -44.81 -23.15
N GLN A 1199 11.18 -45.45 -22.12
CA GLN A 1199 9.77 -45.82 -22.07
C GLN A 1199 9.02 -44.90 -21.08
N CYS A 1200 8.07 -44.12 -21.62
CA CYS A 1200 7.16 -43.27 -20.85
C CYS A 1200 5.85 -44.02 -20.61
N GLU A 1201 5.45 -44.14 -19.35
CA GLU A 1201 4.25 -44.87 -18.87
C GLU A 1201 3.09 -43.91 -18.54
N LEU A 1202 3.40 -42.62 -18.33
CA LEU A 1202 2.45 -41.52 -18.20
C LEU A 1202 3.06 -40.28 -18.85
N ASP A 1203 2.53 -39.88 -20.01
CA ASP A 1203 2.82 -38.59 -20.62
C ASP A 1203 1.83 -37.52 -20.14
N GLY A 1204 2.33 -36.29 -19.93
CA GLY A 1204 1.51 -35.17 -19.44
C GLY A 1204 0.33 -34.90 -20.38
N ALA A 1205 -0.89 -34.99 -19.83
CA ALA A 1205 -2.12 -35.09 -20.61
C ALA A 1205 -2.21 -34.05 -21.75
N GLN A 1206 -2.26 -34.53 -23.00
CA GLN A 1206 -2.39 -33.67 -24.17
C GLN A 1206 -3.84 -33.24 -24.36
N PHE A 1207 -4.06 -31.95 -24.66
CA PHE A 1207 -5.40 -31.45 -24.98
C PHE A 1207 -5.34 -30.21 -25.86
N LYS A 1208 -6.36 -30.06 -26.70
CA LYS A 1208 -6.71 -28.79 -27.33
C LYS A 1208 -8.10 -28.39 -26.84
N PHE A 1209 -8.26 -27.13 -26.49
CA PHE A 1209 -9.51 -26.54 -26.04
C PHE A 1209 -9.68 -25.20 -26.75
N GLU A 1210 -10.78 -25.02 -27.47
CA GLU A 1210 -11.14 -23.73 -28.07
C GLU A 1210 -12.25 -23.13 -27.21
N LEU A 1211 -12.11 -21.86 -26.82
CA LEU A 1211 -13.12 -21.22 -25.98
C LEU A 1211 -14.44 -21.04 -26.75
N PRO A 1212 -15.59 -21.14 -26.07
CA PRO A 1212 -16.89 -20.74 -26.61
C PRO A 1212 -16.80 -19.38 -27.29
N GLY A 1213 -17.52 -19.19 -28.40
CA GLY A 1213 -17.47 -17.95 -29.20
C GLY A 1213 -16.14 -17.66 -29.91
N ASN A 1214 -15.19 -18.60 -29.93
CA ASN A 1214 -13.84 -18.42 -30.50
C ASN A 1214 -13.03 -17.31 -29.81
N TYR A 1215 -13.26 -17.06 -28.51
CA TYR A 1215 -12.55 -16.03 -27.72
C TYR A 1215 -11.10 -16.40 -27.32
N GLY A 1216 -10.57 -17.49 -27.85
CA GLY A 1216 -9.20 -17.91 -27.64
C GLY A 1216 -9.04 -19.42 -27.77
N LYS A 1217 -7.79 -19.88 -27.80
CA LYS A 1217 -7.42 -21.29 -27.90
C LYS A 1217 -6.34 -21.60 -26.88
N VAL A 1218 -6.54 -22.70 -26.15
CA VAL A 1218 -5.63 -23.22 -25.14
C VAL A 1218 -5.25 -24.63 -25.55
N GLU A 1219 -3.97 -24.89 -25.72
CA GLU A 1219 -3.47 -26.14 -26.25
C GLU A 1219 -2.23 -26.58 -25.47
N GLN A 1220 -2.20 -27.84 -25.04
CA GLN A 1220 -1.04 -28.51 -24.48
C GLN A 1220 -0.66 -29.69 -25.38
N LYS A 1221 0.54 -29.63 -25.95
CA LYS A 1221 1.17 -30.68 -26.76
C LYS A 1221 2.32 -31.30 -25.99
N VAL A 1222 2.48 -32.62 -26.11
CA VAL A 1222 3.65 -33.35 -25.61
C VAL A 1222 4.28 -34.14 -26.76
N LYS A 1223 5.61 -34.10 -26.84
CA LYS A 1223 6.41 -34.79 -27.86
C LYS A 1223 7.61 -35.45 -27.20
N MET A 1224 7.97 -36.63 -27.67
CA MET A 1224 9.18 -37.35 -27.30
C MET A 1224 10.06 -37.50 -28.54
N SER A 1225 11.32 -37.07 -28.49
CA SER A 1225 12.24 -37.18 -29.62
C SER A 1225 13.69 -37.23 -29.17
N ALA A 1226 14.40 -38.31 -29.53
CA ALA A 1226 15.86 -38.45 -29.35
C ALA A 1226 16.39 -38.05 -27.95
N GLY A 1227 15.79 -38.63 -26.89
CA GLY A 1227 16.17 -38.34 -25.51
C GLY A 1227 15.62 -37.02 -24.93
N VAL A 1228 14.87 -36.23 -25.71
CA VAL A 1228 14.26 -34.98 -25.25
C VAL A 1228 12.73 -35.12 -25.19
N LEU A 1229 12.18 -34.84 -24.01
CA LEU A 1229 10.75 -34.63 -23.78
C LEU A 1229 10.44 -33.13 -23.97
N GLN A 1230 9.50 -32.80 -24.85
CA GLN A 1230 8.98 -31.43 -24.98
C GLN A 1230 7.52 -31.37 -24.54
N LEU A 1231 7.19 -30.39 -23.69
CA LEU A 1231 5.81 -29.99 -23.39
C LEU A 1231 5.64 -28.53 -23.81
N GLU A 1232 4.73 -28.28 -24.74
CA GLU A 1232 4.41 -26.95 -25.27
C GLU A 1232 2.98 -26.60 -24.87
N PHE A 1233 2.82 -25.56 -24.07
CA PHE A 1233 1.52 -24.98 -23.68
C PHE A 1233 1.37 -23.60 -24.32
N THR A 1234 0.29 -23.41 -25.08
CA THR A 1234 -0.03 -22.12 -25.72
C THR A 1234 -1.45 -21.70 -25.37
N ALA A 1235 -1.61 -20.51 -24.80
CA ALA A 1235 -2.88 -19.86 -24.55
C ALA A 1235 -2.92 -18.50 -25.26
N ASP A 1236 -3.55 -18.47 -26.44
CA ASP A 1236 -3.87 -17.25 -27.16
C ASP A 1236 -5.32 -16.86 -26.85
N LEU A 1237 -5.49 -15.84 -26.02
CA LEU A 1237 -6.79 -15.43 -25.47
C LEU A 1237 -7.09 -13.97 -25.87
N ALA A 1238 -8.34 -13.72 -26.27
CA ALA A 1238 -8.81 -12.37 -26.54
C ALA A 1238 -8.75 -11.49 -25.29
N SER A 1239 -8.48 -10.19 -25.46
CA SER A 1239 -8.29 -9.23 -24.36
C SER A 1239 -9.49 -9.12 -23.40
N ALA A 1240 -10.67 -9.58 -23.83
CA ALA A 1240 -11.80 -9.92 -22.97
C ALA A 1240 -12.49 -11.18 -23.52
N VAL A 1241 -12.99 -12.03 -22.63
CA VAL A 1241 -13.67 -13.29 -22.95
C VAL A 1241 -15.07 -13.26 -22.35
N TYR A 1242 -16.10 -13.44 -23.17
CA TYR A 1242 -17.50 -13.57 -22.76
C TYR A 1242 -17.91 -15.05 -22.83
N VAL A 1243 -18.46 -15.59 -21.74
CA VAL A 1243 -18.86 -17.00 -21.64
C VAL A 1243 -20.34 -17.08 -21.24
N PRO A 1244 -21.22 -17.55 -22.14
CA PRO A 1244 -22.62 -17.84 -21.81
C PRO A 1244 -22.74 -18.85 -20.67
N VAL A 1245 -23.81 -18.76 -19.88
CA VAL A 1245 -24.07 -19.62 -18.70
C VAL A 1245 -23.97 -21.11 -19.05
N GLN A 1246 -24.50 -21.48 -20.22
CA GLN A 1246 -24.53 -22.86 -20.73
C GLN A 1246 -23.13 -23.42 -20.95
N ALA A 1247 -22.18 -22.58 -21.37
CA ALA A 1247 -20.80 -22.98 -21.70
C ALA A 1247 -19.83 -22.79 -20.51
N TYR A 1248 -20.28 -22.23 -19.38
CA TYR A 1248 -19.44 -22.05 -18.19
C TYR A 1248 -18.94 -23.38 -17.61
N GLY A 1249 -19.70 -24.47 -17.75
CA GLY A 1249 -19.24 -25.82 -17.37
C GLY A 1249 -18.03 -26.31 -18.16
N GLU A 1250 -17.87 -25.85 -19.40
CA GLU A 1250 -16.69 -26.12 -20.23
C GLU A 1250 -15.48 -25.33 -19.73
N LEU A 1251 -15.70 -24.10 -19.26
CA LEU A 1251 -14.67 -23.26 -18.62
C LEU A 1251 -14.23 -23.83 -17.27
N GLU A 1252 -15.14 -24.39 -16.46
CA GLU A 1252 -14.78 -25.16 -15.27
C GLU A 1252 -13.95 -26.41 -15.63
N ALA A 1253 -14.31 -27.12 -16.70
CA ALA A 1253 -13.56 -28.29 -17.16
C ALA A 1253 -12.16 -27.91 -17.66
N LEU A 1254 -12.01 -26.75 -18.32
CA LEU A 1254 -10.71 -26.18 -18.67
C LEU A 1254 -9.92 -25.80 -17.42
N GLN A 1255 -10.50 -25.12 -16.43
CA GLN A 1255 -9.81 -24.81 -15.17
C GLN A 1255 -9.30 -26.09 -14.50
N LYS A 1256 -10.15 -27.11 -14.39
CA LYS A 1256 -9.80 -28.40 -13.77
C LYS A 1256 -8.61 -29.04 -14.51
N LYS A 1257 -8.60 -29.05 -15.84
CA LYS A 1257 -7.45 -29.54 -16.64
C LYS A 1257 -6.17 -28.71 -16.47
N LEU A 1258 -6.28 -27.38 -16.37
CA LEU A 1258 -5.13 -26.48 -16.16
C LEU A 1258 -4.54 -26.59 -14.75
N ALA A 1259 -5.37 -26.91 -13.76
CA ALA A 1259 -4.98 -27.04 -12.36
C ALA A 1259 -4.54 -28.46 -11.96
N ASP A 1260 -4.92 -29.49 -12.73
CA ASP A 1260 -4.58 -30.89 -12.48
C ASP A 1260 -3.07 -31.14 -12.61
N PRO A 1261 -2.36 -31.55 -11.53
CA PRO A 1261 -0.94 -31.90 -11.61
C PRO A 1261 -0.63 -33.04 -12.59
N ALA A 1262 -1.58 -33.92 -12.90
CA ALA A 1262 -1.39 -34.99 -13.87
C ALA A 1262 -1.08 -34.46 -15.29
N SER A 1263 -1.55 -33.25 -15.63
CA SER A 1263 -1.21 -32.58 -16.90
C SER A 1263 0.30 -32.31 -17.07
N ARG A 1264 1.07 -32.31 -15.97
CA ARG A 1264 2.52 -32.04 -15.92
C ARG A 1264 3.33 -33.13 -15.19
N THR A 1265 2.69 -34.22 -14.79
CA THR A 1265 3.35 -35.35 -14.13
C THR A 1265 3.82 -36.34 -15.18
N PHE A 1266 5.07 -36.79 -15.07
CA PHE A 1266 5.63 -37.78 -15.98
C PHE A 1266 6.10 -39.00 -15.21
N LEU A 1267 5.92 -40.18 -15.81
CA LEU A 1267 6.38 -41.47 -15.29
C LEU A 1267 7.16 -42.19 -16.38
N PHE A 1268 8.40 -42.57 -16.09
CA PHE A 1268 9.27 -43.31 -16.98
C PHE A 1268 9.66 -44.66 -16.37
N LYS A 1269 9.99 -45.63 -17.23
CA LYS A 1269 10.58 -46.90 -16.83
C LYS A 1269 12.08 -46.90 -17.11
N SER A 1270 12.87 -47.07 -16.06
CA SER A 1270 14.33 -47.08 -16.06
C SER A 1270 14.84 -48.46 -16.49
N THR A 1271 15.41 -48.56 -17.69
CA THR A 1271 15.99 -49.81 -18.22
C THR A 1271 17.42 -50.02 -17.70
N GLY A 1272 17.59 -50.10 -16.38
CA GLY A 1272 18.87 -50.36 -15.72
C GLY A 1272 18.84 -50.18 -14.20
N LYS A 1273 19.88 -50.67 -13.53
CA LYS A 1273 20.12 -50.45 -12.09
C LYS A 1273 20.35 -48.97 -11.80
#